data_AF-A0AAU4LKB4-F1
#
_entry.id   AF-A0AAU4LKB4-F1
#
_cell.length_a   1.000
_cell.length_b   1.000
_cell.length_c   1.000
_cell.angle_alpha   90.00
_cell.angle_beta   90.00
_cell.angle_gamma   90.00
#
_symmetry.space_group_name_H-M   'P 1'
#
loop_
_entity.id
_entity.type
_entity.pdbx_description
1 polymer ?
#
loop_
_entity_poly.entity_id
_entity_poly.type
_entity_poly.pdbx_seq_one_letter_code
_entity_poly.pdbx_strand_id
1 'polypeptide(L)'
;MTIQHVTATGGFAYGAIGADIHVFGDGTPLYILKSWSPAPEPEADWLTQQPSRMLNARFAVAPFTGRDSELAALRSWCVEGLRRAVRWLHAPGGQGKTRLAHQLAQELDTQGWKVVTAVEGPGSVLPPPGSQDLRLDGAAGLLVLVDYADRWPLTSLTWLLSNALLHQPEVPTRVLLLARSTDPWPALRAALANEEVDVSAQALGPLTVAGEPGQRGDHRGAMFRAARDGFAARYGIAPEARQPDLHHPDFGLTLAVHMAALVAVDALATGRRAPQDLAGLTVYLLDREQLGWALLNDKRGEGRVSVPPAVMNRVVFTASLGGTQPTARGTLLVDALRLDHRTATVLADHAVCYPPPDSADDTVLEPLYPDRLAEDFVALTLPGHPADYPAQAWAPDTAATVLRGGGGPARAVTALATAAGRWPHVGATCLYPLLTADPGLGVAAGGAALTALADLADIEPGLLEDIAAQVPDPVPADLVVGQAALRVRLFGHRLAATDDPAAQARLFVNHGNNLDDLGRTEESLRSAQRGAEIFGDLAVTDPEQYEEHVGRALTNVAGQLARLGRLDEALSTQQQVVDLFERLTATDQAAHAPDLATALANLSAVLERCRRWEEAYLANERAAVTYRNVAARDPQYRRGLAIALTNGASLTFRPPAGADRLREAVALSRELVADGALPEDTPLVPSLSRLRKQLTADGCHAEAVEVAQEVAAIGRRLAEASPQHYAGSSAASLMDLHTALLDARHPGEALAVGEEAIALLRRLAGTAPATYEGVLLSALHAQNDARQSAGLPKDPEADARSPRLDPDHMRRIPAATITVHGWRPDPRPGRALAPAALHAEAARLTKLRDWPAYWELVCAAPLADAVRLVRRLPRRGWSPASLSDRELLSWLRATSPRHADPLIADAAVDATRLLPEDLGLYSAPHSAFAYGGGVLAMAHVVTGADRGRAETIETLDLDSGRRTVLHRGPVRHASLACLGTDDVVAVRRRPGRGSEAELVRHRPGDTRVLAQDHRLTGLRVATTLGGCVVGLALVPAAFVLGRTGQLRQVDLYEWALTCAHRMAVTPAGDRMVLCDGRRLIAADASLTRALAAASVPQGHAQVSDLVFADEDLLVTAGNHGGLMLWRLGGSELEPVARRDTVRMSELFAVPAWGVVGGKAGSEDRVHFFDPADGLAPVAAPLAFVGDAGHLKSVAAAPGGRFVAYSGQLDVTAPLRSRSFAWLSRVHDLHHPGALLHRPLAAFGDAELAALARANGADPWLRDLFRLAHSLASRP
;
A
#
# COMPACT_ATOMS: atom_id res chain seq x y z
N MET A 1 -22.87 -10.41 27.97
CA MET A 1 -23.45 -11.28 26.94
C MET A 1 -24.67 -10.59 26.34
N THR A 2 -24.55 -10.07 25.13
CA THR A 2 -25.70 -9.57 24.36
C THR A 2 -26.37 -10.78 23.73
N ILE A 3 -27.59 -11.11 24.14
CA ILE A 3 -28.31 -12.29 23.61
C ILE A 3 -28.98 -11.87 22.30
N GLN A 4 -28.49 -12.40 21.18
CA GLN A 4 -29.04 -12.14 19.85
C GLN A 4 -30.28 -13.02 19.62
N HIS A 5 -31.47 -12.45 19.82
CA HIS A 5 -32.73 -13.16 19.67
C HIS A 5 -33.19 -13.27 18.19
N VAL A 6 -32.60 -14.21 17.44
CA VAL A 6 -33.02 -14.49 16.06
C VAL A 6 -34.32 -15.29 16.07
N THR A 7 -35.44 -14.67 15.69
CA THR A 7 -36.78 -15.28 15.75
C THR A 7 -37.32 -15.54 14.34
N ALA A 8 -37.23 -16.78 13.87
CA ALA A 8 -37.87 -17.19 12.62
C ALA A 8 -39.38 -17.44 12.82
N THR A 9 -40.22 -16.86 11.96
CA THR A 9 -41.67 -17.08 11.96
C THR A 9 -42.05 -17.95 10.76
N GLY A 10 -42.35 -19.23 11.01
CA GLY A 10 -42.69 -20.21 9.96
C GLY A 10 -41.49 -20.91 9.30
N GLY A 11 -40.28 -20.76 9.84
CA GLY A 11 -39.06 -21.42 9.36
C GLY A 11 -38.04 -21.61 10.49
N PHE A 12 -36.78 -21.88 10.15
CA PHE A 12 -35.67 -21.91 11.11
C PHE A 12 -34.73 -20.72 10.91
N ALA A 13 -33.92 -20.43 11.94
CA ALA A 13 -32.92 -19.38 11.91
C ALA A 13 -31.51 -19.98 11.85
N TYR A 14 -30.67 -19.46 10.94
CA TYR A 14 -29.23 -19.64 11.01
C TYR A 14 -28.63 -18.67 12.03
N GLY A 15 -27.67 -19.16 12.83
CA GLY A 15 -26.96 -18.37 13.84
C GLY A 15 -25.45 -18.62 13.80
N ALA A 16 -24.67 -17.61 14.15
CA ALA A 16 -23.23 -17.71 14.39
C ALA A 16 -22.89 -16.99 15.70
N ILE A 17 -22.17 -17.66 16.60
CA ILE A 17 -21.75 -17.10 17.90
C ILE A 17 -20.37 -16.49 17.72
N GLY A 18 -20.24 -15.18 17.90
CA GLY A 18 -18.97 -14.46 17.77
C GLY A 18 -18.62 -13.96 16.36
N ALA A 19 -19.58 -13.93 15.43
CA ALA A 19 -19.42 -13.43 14.07
C ALA A 19 -20.69 -12.72 13.58
N ASP A 20 -20.57 -11.79 12.63
CA ASP A 20 -21.75 -11.18 12.00
C ASP A 20 -22.47 -12.15 11.08
N ILE A 21 -23.77 -11.91 10.91
CA ILE A 21 -24.61 -12.49 9.86
C ILE A 21 -25.14 -11.35 9.01
N HIS A 22 -24.56 -11.16 7.83
CA HIS A 22 -25.11 -10.24 6.83
C HIS A 22 -26.24 -10.95 6.07
N VAL A 23 -27.38 -10.26 5.89
CA VAL A 23 -28.57 -10.77 5.19
C VAL A 23 -29.03 -9.78 4.12
N PHE A 24 -29.68 -10.28 3.09
CA PHE A 24 -30.48 -9.49 2.15
C PHE A 24 -31.76 -8.98 2.83
N GLY A 25 -32.47 -8.04 2.17
CA GLY A 25 -33.73 -7.47 2.66
C GLY A 25 -34.89 -8.47 2.78
N ASP A 26 -34.77 -9.68 2.22
CA ASP A 26 -35.71 -10.79 2.38
C ASP A 26 -35.38 -11.72 3.58
N GLY A 27 -34.27 -11.48 4.28
CA GLY A 27 -33.78 -12.27 5.41
C GLY A 27 -32.84 -13.43 5.04
N THR A 28 -32.61 -13.70 3.76
CA THR A 28 -31.62 -14.69 3.30
C THR A 28 -30.21 -14.21 3.65
N PRO A 29 -29.31 -15.03 4.22
CA PRO A 29 -27.93 -14.61 4.43
C PRO A 29 -27.24 -14.28 3.10
N LEU A 30 -26.32 -13.32 3.14
CA LEU A 30 -25.43 -12.96 2.03
C LEU A 30 -24.29 -13.99 1.87
N TYR A 31 -23.90 -14.62 2.98
CA TYR A 31 -23.03 -15.80 3.02
C TYR A 31 -23.18 -16.49 4.39
N ILE A 32 -22.75 -17.74 4.46
CA ILE A 32 -22.77 -18.61 5.63
C ILE A 32 -21.34 -18.80 6.12
N LEU A 33 -21.14 -18.81 7.44
CA LEU A 33 -19.88 -19.17 8.10
C LEU A 33 -20.08 -20.48 8.88
N LYS A 34 -19.35 -21.54 8.53
CA LYS A 34 -19.34 -22.81 9.29
C LYS A 34 -17.96 -23.03 9.90
N SER A 35 -17.87 -23.55 11.13
CA SER A 35 -16.58 -24.03 11.64
C SER A 35 -16.04 -25.09 10.68
N TRP A 36 -14.77 -25.00 10.30
CA TRP A 36 -14.15 -26.07 9.54
C TRP A 36 -14.02 -27.31 10.41
N SER A 37 -14.27 -28.48 9.83
CA SER A 37 -14.01 -29.78 10.43
C SER A 37 -13.35 -30.69 9.40
N PRO A 38 -12.47 -31.62 9.82
CA PRO A 38 -12.05 -32.71 8.95
C PRO A 38 -13.28 -33.56 8.61
N ALA A 39 -13.41 -33.97 7.34
CA ALA A 39 -14.51 -34.85 6.94
C ALA A 39 -14.42 -36.20 7.68
N PRO A 40 -15.56 -36.81 8.06
CA PRO A 40 -15.55 -38.13 8.69
C PRO A 40 -14.90 -39.16 7.77
N GLU A 41 -14.19 -40.13 8.36
CA GLU A 41 -13.54 -41.18 7.57
C GLU A 41 -14.61 -42.06 6.88
N PRO A 42 -14.59 -42.18 5.54
CA PRO A 42 -15.59 -42.95 4.80
C PRO A 42 -15.35 -44.46 4.90
N GLU A 43 -16.44 -45.23 4.88
CA GLU A 43 -16.41 -46.69 4.83
C GLU A 43 -15.60 -47.20 3.61
N ALA A 44 -14.73 -48.19 3.82
CA ALA A 44 -13.84 -48.71 2.77
C ALA A 44 -14.60 -49.36 1.60
N ASP A 45 -15.66 -50.11 1.90
CA ASP A 45 -16.53 -50.74 0.89
C ASP A 45 -17.26 -49.67 0.06
N TRP A 46 -17.71 -48.59 0.70
CA TRP A 46 -18.34 -47.45 0.03
C TRP A 46 -17.36 -46.71 -0.89
N LEU A 47 -16.08 -46.58 -0.52
CA LEU A 47 -15.05 -46.03 -1.42
C LEU A 47 -14.74 -46.95 -2.61
N THR A 48 -14.63 -48.27 -2.41
CA THR A 48 -14.22 -49.21 -3.47
C THR A 48 -15.33 -49.56 -4.46
N GLN A 49 -16.61 -49.43 -4.06
CA GLN A 49 -17.77 -49.59 -4.95
C GLN A 49 -17.89 -48.46 -6.00
N GLN A 50 -17.59 -47.21 -5.63
CA GLN A 50 -17.56 -46.04 -6.54
C GLN A 50 -16.23 -45.29 -6.38
N PRO A 51 -15.17 -45.74 -7.10
CA PRO A 51 -13.80 -45.31 -6.84
C PRO A 51 -13.54 -43.81 -6.95
N SER A 52 -14.31 -43.09 -7.79
CA SER A 52 -14.11 -41.64 -8.01
C SER A 52 -14.18 -40.84 -6.71
N ARG A 53 -14.97 -41.32 -5.72
CA ARG A 53 -15.07 -40.76 -4.37
C ARG A 53 -13.70 -40.52 -3.72
N MET A 54 -12.73 -41.41 -3.94
CA MET A 54 -11.37 -41.30 -3.38
C MET A 54 -10.56 -40.11 -3.95
N LEU A 55 -10.98 -39.53 -5.07
CA LEU A 55 -10.39 -38.30 -5.64
C LEU A 55 -10.90 -37.03 -4.94
N ASN A 56 -12.01 -37.10 -4.18
CA ASN A 56 -12.55 -35.94 -3.49
C ASN A 56 -11.57 -35.46 -2.40
N ALA A 57 -11.20 -34.17 -2.47
CA ALA A 57 -10.25 -33.54 -1.56
C ALA A 57 -10.65 -33.66 -0.08
N ARG A 58 -11.95 -33.80 0.23
CA ARG A 58 -12.46 -33.89 1.61
C ARG A 58 -11.98 -35.13 2.36
N PHE A 59 -11.78 -36.26 1.66
CA PHE A 59 -11.42 -37.55 2.29
C PHE A 59 -9.92 -37.80 2.44
N ALA A 60 -9.06 -36.93 1.87
CA ALA A 60 -7.59 -36.99 2.00
C ALA A 60 -6.90 -38.35 1.70
N VAL A 61 -7.57 -39.29 1.01
CA VAL A 61 -7.12 -40.70 0.83
C VAL A 61 -5.70 -40.82 0.26
N ALA A 62 -5.39 -39.99 -0.74
CA ALA A 62 -4.03 -39.76 -1.18
C ALA A 62 -3.32 -38.75 -0.24
N PRO A 63 -2.18 -39.09 0.38
CA PRO A 63 -1.40 -38.18 1.23
C PRO A 63 -1.03 -36.86 0.54
N PHE A 64 -0.73 -35.83 1.33
CA PHE A 64 -0.23 -34.56 0.80
C PHE A 64 1.26 -34.63 0.48
N THR A 65 1.66 -34.16 -0.71
CA THR A 65 3.05 -34.13 -1.18
C THR A 65 3.18 -33.23 -2.42
N GLY A 66 4.40 -32.89 -2.84
CA GLY A 66 4.70 -32.28 -4.15
C GLY A 66 4.25 -30.83 -4.29
N ARG A 67 3.99 -30.15 -3.17
CA ARG A 67 3.52 -28.76 -3.03
C ARG A 67 4.10 -28.08 -1.79
N ASP A 68 5.20 -28.63 -1.28
CA ASP A 68 5.79 -28.33 0.02
C ASP A 68 6.34 -26.89 0.07
N SER A 69 6.80 -26.36 -1.06
CA SER A 69 7.16 -24.95 -1.24
C SER A 69 5.96 -24.00 -1.11
N GLU A 70 4.85 -24.29 -1.77
CA GLU A 70 3.64 -23.46 -1.75
C GLU A 70 2.93 -23.52 -0.39
N LEU A 71 2.99 -24.66 0.29
CA LEU A 71 2.53 -24.81 1.68
C LEU A 71 3.44 -24.06 2.66
N ALA A 72 4.77 -24.13 2.50
CA ALA A 72 5.70 -23.33 3.31
C ALA A 72 5.47 -21.81 3.13
N ALA A 73 5.19 -21.35 1.90
CA ALA A 73 4.84 -19.96 1.61
C ALA A 73 3.49 -19.51 2.21
N LEU A 74 2.57 -20.44 2.47
CA LEU A 74 1.34 -20.17 3.23
C LEU A 74 1.58 -20.18 4.74
N ARG A 75 2.35 -21.14 5.28
CA ARG A 75 2.74 -21.19 6.71
C ARG A 75 3.48 -19.91 7.14
N SER A 76 4.43 -19.46 6.33
CA SER A 76 5.15 -18.18 6.50
C SER A 76 4.18 -17.00 6.56
N TRP A 77 3.28 -16.88 5.58
CA TRP A 77 2.25 -15.85 5.53
C TRP A 77 1.31 -15.87 6.75
N CYS A 78 1.01 -17.02 7.34
CA CYS A 78 0.19 -17.09 8.56
C CYS A 78 0.83 -16.40 9.77
N VAL A 79 2.17 -16.32 9.87
CA VAL A 79 2.88 -15.77 11.05
C VAL A 79 3.62 -14.45 10.80
N GLU A 80 3.87 -14.12 9.53
CA GLU A 80 4.49 -12.88 9.05
C GLU A 80 3.46 -11.81 8.68
N GLY A 81 3.93 -10.58 8.41
CA GLY A 81 3.08 -9.47 7.96
C GLY A 81 2.22 -8.83 9.06
N LEU A 82 1.12 -8.21 8.62
CA LEU A 82 0.15 -7.52 9.49
C LEU A 82 -0.73 -8.50 10.29
N ARG A 83 -1.48 -7.99 11.27
CA ARG A 83 -2.38 -8.83 12.09
C ARG A 83 -3.51 -9.44 11.26
N ARG A 84 -4.05 -8.70 10.30
CA ARG A 84 -5.02 -9.16 9.29
C ARG A 84 -4.30 -9.28 7.95
N ALA A 85 -4.50 -10.39 7.23
CA ALA A 85 -4.02 -10.53 5.87
C ALA A 85 -4.99 -11.34 4.99
N VAL A 86 -5.10 -10.95 3.73
CA VAL A 86 -5.89 -11.59 2.68
C VAL A 86 -4.96 -12.13 1.60
N ARG A 87 -5.16 -13.38 1.17
CA ARG A 87 -4.39 -13.99 0.07
C ARG A 87 -5.30 -14.59 -1.00
N TRP A 88 -5.11 -14.13 -2.23
CA TRP A 88 -5.74 -14.66 -3.43
C TRP A 88 -4.91 -15.83 -4.00
N LEU A 89 -5.30 -17.07 -3.70
CA LEU A 89 -4.66 -18.29 -4.18
C LEU A 89 -5.36 -18.77 -5.46
N HIS A 90 -4.73 -18.57 -6.62
CA HIS A 90 -5.37 -18.75 -7.92
C HIS A 90 -4.68 -19.80 -8.79
N ALA A 91 -5.50 -20.58 -9.53
CA ALA A 91 -5.08 -21.54 -10.54
C ALA A 91 -6.27 -22.26 -11.20
N PRO A 92 -6.10 -22.86 -12.40
CA PRO A 92 -7.12 -23.69 -13.06
C PRO A 92 -7.73 -24.83 -12.22
N GLY A 93 -8.84 -25.39 -12.71
CA GLY A 93 -9.51 -26.55 -12.11
C GLY A 93 -8.62 -27.80 -12.08
N GLY A 94 -8.55 -28.48 -10.94
CA GLY A 94 -7.74 -29.68 -10.74
C GLY A 94 -6.30 -29.43 -10.25
N GLN A 95 -5.88 -28.17 -10.05
CA GLN A 95 -4.49 -27.83 -9.72
C GLN A 95 -4.06 -28.10 -8.26
N GLY A 96 -5.01 -28.47 -7.40
CA GLY A 96 -4.76 -28.83 -6.00
C GLY A 96 -5.08 -27.76 -4.96
N LYS A 97 -5.63 -26.59 -5.34
CA LYS A 97 -5.97 -25.48 -4.42
C LYS A 97 -6.68 -25.92 -3.13
N THR A 98 -7.83 -26.59 -3.24
CA THR A 98 -8.63 -27.03 -2.09
C THR A 98 -7.88 -28.06 -1.23
N ARG A 99 -7.02 -28.92 -1.81
CA ARG A 99 -6.13 -29.82 -1.05
C ARG A 99 -5.03 -29.05 -0.29
N LEU A 100 -4.43 -28.03 -0.90
CA LEU A 100 -3.45 -27.15 -0.26
C LEU A 100 -4.09 -26.33 0.89
N ALA A 101 -5.31 -25.83 0.69
CA ALA A 101 -6.08 -25.13 1.71
C ALA A 101 -6.50 -26.05 2.87
N HIS A 102 -6.97 -27.28 2.58
CA HIS A 102 -7.32 -28.27 3.61
C HIS A 102 -6.10 -28.76 4.40
N GLN A 103 -4.94 -28.94 3.76
CA GLN A 103 -3.69 -29.27 4.44
C GLN A 103 -3.28 -28.14 5.40
N LEU A 104 -3.35 -26.88 4.96
CA LEU A 104 -3.09 -25.72 5.83
C LEU A 104 -4.10 -25.64 6.98
N ALA A 105 -5.40 -25.85 6.72
CA ALA A 105 -6.44 -25.88 7.74
C ALA A 105 -6.17 -26.92 8.82
N GLN A 106 -5.91 -28.18 8.44
CA GLN A 106 -5.62 -29.26 9.38
C GLN A 106 -4.36 -29.01 10.20
N GLU A 107 -3.31 -28.45 9.58
CA GLU A 107 -2.09 -28.08 10.29
C GLU A 107 -2.30 -26.94 11.28
N LEU A 108 -3.09 -25.92 10.95
CA LEU A 108 -3.36 -24.80 11.85
C LEU A 108 -4.34 -25.17 12.97
N ASP A 109 -5.37 -25.96 12.67
CA ASP A 109 -6.33 -26.51 13.65
C ASP A 109 -5.60 -27.34 14.73
N THR A 110 -4.69 -28.24 14.32
CA THR A 110 -3.82 -28.98 15.26
C THR A 110 -2.79 -28.11 16.00
N GLN A 111 -2.56 -26.87 15.56
CA GLN A 111 -1.79 -25.84 16.26
C GLN A 111 -2.68 -24.90 17.11
N GLY A 112 -3.97 -25.20 17.27
CA GLY A 112 -4.91 -24.41 18.08
C GLY A 112 -5.43 -23.14 17.41
N TRP A 113 -5.34 -23.03 16.08
CA TRP A 113 -6.04 -21.98 15.34
C TRP A 113 -7.52 -22.34 15.19
N LYS A 114 -8.40 -21.34 15.22
CA LYS A 114 -9.77 -21.50 14.74
C LYS A 114 -9.75 -21.50 13.22
N VAL A 115 -10.35 -22.50 12.59
CA VAL A 115 -10.55 -22.52 11.14
C VAL A 115 -12.05 -22.44 10.81
N VAL A 116 -12.41 -21.61 9.85
CA VAL A 116 -13.79 -21.31 9.43
C VAL A 116 -13.88 -21.37 7.91
N THR A 117 -15.00 -21.85 7.39
CA THR A 117 -15.33 -21.85 5.96
C THR A 117 -16.45 -20.87 5.68
N ALA A 118 -16.33 -20.10 4.60
CA ALA A 118 -17.38 -19.20 4.10
C ALA A 118 -17.98 -19.74 2.79
N VAL A 119 -19.31 -19.64 2.64
CA VAL A 119 -20.06 -20.11 1.46
C VAL A 119 -21.13 -19.08 1.07
N GLU A 120 -21.29 -18.78 -0.22
CA GLU A 120 -22.12 -17.64 -0.67
C GLU A 120 -23.65 -17.87 -0.58
N GLY A 121 -24.39 -16.85 -0.13
CA GLY A 121 -25.71 -16.96 0.47
C GLY A 121 -26.94 -17.32 -0.39
N PRO A 122 -27.19 -16.71 -1.57
CA PRO A 122 -28.49 -16.84 -2.26
C PRO A 122 -28.74 -18.22 -2.93
N GLY A 123 -27.79 -19.14 -2.80
CA GLY A 123 -27.93 -20.54 -3.21
C GLY A 123 -27.28 -21.56 -2.28
N SER A 124 -26.53 -21.15 -1.26
CA SER A 124 -25.98 -22.10 -0.28
C SER A 124 -27.06 -22.64 0.65
N VAL A 125 -26.87 -23.88 1.09
CA VAL A 125 -27.81 -24.48 2.04
C VAL A 125 -27.42 -24.08 3.46
N LEU A 126 -28.40 -23.50 4.16
CA LEU A 126 -28.29 -23.15 5.57
C LEU A 126 -27.86 -24.38 6.39
N PRO A 127 -26.94 -24.23 7.36
CA PRO A 127 -26.57 -25.30 8.28
C PRO A 127 -27.76 -25.75 9.15
N PRO A 128 -27.61 -26.79 9.99
CA PRO A 128 -28.74 -27.37 10.73
C PRO A 128 -29.34 -26.35 11.71
N PRO A 129 -30.57 -26.57 12.21
CA PRO A 129 -31.17 -25.72 13.25
C PRO A 129 -30.31 -25.63 14.53
N GLY A 130 -29.44 -24.63 14.59
CA GLY A 130 -28.44 -24.43 15.64
C GLY A 130 -27.47 -23.31 15.29
N SER A 131 -26.81 -22.73 16.31
CA SER A 131 -25.82 -21.66 16.09
C SER A 131 -24.40 -22.25 15.97
N GLN A 132 -23.68 -21.85 14.92
CA GLN A 132 -22.27 -22.18 14.73
C GLN A 132 -21.42 -21.43 15.75
N ASP A 133 -20.68 -22.12 16.62
CA ASP A 133 -19.80 -21.44 17.58
C ASP A 133 -18.47 -21.06 16.91
N LEU A 134 -18.31 -19.77 16.59
CA LEU A 134 -17.17 -19.21 15.87
C LEU A 134 -16.24 -18.38 16.77
N ARG A 135 -16.49 -18.36 18.09
CA ARG A 135 -15.65 -17.63 19.06
C ARG A 135 -14.19 -18.07 18.98
N LEU A 136 -13.29 -17.12 19.24
CA LEU A 136 -11.84 -17.29 19.19
C LEU A 136 -11.21 -17.51 20.58
N ASP A 137 -12.02 -17.91 21.58
CA ASP A 137 -11.61 -18.02 22.99
C ASP A 137 -10.43 -19.00 23.17
N GLY A 138 -9.22 -18.46 23.32
CA GLY A 138 -7.99 -19.24 23.45
C GLY A 138 -7.35 -19.70 22.13
N ALA A 139 -7.83 -19.24 20.97
CA ALA A 139 -7.29 -19.61 19.66
C ALA A 139 -5.95 -18.90 19.36
N ALA A 140 -4.99 -19.63 18.81
CA ALA A 140 -3.67 -19.12 18.41
C ALA A 140 -3.71 -18.20 17.17
N GLY A 141 -4.79 -18.27 16.40
CA GLY A 141 -5.03 -17.53 15.16
C GLY A 141 -6.40 -17.90 14.57
N LEU A 142 -6.83 -17.16 13.55
CA LEU A 142 -8.02 -17.43 12.75
C LEU A 142 -7.63 -17.62 11.28
N LEU A 143 -8.02 -18.73 10.67
CA LEU A 143 -8.02 -18.92 9.22
C LEU A 143 -9.46 -18.99 8.71
N VAL A 144 -9.81 -18.10 7.77
CA VAL A 144 -11.07 -18.19 7.01
C VAL A 144 -10.76 -18.66 5.58
N LEU A 145 -11.33 -19.79 5.20
CA LEU A 145 -11.29 -20.33 3.84
C LEU A 145 -12.52 -19.88 3.06
N VAL A 146 -12.30 -19.40 1.84
CA VAL A 146 -13.37 -19.04 0.89
C VAL A 146 -13.09 -19.77 -0.42
N ASP A 147 -13.80 -20.86 -0.70
CA ASP A 147 -13.65 -21.57 -1.99
C ASP A 147 -14.52 -20.90 -3.07
N TYR A 148 -14.05 -20.97 -4.30
CA TYR A 148 -14.60 -20.28 -5.47
C TYR A 148 -14.81 -18.77 -5.28
N ALA A 149 -13.88 -18.09 -4.60
CA ALA A 149 -13.95 -16.65 -4.34
C ALA A 149 -14.04 -15.79 -5.61
N ASP A 150 -13.62 -16.30 -6.77
CA ASP A 150 -13.79 -15.64 -8.08
C ASP A 150 -15.20 -15.77 -8.68
N ARG A 151 -16.08 -16.56 -8.06
CA ARG A 151 -17.50 -16.67 -8.42
C ARG A 151 -18.42 -15.78 -7.56
N TRP A 152 -17.93 -15.31 -6.41
CA TRP A 152 -18.72 -14.47 -5.50
C TRP A 152 -18.83 -13.04 -6.08
N PRO A 153 -20.00 -12.37 -5.94
CA PRO A 153 -20.10 -10.93 -6.13
C PRO A 153 -19.07 -10.18 -5.28
N LEU A 154 -18.49 -9.12 -5.84
CA LEU A 154 -17.53 -8.26 -5.12
C LEU A 154 -18.13 -7.72 -3.81
N THR A 155 -19.42 -7.39 -3.83
CA THR A 155 -20.20 -6.97 -2.66
C THR A 155 -20.21 -8.05 -1.57
N SER A 156 -20.54 -9.31 -1.90
CA SER A 156 -20.52 -10.46 -0.98
C SER A 156 -19.14 -10.65 -0.34
N LEU A 157 -18.06 -10.46 -1.10
CA LEU A 157 -16.68 -10.52 -0.59
C LEU A 157 -16.34 -9.34 0.32
N THR A 158 -16.71 -8.10 -0.03
CA THR A 158 -16.46 -6.94 0.84
C THR A 158 -17.23 -7.02 2.16
N TRP A 159 -18.47 -7.50 2.14
CA TRP A 159 -19.24 -7.76 3.36
C TRP A 159 -18.69 -8.93 4.19
N LEU A 160 -18.12 -9.96 3.55
CA LEU A 160 -17.39 -11.00 4.26
C LEU A 160 -16.17 -10.42 4.97
N LEU A 161 -15.44 -9.52 4.32
CA LEU A 161 -14.23 -8.89 4.86
C LEU A 161 -14.51 -7.83 5.94
N SER A 162 -15.70 -7.22 5.96
CA SER A 162 -16.14 -6.33 7.04
C SER A 162 -16.67 -7.03 8.30
N ASN A 163 -16.83 -8.36 8.27
CA ASN A 163 -17.36 -9.17 9.38
C ASN A 163 -16.45 -9.15 10.62
N ALA A 164 -17.00 -8.82 11.79
CA ALA A 164 -16.25 -8.66 13.03
C ALA A 164 -15.52 -9.90 13.55
N LEU A 165 -15.79 -11.10 13.00
CA LEU A 165 -14.95 -12.27 13.24
C LEU A 165 -13.49 -12.02 12.81
N LEU A 166 -13.28 -11.21 11.76
CA LEU A 166 -11.98 -10.97 11.12
C LEU A 166 -11.14 -9.85 11.74
N HIS A 167 -11.75 -9.00 12.56
CA HIS A 167 -11.10 -7.79 13.10
C HIS A 167 -10.65 -7.95 14.56
N GLN A 168 -10.79 -9.16 15.12
CA GLN A 168 -10.60 -9.44 16.54
C GLN A 168 -9.19 -9.04 17.04
N PRO A 169 -9.07 -8.13 18.03
CA PRO A 169 -7.82 -7.44 18.32
C PRO A 169 -6.77 -8.26 19.06
N GLU A 170 -7.09 -9.49 19.47
CA GLU A 170 -6.13 -10.38 20.16
C GLU A 170 -5.51 -11.42 19.20
N VAL A 171 -6.25 -11.84 18.17
CA VAL A 171 -5.99 -13.05 17.38
C VAL A 171 -5.57 -12.70 15.94
N PRO A 172 -4.44 -13.22 15.42
CA PRO A 172 -4.04 -12.96 14.03
C PRO A 172 -5.00 -13.63 13.05
N THR A 173 -5.52 -12.85 12.09
CA THR A 173 -6.54 -13.30 11.13
C THR A 173 -5.97 -13.45 9.72
N ARG A 174 -6.28 -14.56 9.07
CA ARG A 174 -5.86 -14.90 7.70
C ARG A 174 -7.07 -15.30 6.87
N VAL A 175 -7.28 -14.64 5.74
CA VAL A 175 -8.36 -14.98 4.79
C VAL A 175 -7.74 -15.51 3.51
N LEU A 176 -8.00 -16.78 3.21
CA LEU A 176 -7.47 -17.47 2.03
C LEU A 176 -8.61 -17.64 1.00
N LEU A 177 -8.53 -16.83 -0.05
CA LEU A 177 -9.50 -16.77 -1.15
C LEU A 177 -9.02 -17.70 -2.26
N LEU A 178 -9.76 -18.77 -2.56
CA LEU A 178 -9.41 -19.76 -3.58
C LEU A 178 -10.13 -19.42 -4.90
N ALA A 179 -9.36 -19.20 -5.97
CA ALA A 179 -9.89 -18.71 -7.25
C ALA A 179 -9.45 -19.55 -8.46
N ARG A 180 -10.27 -19.64 -9.50
CA ARG A 180 -9.83 -20.13 -10.82
C ARG A 180 -9.06 -19.03 -11.57
N SER A 181 -9.53 -17.78 -11.58
CA SER A 181 -8.89 -16.65 -12.27
C SER A 181 -8.29 -15.57 -11.34
N THR A 182 -7.92 -14.41 -11.89
CA THR A 182 -7.39 -13.23 -11.17
C THR A 182 -8.20 -11.96 -11.36
N ASP A 183 -9.25 -11.98 -12.17
CA ASP A 183 -9.87 -10.75 -12.71
C ASP A 183 -10.67 -9.94 -11.66
N PRO A 184 -11.30 -10.56 -10.63
CA PRO A 184 -11.86 -9.84 -9.50
C PRO A 184 -10.80 -9.27 -8.52
N TRP A 185 -9.55 -9.75 -8.56
CA TRP A 185 -8.54 -9.39 -7.56
C TRP A 185 -8.11 -7.91 -7.57
N PRO A 186 -7.92 -7.22 -8.72
CA PRO A 186 -7.67 -5.78 -8.73
C PRO A 186 -8.75 -4.97 -8.01
N ALA A 187 -10.04 -5.27 -8.25
CA ALA A 187 -11.16 -4.57 -7.63
C ALA A 187 -11.23 -4.84 -6.12
N LEU A 188 -11.11 -6.10 -5.70
CA LEU A 188 -11.09 -6.46 -4.28
C LEU A 188 -9.89 -5.84 -3.53
N ARG A 189 -8.70 -5.86 -4.15
CA ARG A 189 -7.49 -5.22 -3.62
C ARG A 189 -7.64 -3.70 -3.53
N ALA A 190 -8.36 -3.07 -4.45
CA ALA A 190 -8.64 -1.64 -4.41
C ALA A 190 -9.63 -1.27 -3.29
N ALA A 191 -10.67 -2.08 -3.08
CA ALA A 191 -11.60 -1.91 -1.95
C ALA A 191 -10.88 -1.97 -0.60
N LEU A 192 -9.91 -2.88 -0.45
CA LEU A 192 -9.09 -3.04 0.76
C LEU A 192 -7.94 -2.02 0.89
N ALA A 193 -7.67 -1.18 -0.11
CA ALA A 193 -6.46 -0.35 -0.16
C ALA A 193 -6.38 0.75 0.92
N ASN A 194 -7.50 1.07 1.57
CA ASN A 194 -7.58 2.04 2.67
C ASN A 194 -7.65 1.37 4.06
N GLU A 195 -7.53 0.06 4.15
CA GLU A 195 -7.56 -0.70 5.40
C GLU A 195 -6.17 -1.15 5.88
N GLU A 196 -5.99 -1.31 7.20
CA GLU A 196 -4.80 -1.92 7.79
C GLU A 196 -4.80 -3.46 7.60
N VAL A 197 -4.67 -3.92 6.36
CA VAL A 197 -4.73 -5.34 5.97
C VAL A 197 -3.70 -5.65 4.88
N ASP A 198 -2.95 -6.73 5.04
CA ASP A 198 -1.93 -7.14 4.08
C ASP A 198 -2.57 -7.94 2.93
N VAL A 199 -2.33 -7.53 1.68
CA VAL A 199 -3.05 -8.04 0.49
C VAL A 199 -2.08 -8.66 -0.51
N SER A 200 -2.15 -9.98 -0.67
CA SER A 200 -1.23 -10.77 -1.50
C SER A 200 -1.93 -11.70 -2.48
N ALA A 201 -1.23 -12.11 -3.54
CA ALA A 201 -1.69 -13.15 -4.46
C ALA A 201 -0.62 -14.23 -4.60
N GLN A 202 -1.06 -15.47 -4.83
CA GLN A 202 -0.20 -16.65 -4.99
C GLN A 202 -0.73 -17.51 -6.13
N ALA A 203 0.04 -17.62 -7.21
CA ALA A 203 -0.25 -18.52 -8.33
C ALA A 203 0.18 -19.95 -7.99
N LEU A 204 -0.65 -20.95 -8.30
CA LEU A 204 -0.30 -22.37 -8.13
C LEU A 204 -0.01 -23.02 -9.50
N GLY A 205 1.27 -23.12 -9.86
CA GLY A 205 1.73 -23.57 -11.18
C GLY A 205 1.56 -25.09 -11.47
N PRO A 206 1.87 -25.55 -12.70
CA PRO A 206 1.88 -26.98 -13.06
C PRO A 206 2.82 -27.81 -12.16
N LEU A 207 2.49 -29.08 -11.95
CA LEU A 207 3.43 -30.06 -11.41
C LEU A 207 4.53 -30.37 -12.42
N THR A 208 5.76 -30.46 -11.95
CA THR A 208 6.97 -30.60 -12.77
C THR A 208 7.62 -31.97 -12.66
N VAL A 209 8.50 -32.28 -13.63
CA VAL A 209 9.16 -33.58 -13.78
C VAL A 209 10.67 -33.41 -13.75
N ALA A 210 11.39 -34.42 -13.25
CA ALA A 210 12.85 -34.40 -13.20
C ALA A 210 13.43 -34.30 -14.63
N GLY A 211 14.17 -33.22 -14.89
CA GLY A 211 14.78 -32.91 -16.19
C GLY A 211 14.37 -31.56 -16.78
N GLU A 212 13.30 -30.94 -16.28
CA GLU A 212 12.88 -29.61 -16.74
C GLU A 212 13.89 -28.51 -16.34
N PRO A 213 14.26 -27.57 -17.25
CA PRO A 213 15.31 -26.58 -16.97
C PRO A 213 15.01 -25.69 -15.76
N GLY A 214 15.92 -25.70 -14.78
CA GLY A 214 15.89 -24.81 -13.62
C GLY A 214 15.20 -25.35 -12.37
N GLN A 215 14.65 -26.57 -12.37
CA GLN A 215 13.98 -27.15 -11.19
C GLN A 215 14.68 -28.43 -10.67
N ARG A 216 14.36 -28.81 -9.43
CA ARG A 216 14.91 -29.99 -8.73
C ARG A 216 13.78 -30.86 -8.15
N GLY A 217 13.27 -31.82 -8.91
CA GLY A 217 12.34 -32.83 -8.38
C GLY A 217 11.50 -33.54 -9.45
N ASP A 218 11.09 -34.77 -9.15
CA ASP A 218 10.01 -35.51 -9.83
C ASP A 218 8.72 -35.36 -9.03
N HIS A 219 8.02 -34.23 -9.16
CA HIS A 219 6.81 -33.97 -8.38
C HIS A 219 5.64 -34.84 -8.86
N ARG A 220 5.50 -35.06 -10.17
CA ARG A 220 4.44 -35.90 -10.73
C ARG A 220 4.56 -37.36 -10.30
N GLY A 221 5.73 -37.98 -10.44
CA GLY A 221 5.94 -39.36 -10.02
C GLY A 221 5.90 -39.53 -8.50
N ALA A 222 6.41 -38.57 -7.71
CA ALA A 222 6.28 -38.61 -6.25
C ALA A 222 4.81 -38.60 -5.82
N MET A 223 4.01 -37.71 -6.41
CA MET A 223 2.57 -37.63 -6.15
C MET A 223 1.81 -38.85 -6.64
N PHE A 224 2.17 -39.42 -7.81
CA PHE A 224 1.59 -40.69 -8.28
C PHE A 224 1.83 -41.82 -7.27
N ARG A 225 3.07 -41.97 -6.78
CA ARG A 225 3.44 -43.01 -5.81
C ARG A 225 2.66 -42.84 -4.50
N ALA A 226 2.64 -41.64 -3.93
CA ALA A 226 1.86 -41.37 -2.72
C ALA A 226 0.35 -41.64 -2.88
N ALA A 227 -0.25 -41.18 -4.00
CA ALA A 227 -1.65 -41.40 -4.28
C ALA A 227 -1.97 -42.89 -4.49
N ARG A 228 -1.16 -43.59 -5.30
CA ARG A 228 -1.25 -45.04 -5.53
C ARG A 228 -1.23 -45.80 -4.21
N ASP A 229 -0.30 -45.49 -3.33
CA ASP A 229 -0.11 -46.22 -2.07
C ASP A 229 -1.31 -46.00 -1.13
N GLY A 230 -1.83 -44.77 -1.05
CA GLY A 230 -3.06 -44.45 -0.32
C GLY A 230 -4.31 -45.13 -0.87
N PHE A 231 -4.44 -45.23 -2.20
CA PHE A 231 -5.56 -45.96 -2.82
C PHE A 231 -5.41 -47.48 -2.64
N ALA A 232 -4.24 -48.06 -2.87
CA ALA A 232 -4.01 -49.50 -2.73
C ALA A 232 -4.33 -50.01 -1.31
N ALA A 233 -4.03 -49.21 -0.29
CA ALA A 233 -4.41 -49.48 1.09
C ALA A 233 -5.95 -49.59 1.29
N ARG A 234 -6.75 -48.80 0.58
CA ARG A 234 -8.23 -48.88 0.63
C ARG A 234 -8.81 -50.11 -0.07
N TYR A 235 -8.11 -50.66 -1.06
CA TYR A 235 -8.45 -51.95 -1.68
C TYR A 235 -7.86 -53.16 -0.93
N GLY A 236 -7.01 -52.95 0.09
CA GLY A 236 -6.30 -54.02 0.79
C GLY A 236 -5.25 -54.77 -0.05
N ILE A 237 -4.75 -54.16 -1.13
CA ILE A 237 -3.78 -54.78 -2.06
C ILE A 237 -2.38 -54.18 -1.93
N ALA A 238 -1.37 -54.93 -2.40
CA ALA A 238 -0.01 -54.40 -2.50
C ALA A 238 0.07 -53.23 -3.51
N PRO A 239 0.87 -52.19 -3.26
CA PRO A 239 0.98 -51.01 -4.12
C PRO A 239 1.86 -51.28 -5.37
N GLU A 240 1.59 -52.36 -6.09
CA GLU A 240 2.36 -52.81 -7.26
C GLU A 240 1.86 -52.19 -8.58
N ALA A 241 0.78 -51.40 -8.53
CA ALA A 241 0.21 -50.71 -9.68
C ALA A 241 1.27 -49.84 -10.40
N ARG A 242 1.40 -50.07 -11.71
CA ARG A 242 2.44 -49.49 -12.56
C ARG A 242 2.15 -48.03 -12.90
N GLN A 243 3.17 -47.18 -12.79
CA GLN A 243 3.11 -45.79 -13.25
C GLN A 243 2.98 -45.72 -14.78
N PRO A 244 2.01 -44.98 -15.35
CA PRO A 244 1.94 -44.67 -16.77
C PRO A 244 2.98 -43.58 -17.14
N ASP A 245 2.99 -43.16 -18.40
CA ASP A 245 3.77 -41.97 -18.80
C ASP A 245 3.11 -40.70 -18.24
N LEU A 246 3.85 -39.97 -17.40
CA LEU A 246 3.40 -38.72 -16.77
C LEU A 246 4.03 -37.47 -17.42
N HIS A 247 4.74 -37.60 -18.55
CA HIS A 247 5.34 -36.47 -19.25
C HIS A 247 4.31 -35.60 -20.00
N HIS A 248 3.13 -36.14 -20.36
CA HIS A 248 2.09 -35.36 -21.05
C HIS A 248 1.69 -34.10 -20.25
N PRO A 249 1.46 -32.92 -20.89
CA PRO A 249 1.18 -31.68 -20.16
C PRO A 249 0.00 -31.74 -19.18
N ASP A 250 -1.03 -32.55 -19.47
CA ASP A 250 -2.20 -32.74 -18.60
C ASP A 250 -1.85 -33.27 -17.20
N PHE A 251 -0.78 -34.05 -17.06
CA PHE A 251 -0.30 -34.53 -15.77
C PHE A 251 0.41 -33.42 -14.95
N GLY A 252 0.49 -32.20 -15.47
CA GLY A 252 0.75 -30.99 -14.68
C GLY A 252 -0.36 -30.64 -13.70
N LEU A 253 -1.54 -31.27 -13.81
CA LEU A 253 -2.66 -31.17 -12.86
C LEU A 253 -2.51 -32.21 -11.74
N THR A 254 -2.59 -31.80 -10.47
CA THR A 254 -2.68 -32.72 -9.30
C THR A 254 -3.77 -33.77 -9.49
N LEU A 255 -4.95 -33.35 -9.98
CA LEU A 255 -6.08 -34.27 -10.20
C LEU A 255 -5.79 -35.33 -11.28
N ALA A 256 -5.13 -34.98 -12.39
CA ALA A 256 -4.82 -35.96 -13.44
C ALA A 256 -3.85 -37.04 -12.94
N VAL A 257 -2.85 -36.67 -12.14
CA VAL A 257 -1.94 -37.62 -11.49
C VAL A 257 -2.68 -38.53 -10.51
N HIS A 258 -3.64 -37.99 -9.75
CA HIS A 258 -4.48 -38.78 -8.83
C HIS A 258 -5.43 -39.72 -9.59
N MET A 259 -6.04 -39.29 -10.69
CA MET A 259 -6.87 -40.13 -11.57
C MET A 259 -6.04 -41.29 -12.14
N ALA A 260 -4.85 -41.02 -12.66
CA ALA A 260 -3.93 -42.05 -13.16
C ALA A 260 -3.57 -43.07 -12.06
N ALA A 261 -3.27 -42.62 -10.85
CA ALA A 261 -2.94 -43.50 -9.72
C ALA A 261 -4.14 -44.35 -9.28
N LEU A 262 -5.34 -43.76 -9.18
CA LEU A 262 -6.56 -44.47 -8.82
C LEU A 262 -6.93 -45.53 -9.85
N VAL A 263 -6.94 -45.17 -11.14
CA VAL A 263 -7.29 -46.10 -12.23
C VAL A 263 -6.26 -47.22 -12.34
N ALA A 264 -4.96 -46.95 -12.12
CA ALA A 264 -3.94 -48.00 -12.08
C ALA A 264 -4.15 -49.00 -10.93
N VAL A 265 -4.63 -48.54 -9.77
CA VAL A 265 -4.95 -49.40 -8.61
C VAL A 265 -6.26 -50.16 -8.82
N ASP A 266 -7.35 -49.50 -9.23
CA ASP A 266 -8.64 -50.16 -9.47
C ASP A 266 -8.56 -51.18 -10.62
N ALA A 267 -7.80 -50.88 -11.68
CA ALA A 267 -7.57 -51.80 -12.77
C ALA A 267 -6.77 -53.04 -12.32
N LEU A 268 -5.76 -52.87 -11.46
CA LEU A 268 -5.04 -53.99 -10.85
C LEU A 268 -5.96 -54.83 -9.95
N ALA A 269 -6.76 -54.19 -9.10
CA ALA A 269 -7.71 -54.85 -8.20
C ALA A 269 -8.80 -55.65 -8.94
N THR A 270 -9.24 -55.15 -10.10
CA THR A 270 -10.35 -55.73 -10.89
C THR A 270 -9.91 -56.56 -12.10
N GLY A 271 -8.60 -56.73 -12.32
CA GLY A 271 -8.05 -57.45 -13.49
C GLY A 271 -8.28 -56.74 -14.84
N ARG A 272 -8.57 -55.44 -14.82
CA ARG A 272 -8.81 -54.61 -16.02
C ARG A 272 -7.49 -54.02 -16.55
N ARG A 273 -7.54 -53.44 -17.76
CA ARG A 273 -6.43 -52.68 -18.34
C ARG A 273 -6.66 -51.18 -18.11
N ALA A 274 -5.72 -50.51 -17.44
CA ALA A 274 -5.74 -49.07 -17.30
C ALA A 274 -5.48 -48.35 -18.66
N PRO A 275 -6.29 -47.33 -19.03
CA PRO A 275 -5.97 -46.37 -20.08
C PRO A 275 -4.66 -45.61 -19.81
N GLN A 276 -4.17 -44.85 -20.80
CA GLN A 276 -2.90 -44.13 -20.69
C GLN A 276 -3.05 -42.60 -20.85
N ASP A 277 -4.06 -42.15 -21.59
CA ASP A 277 -4.43 -40.74 -21.77
C ASP A 277 -5.54 -40.30 -20.79
N LEU A 278 -5.67 -38.98 -20.59
CA LEU A 278 -6.62 -38.43 -19.61
C LEU A 278 -8.09 -38.68 -19.98
N ALA A 279 -8.45 -38.70 -21.27
CA ALA A 279 -9.83 -38.93 -21.69
C ALA A 279 -10.27 -40.37 -21.36
N GLY A 280 -9.42 -41.36 -21.63
CA GLY A 280 -9.62 -42.74 -21.21
C GLY A 280 -9.66 -42.90 -19.68
N LEU A 281 -8.82 -42.19 -18.93
CA LEU A 281 -8.87 -42.19 -17.46
C LEU A 281 -10.20 -41.63 -16.92
N THR A 282 -10.75 -40.58 -17.54
CA THR A 282 -12.09 -40.05 -17.25
C THR A 282 -13.17 -41.10 -17.55
N VAL A 283 -13.21 -41.63 -18.78
CA VAL A 283 -14.22 -42.63 -19.21
C VAL A 283 -14.22 -43.84 -18.27
N TYR A 284 -13.04 -44.37 -17.94
CA TYR A 284 -12.90 -45.50 -17.00
C TYR A 284 -13.54 -45.22 -15.64
N LEU A 285 -13.36 -44.02 -15.08
CA LEU A 285 -13.95 -43.65 -13.79
C LEU A 285 -15.47 -43.51 -13.89
N LEU A 286 -15.98 -42.95 -14.99
CA LEU A 286 -17.43 -42.83 -15.21
C LEU A 286 -18.09 -44.20 -15.43
N ASP A 287 -17.43 -45.14 -16.11
CA ASP A 287 -17.87 -46.54 -16.21
C ASP A 287 -17.93 -47.24 -14.84
N ARG A 288 -17.00 -46.89 -13.92
CA ARG A 288 -17.03 -47.40 -12.54
C ARG A 288 -18.16 -46.77 -11.72
N GLU A 289 -18.54 -45.51 -11.95
CA GLU A 289 -19.76 -44.92 -11.36
C GLU A 289 -21.03 -45.61 -11.87
N GLN A 290 -21.19 -45.78 -13.19
CA GLN A 290 -22.35 -46.48 -13.79
C GLN A 290 -22.49 -47.92 -13.25
N LEU A 291 -21.36 -48.63 -13.11
CA LEU A 291 -21.34 -49.95 -12.49
C LEU A 291 -21.67 -49.91 -10.98
N GLY A 292 -21.20 -48.90 -10.26
CA GLY A 292 -21.57 -48.68 -8.85
C GLY A 292 -23.08 -48.50 -8.68
N TRP A 293 -23.72 -47.67 -9.50
CA TRP A 293 -25.18 -47.51 -9.50
C TRP A 293 -25.91 -48.81 -9.86
N ALA A 294 -25.38 -49.59 -10.81
CA ALA A 294 -25.95 -50.88 -11.20
C ALA A 294 -25.87 -51.94 -10.08
N LEU A 295 -24.77 -51.96 -9.30
CA LEU A 295 -24.60 -52.85 -8.15
C LEU A 295 -25.50 -52.43 -6.98
N LEU A 296 -25.60 -51.12 -6.69
CA LEU A 296 -26.50 -50.61 -5.66
C LEU A 296 -27.99 -50.85 -5.98
N ASN A 297 -28.34 -51.03 -7.26
CA ASN A 297 -29.69 -51.36 -7.73
C ASN A 297 -29.96 -52.87 -7.92
N ASP A 298 -29.20 -53.79 -7.31
CA ASP A 298 -29.43 -55.23 -7.52
C ASP A 298 -30.82 -55.68 -7.03
N LYS A 299 -31.65 -56.03 -8.03
CA LYS A 299 -33.04 -56.49 -7.89
C LYS A 299 -33.16 -57.91 -7.32
N ARG A 300 -32.04 -58.56 -6.98
CA ARG A 300 -32.01 -59.89 -6.34
C ARG A 300 -32.27 -59.88 -4.84
N GLY A 301 -32.28 -58.70 -4.20
CA GLY A 301 -32.77 -58.53 -2.82
C GLY A 301 -31.82 -57.77 -1.87
N GLU A 302 -30.61 -57.45 -2.30
CA GLU A 302 -29.58 -56.78 -1.48
C GLU A 302 -29.31 -55.32 -1.91
N GLY A 303 -29.96 -54.84 -2.97
CA GLY A 303 -29.81 -53.47 -3.48
C GLY A 303 -30.19 -52.39 -2.46
N ARG A 304 -29.28 -51.44 -2.24
CA ARG A 304 -29.46 -50.27 -1.35
C ARG A 304 -30.19 -49.09 -2.03
N VAL A 305 -30.43 -49.17 -3.34
CA VAL A 305 -31.02 -48.12 -4.19
C VAL A 305 -32.14 -48.71 -5.06
N SER A 306 -33.28 -48.05 -5.15
CA SER A 306 -34.44 -48.53 -5.91
C SER A 306 -34.51 -48.05 -7.37
N VAL A 307 -34.08 -46.82 -7.66
CA VAL A 307 -34.08 -46.25 -9.02
C VAL A 307 -33.03 -46.90 -9.94
N PRO A 308 -33.32 -47.12 -11.23
CA PRO A 308 -32.38 -47.72 -12.16
C PRO A 308 -31.22 -46.76 -12.50
N PRO A 309 -30.05 -47.27 -12.93
CA PRO A 309 -28.88 -46.44 -13.27
C PRO A 309 -29.15 -45.32 -14.29
N ALA A 310 -30.07 -45.53 -15.24
CA ALA A 310 -30.47 -44.49 -16.20
C ALA A 310 -31.19 -43.28 -15.54
N VAL A 311 -31.93 -43.52 -14.45
CA VAL A 311 -32.52 -42.44 -13.64
C VAL A 311 -31.44 -41.79 -12.78
N MET A 312 -30.57 -42.59 -12.14
CA MET A 312 -29.45 -42.06 -11.35
C MET A 312 -28.55 -41.13 -12.19
N ASN A 313 -28.17 -41.55 -13.39
CA ASN A 313 -27.42 -40.76 -14.37
C ASN A 313 -28.03 -39.36 -14.57
N ARG A 314 -29.34 -39.28 -14.84
CA ARG A 314 -30.05 -38.01 -15.06
C ARG A 314 -30.12 -37.12 -13.82
N VAL A 315 -30.18 -37.71 -12.63
CA VAL A 315 -30.20 -36.96 -11.35
C VAL A 315 -28.80 -36.48 -10.98
N VAL A 316 -27.75 -37.28 -11.20
CA VAL A 316 -26.35 -36.88 -11.00
C VAL A 316 -25.93 -35.80 -12.00
N PHE A 317 -26.43 -35.84 -13.23
CA PHE A 317 -26.24 -34.76 -14.21
C PHE A 317 -26.91 -33.45 -13.74
N THR A 318 -28.13 -33.57 -13.21
CA THR A 318 -28.87 -32.45 -12.61
C THR A 318 -28.13 -31.86 -11.39
N ALA A 319 -27.60 -32.71 -10.49
CA ALA A 319 -26.78 -32.33 -9.35
C ALA A 319 -25.44 -31.69 -9.76
N SER A 320 -24.80 -32.19 -10.82
CA SER A 320 -23.52 -31.65 -11.32
C SER A 320 -23.67 -30.22 -11.84
N LEU A 321 -24.78 -29.90 -12.51
CA LEU A 321 -25.11 -28.55 -12.98
C LEU A 321 -25.67 -27.64 -11.87
N GLY A 322 -26.65 -28.13 -11.11
CA GLY A 322 -27.38 -27.35 -10.11
C GLY A 322 -26.66 -27.20 -8.77
N GLY A 323 -25.71 -28.07 -8.45
CA GLY A 323 -25.10 -28.15 -7.12
C GLY A 323 -26.00 -28.79 -6.07
N THR A 324 -25.48 -28.90 -4.85
CA THR A 324 -26.24 -29.26 -3.64
C THR A 324 -27.35 -28.23 -3.43
N GLN A 325 -28.58 -28.69 -3.17
CA GLN A 325 -29.79 -27.86 -3.05
C GLN A 325 -30.52 -28.12 -1.73
N PRO A 326 -31.24 -27.13 -1.17
CA PRO A 326 -32.18 -27.39 -0.08
C PRO A 326 -33.28 -28.36 -0.53
N THR A 327 -33.73 -29.26 0.35
CA THR A 327 -34.66 -30.36 -0.01
C THR A 327 -35.90 -29.90 -0.78
N ALA A 328 -36.50 -28.77 -0.41
CA ALA A 328 -37.66 -28.20 -1.12
C ALA A 328 -37.34 -27.79 -2.58
N ARG A 329 -36.17 -27.17 -2.82
CA ARG A 329 -35.72 -26.70 -4.14
C ARG A 329 -35.26 -27.86 -5.02
N GLY A 330 -34.58 -28.84 -4.42
CA GLY A 330 -34.22 -30.10 -5.10
C GLY A 330 -35.44 -30.96 -5.46
N THR A 331 -36.50 -30.93 -4.64
CA THR A 331 -37.79 -31.58 -4.96
C THR A 331 -38.42 -30.97 -6.20
N LEU A 332 -38.60 -29.63 -6.23
CA LEU A 332 -39.15 -28.93 -7.40
C LEU A 332 -38.32 -29.16 -8.67
N LEU A 333 -36.99 -29.19 -8.55
CA LEU A 333 -36.08 -29.43 -9.67
C LEU A 333 -36.22 -30.86 -10.23
N VAL A 334 -36.33 -31.88 -9.37
CA VAL A 334 -36.50 -33.28 -9.81
C VAL A 334 -37.92 -33.56 -10.31
N ASP A 335 -38.95 -32.95 -9.72
CA ASP A 335 -40.33 -32.98 -10.26
C ASP A 335 -40.37 -32.42 -11.69
N ALA A 336 -39.64 -31.33 -11.96
CA ALA A 336 -39.54 -30.72 -13.28
C ALA A 336 -38.84 -31.61 -14.33
N LEU A 337 -38.06 -32.62 -13.91
CA LEU A 337 -37.48 -33.63 -14.83
C LEU A 337 -38.52 -34.61 -15.37
N ARG A 338 -39.69 -34.75 -14.70
CA ARG A 338 -40.78 -35.68 -15.05
C ARG A 338 -40.31 -37.13 -15.19
N LEU A 339 -39.71 -37.66 -14.11
CA LEU A 339 -39.27 -39.05 -14.03
C LEU A 339 -40.43 -39.97 -13.64
N ASP A 340 -40.42 -41.23 -14.10
CA ASP A 340 -41.46 -42.25 -13.77
C ASP A 340 -41.40 -42.77 -12.32
N HIS A 341 -40.73 -42.05 -11.41
CA HIS A 341 -40.39 -42.45 -10.05
C HIS A 341 -40.76 -41.32 -9.07
N ARG A 342 -41.15 -41.67 -7.84
CA ARG A 342 -41.48 -40.66 -6.82
C ARG A 342 -40.24 -39.85 -6.43
N THR A 343 -40.31 -38.53 -6.54
CA THR A 343 -39.19 -37.62 -6.25
C THR A 343 -38.53 -37.85 -4.89
N ALA A 344 -39.30 -38.08 -3.82
CA ALA A 344 -38.73 -38.43 -2.51
C ALA A 344 -37.86 -39.71 -2.53
N THR A 345 -38.25 -40.72 -3.32
CA THR A 345 -37.45 -41.94 -3.54
C THR A 345 -36.21 -41.64 -4.37
N VAL A 346 -36.34 -40.83 -5.44
CA VAL A 346 -35.23 -40.42 -6.30
C VAL A 346 -34.15 -39.66 -5.51
N LEU A 347 -34.56 -38.72 -4.65
CA LEU A 347 -33.65 -37.93 -3.81
C LEU A 347 -32.99 -38.77 -2.71
N ALA A 348 -33.73 -39.69 -2.08
CA ALA A 348 -33.19 -40.60 -1.07
C ALA A 348 -32.17 -41.59 -1.66
N ASP A 349 -32.51 -42.22 -2.78
CA ASP A 349 -31.60 -43.11 -3.52
C ASP A 349 -30.35 -42.37 -4.00
N HIS A 350 -30.50 -41.12 -4.46
CA HIS A 350 -29.36 -40.27 -4.81
C HIS A 350 -28.48 -39.97 -3.59
N ALA A 351 -29.05 -39.72 -2.42
CA ALA A 351 -28.29 -39.48 -1.19
C ALA A 351 -27.50 -40.72 -0.69
N VAL A 352 -27.89 -41.94 -1.07
CA VAL A 352 -27.06 -43.15 -0.85
C VAL A 352 -25.81 -43.13 -1.74
N CYS A 353 -25.94 -42.65 -2.99
CA CYS A 353 -24.84 -42.54 -3.94
C CYS A 353 -23.95 -41.30 -3.70
N TYR A 354 -24.54 -40.18 -3.30
CA TYR A 354 -23.86 -38.90 -3.06
C TYR A 354 -24.46 -38.30 -1.77
N PRO A 355 -23.99 -38.76 -0.60
CA PRO A 355 -24.43 -38.23 0.68
C PRO A 355 -23.88 -36.81 0.87
N PRO A 356 -24.71 -35.87 1.37
CA PRO A 356 -24.27 -34.53 1.73
C PRO A 356 -23.08 -34.53 2.70
N PRO A 357 -22.29 -33.43 2.76
CA PRO A 357 -21.09 -33.37 3.61
C PRO A 357 -21.41 -33.44 5.11
N ASP A 358 -22.57 -32.92 5.51
CA ASP A 358 -23.10 -32.96 6.87
C ASP A 358 -24.53 -33.49 6.81
N SER A 359 -24.80 -34.59 7.52
CA SER A 359 -26.11 -35.27 7.53
C SER A 359 -27.20 -34.50 8.29
N ALA A 360 -26.87 -33.38 8.93
CA ALA A 360 -27.82 -32.52 9.62
C ALA A 360 -28.29 -31.31 8.76
N ASP A 361 -27.62 -31.01 7.65
CA ASP A 361 -28.09 -29.99 6.68
C ASP A 361 -29.28 -30.58 5.87
N ASP A 362 -30.41 -29.85 5.74
CA ASP A 362 -31.58 -30.30 4.94
C ASP A 362 -31.31 -30.20 3.42
N THR A 363 -30.52 -31.15 2.93
CA THR A 363 -29.79 -31.09 1.65
C THR A 363 -30.01 -32.31 0.77
N VAL A 364 -30.06 -32.06 -0.54
CA VAL A 364 -30.13 -33.08 -1.59
C VAL A 364 -29.29 -32.67 -2.81
N LEU A 365 -29.16 -33.55 -3.79
CA LEU A 365 -28.44 -33.30 -5.06
C LEU A 365 -26.96 -32.92 -4.86
N GLU A 366 -26.28 -33.56 -3.90
CA GLU A 366 -24.82 -33.43 -3.74
C GLU A 366 -24.08 -33.84 -5.04
N PRO A 367 -23.19 -33.02 -5.60
CA PRO A 367 -22.55 -33.31 -6.88
C PRO A 367 -21.68 -34.56 -6.93
N LEU A 368 -21.41 -35.02 -8.16
CA LEU A 368 -20.21 -35.81 -8.44
C LEU A 368 -18.95 -34.95 -8.16
N TYR A 369 -17.89 -35.55 -7.64
CA TYR A 369 -16.64 -34.86 -7.32
C TYR A 369 -15.41 -35.60 -7.85
N PRO A 370 -14.29 -34.89 -8.09
CA PRO A 370 -14.14 -33.42 -8.05
C PRO A 370 -14.85 -32.72 -9.20
N ASP A 371 -15.13 -31.42 -9.07
CA ASP A 371 -15.88 -30.62 -10.06
C ASP A 371 -15.39 -30.83 -11.51
N ARG A 372 -14.08 -30.98 -11.73
CA ARG A 372 -13.51 -31.20 -13.07
C ARG A 372 -14.02 -32.52 -13.70
N LEU A 373 -14.18 -33.58 -12.92
CA LEU A 373 -14.76 -34.85 -13.36
C LEU A 373 -16.28 -34.73 -13.56
N ALA A 374 -16.98 -33.89 -12.80
CA ALA A 374 -18.40 -33.59 -13.00
C ALA A 374 -18.65 -32.75 -14.27
N GLU A 375 -17.79 -31.75 -14.54
CA GLU A 375 -17.74 -31.00 -15.79
C GLU A 375 -17.50 -31.94 -17.00
N ASP A 376 -16.58 -32.92 -16.85
CA ASP A 376 -16.33 -33.94 -17.88
C ASP A 376 -17.49 -34.94 -18.04
N PHE A 377 -18.14 -35.35 -16.95
CA PHE A 377 -19.34 -36.18 -16.97
C PHE A 377 -20.51 -35.47 -17.67
N VAL A 378 -20.74 -34.18 -17.40
CA VAL A 378 -21.71 -33.35 -18.11
C VAL A 378 -21.37 -33.29 -19.60
N ALA A 379 -20.11 -33.06 -19.96
CA ALA A 379 -19.67 -33.02 -21.35
C ALA A 379 -19.86 -34.35 -22.10
N LEU A 380 -19.54 -35.48 -21.47
CA LEU A 380 -19.70 -36.82 -22.04
C LEU A 380 -21.14 -37.34 -21.98
N THR A 381 -22.01 -36.72 -21.18
CA THR A 381 -23.45 -37.02 -21.17
C THR A 381 -24.20 -36.22 -22.25
N LEU A 382 -23.66 -35.06 -22.67
CA LEU A 382 -24.19 -34.27 -23.77
C LEU A 382 -23.77 -34.82 -25.15
N PRO A 383 -24.68 -34.85 -26.15
CA PRO A 383 -24.35 -35.32 -27.50
C PRO A 383 -23.35 -34.39 -28.20
N GLY A 384 -22.39 -34.99 -28.93
CA GLY A 384 -21.47 -34.27 -29.82
C GLY A 384 -19.98 -34.60 -29.66
N HIS A 385 -19.58 -35.33 -28.61
CA HIS A 385 -18.19 -35.76 -28.43
C HIS A 385 -17.80 -36.95 -29.33
N PRO A 386 -16.49 -37.15 -29.62
CA PRO A 386 -15.96 -38.34 -30.29
C PRO A 386 -15.57 -39.49 -29.34
N ALA A 387 -15.63 -39.28 -28.02
CA ALA A 387 -15.21 -40.27 -27.02
C ALA A 387 -16.17 -41.47 -26.92
N ASP A 388 -15.64 -42.63 -26.52
CA ASP A 388 -16.38 -43.89 -26.33
C ASP A 388 -17.13 -43.90 -24.98
N TYR A 389 -18.22 -43.13 -24.91
CA TYR A 389 -19.11 -43.04 -23.75
C TYR A 389 -20.57 -42.79 -24.21
N PRO A 390 -21.61 -43.31 -23.52
CA PRO A 390 -22.98 -43.21 -24.01
C PRO A 390 -23.61 -41.83 -23.73
N ALA A 391 -23.47 -40.90 -24.67
CA ALA A 391 -24.21 -39.63 -24.70
C ALA A 391 -25.74 -39.84 -24.63
N GLN A 392 -26.45 -38.86 -24.06
CA GLN A 392 -27.86 -38.99 -23.67
C GLN A 392 -28.74 -37.92 -24.33
N ALA A 393 -29.78 -38.36 -25.05
CA ALA A 393 -30.69 -37.46 -25.75
C ALA A 393 -31.49 -36.51 -24.83
N TRP A 394 -31.70 -36.89 -23.56
CA TRP A 394 -32.40 -36.07 -22.55
C TRP A 394 -31.53 -34.97 -21.93
N ALA A 395 -30.22 -34.95 -22.19
CA ALA A 395 -29.28 -34.09 -21.48
C ALA A 395 -29.44 -32.59 -21.77
N PRO A 396 -29.64 -32.13 -23.04
CA PRO A 396 -29.88 -30.71 -23.32
C PRO A 396 -31.17 -30.19 -22.68
N ASP A 397 -32.28 -30.94 -22.76
CA ASP A 397 -33.54 -30.60 -22.09
C ASP A 397 -33.39 -30.52 -20.57
N THR A 398 -32.58 -31.40 -20.00
CA THR A 398 -32.32 -31.44 -18.56
C THR A 398 -31.48 -30.24 -18.11
N ALA A 399 -30.47 -29.84 -18.88
CA ALA A 399 -29.72 -28.60 -18.64
C ALA A 399 -30.63 -27.36 -18.76
N ALA A 400 -31.52 -27.33 -19.75
CA ALA A 400 -32.53 -26.28 -19.91
C ALA A 400 -33.48 -26.19 -18.70
N THR A 401 -33.90 -27.34 -18.14
CA THR A 401 -34.70 -27.40 -16.91
C THR A 401 -33.93 -26.91 -15.68
N VAL A 402 -32.63 -27.21 -15.53
CA VAL A 402 -31.82 -26.66 -14.42
C VAL A 402 -31.69 -25.14 -14.51
N LEU A 403 -31.42 -24.62 -15.71
CA LEU A 403 -31.27 -23.18 -15.97
C LEU A 403 -32.57 -22.40 -15.74
N ARG A 404 -33.71 -22.91 -16.22
CA ARG A 404 -35.02 -22.25 -16.10
C ARG A 404 -35.73 -22.52 -14.77
N GLY A 405 -35.49 -23.67 -14.15
CA GLY A 405 -36.18 -24.14 -12.94
C GLY A 405 -35.76 -23.47 -11.64
N GLY A 406 -35.15 -22.29 -11.70
CA GLY A 406 -34.72 -21.55 -10.51
C GLY A 406 -33.59 -22.22 -9.72
N GLY A 407 -32.80 -23.12 -10.33
CA GLY A 407 -31.64 -23.77 -9.67
C GLY A 407 -30.48 -22.82 -9.34
N GLY A 408 -30.51 -21.59 -9.85
CA GLY A 408 -29.40 -20.64 -9.81
C GLY A 408 -28.61 -20.70 -11.13
N PRO A 409 -28.95 -19.88 -12.15
CA PRO A 409 -28.32 -19.96 -13.47
C PRO A 409 -26.80 -19.73 -13.39
N ALA A 410 -26.32 -18.96 -12.40
CA ALA A 410 -24.90 -18.75 -12.09
C ALA A 410 -24.06 -20.03 -12.11
N ARG A 411 -24.47 -21.08 -11.38
CA ARG A 411 -23.71 -22.33 -11.33
C ARG A 411 -23.79 -23.10 -12.64
N ALA A 412 -24.99 -23.21 -13.22
CA ALA A 412 -25.23 -24.00 -14.43
C ALA A 412 -24.53 -23.40 -15.66
N VAL A 413 -24.63 -22.09 -15.88
CA VAL A 413 -23.91 -21.38 -16.96
C VAL A 413 -22.40 -21.50 -16.76
N THR A 414 -21.89 -21.26 -15.55
CA THR A 414 -20.44 -21.35 -15.27
C THR A 414 -19.90 -22.78 -15.45
N ALA A 415 -20.67 -23.80 -15.08
CA ALA A 415 -20.31 -25.21 -15.28
C ALA A 415 -20.30 -25.59 -16.76
N LEU A 416 -21.34 -25.22 -17.52
CA LEU A 416 -21.42 -25.45 -18.96
C LEU A 416 -20.34 -24.69 -19.73
N ALA A 417 -20.03 -23.44 -19.35
CA ALA A 417 -18.95 -22.67 -19.96
C ALA A 417 -17.56 -23.28 -19.66
N THR A 418 -17.30 -23.70 -18.41
CA THR A 418 -16.05 -24.40 -18.10
C THR A 418 -15.93 -25.72 -18.87
N ALA A 419 -17.03 -26.47 -19.02
CA ALA A 419 -17.06 -27.69 -19.81
C ALA A 419 -16.82 -27.40 -21.30
N ALA A 420 -17.48 -26.39 -21.88
CA ALA A 420 -17.31 -25.96 -23.27
C ALA A 420 -15.87 -25.58 -23.61
N GLY A 421 -15.20 -24.82 -22.73
CA GLY A 421 -13.78 -24.47 -22.87
C GLY A 421 -12.79 -25.66 -22.87
N ARG A 422 -13.26 -26.88 -22.59
CA ARG A 422 -12.51 -28.14 -22.75
C ARG A 422 -13.12 -29.08 -23.80
N TRP A 423 -14.43 -28.97 -24.02
CA TRP A 423 -15.25 -29.80 -24.88
C TRP A 423 -16.20 -28.90 -25.71
N PRO A 424 -15.74 -28.33 -26.84
CA PRO A 424 -16.50 -27.30 -27.57
C PRO A 424 -17.90 -27.72 -28.04
N HIS A 425 -18.16 -29.03 -28.16
CA HIS A 425 -19.50 -29.52 -28.47
C HIS A 425 -20.54 -29.14 -27.38
N VAL A 426 -20.15 -28.99 -26.12
CA VAL A 426 -21.04 -28.52 -25.03
C VAL A 426 -21.53 -27.09 -25.28
N GLY A 427 -20.68 -26.26 -25.89
CA GLY A 427 -21.05 -24.95 -26.41
C GLY A 427 -22.15 -25.08 -27.46
N ALA A 428 -21.81 -25.73 -28.58
CA ALA A 428 -22.67 -25.83 -29.76
C ALA A 428 -23.99 -26.60 -29.55
N THR A 429 -24.02 -27.68 -28.76
CA THR A 429 -25.20 -28.56 -28.62
C THR A 429 -26.06 -28.29 -27.39
N CYS A 430 -25.61 -27.41 -26.47
CA CYS A 430 -26.35 -27.11 -25.24
C CYS A 430 -26.29 -25.62 -24.85
N LEU A 431 -25.11 -25.05 -24.63
CA LEU A 431 -25.00 -23.72 -24.02
C LEU A 431 -25.43 -22.59 -24.96
N TYR A 432 -24.91 -22.56 -26.19
CA TYR A 432 -25.21 -21.48 -27.14
C TYR A 432 -26.67 -21.49 -27.60
N PRO A 433 -27.34 -22.64 -27.90
CA PRO A 433 -28.77 -22.67 -28.19
C PRO A 433 -29.65 -22.12 -27.05
N LEU A 434 -29.26 -22.35 -25.78
CA LEU A 434 -30.03 -21.86 -24.63
C LEU A 434 -29.82 -20.35 -24.40
N LEU A 435 -28.59 -19.86 -24.54
CA LEU A 435 -28.30 -18.42 -24.49
C LEU A 435 -28.86 -17.66 -25.70
N THR A 436 -28.97 -18.29 -26.88
CA THR A 436 -29.60 -17.67 -28.06
C THR A 436 -31.12 -17.56 -27.89
N ALA A 437 -31.73 -18.53 -27.20
CA ALA A 437 -33.17 -18.51 -26.89
C ALA A 437 -33.53 -17.55 -25.75
N ASP A 438 -32.61 -17.28 -24.83
CA ASP A 438 -32.75 -16.31 -23.74
C ASP A 438 -31.35 -15.77 -23.33
N PRO A 439 -30.89 -14.66 -23.94
CA PRO A 439 -29.61 -14.04 -23.59
C PRO A 439 -29.58 -13.49 -22.16
N GLY A 440 -30.75 -13.27 -21.55
CA GLY A 440 -30.91 -12.82 -20.17
C GLY A 440 -30.37 -13.84 -19.16
N LEU A 441 -30.35 -15.14 -19.52
CA LEU A 441 -29.73 -16.19 -18.70
C LEU A 441 -28.23 -15.94 -18.44
N GLY A 442 -27.51 -15.30 -19.37
CA GLY A 442 -26.11 -14.93 -19.18
C GLY A 442 -25.94 -13.87 -18.10
N VAL A 443 -26.76 -12.82 -18.15
CA VAL A 443 -26.71 -11.70 -17.19
C VAL A 443 -27.25 -12.11 -15.82
N ALA A 444 -28.34 -12.87 -15.77
CA ALA A 444 -28.89 -13.45 -14.55
C ALA A 444 -27.96 -14.49 -13.88
N ALA A 445 -26.95 -14.98 -14.60
CA ALA A 445 -25.89 -15.84 -14.06
C ALA A 445 -24.74 -15.06 -13.38
N GLY A 446 -24.77 -13.72 -13.41
CA GLY A 446 -23.83 -12.86 -12.68
C GLY A 446 -22.47 -12.67 -13.36
N GLY A 447 -21.68 -11.72 -12.85
CA GLY A 447 -20.43 -11.27 -13.49
C GLY A 447 -19.42 -12.38 -13.79
N ALA A 448 -19.29 -13.37 -12.89
CA ALA A 448 -18.38 -14.51 -13.08
C ALA A 448 -18.79 -15.43 -14.24
N ALA A 449 -20.09 -15.57 -14.51
CA ALA A 449 -20.59 -16.31 -15.67
C ALA A 449 -20.33 -15.53 -16.97
N LEU A 450 -20.50 -14.20 -16.96
CA LEU A 450 -20.18 -13.35 -18.11
C LEU A 450 -18.67 -13.41 -18.48
N THR A 451 -17.77 -13.42 -17.48
CA THR A 451 -16.34 -13.65 -17.72
C THR A 451 -16.08 -15.04 -18.31
N ALA A 452 -16.69 -16.09 -17.74
CA ALA A 452 -16.52 -17.45 -18.25
C ALA A 452 -17.08 -17.66 -19.68
N LEU A 453 -18.05 -16.86 -20.10
CA LEU A 453 -18.54 -16.81 -21.48
C LEU A 453 -17.63 -15.99 -22.40
N ALA A 454 -17.02 -14.90 -21.91
CA ALA A 454 -16.07 -14.09 -22.67
C ALA A 454 -14.78 -14.86 -23.01
N ASP A 455 -14.35 -15.79 -22.15
CA ASP A 455 -13.18 -16.64 -22.35
C ASP A 455 -13.39 -17.77 -23.40
N LEU A 456 -14.63 -18.00 -23.87
CA LEU A 456 -14.89 -19.01 -24.88
C LEU A 456 -14.36 -18.57 -26.26
N ALA A 457 -13.58 -19.45 -26.89
CA ALA A 457 -12.98 -19.22 -28.20
C ALA A 457 -13.99 -19.44 -29.35
N ASP A 458 -14.91 -20.37 -29.16
CA ASP A 458 -15.88 -20.89 -30.13
C ASP A 458 -17.30 -20.30 -29.99
N ILE A 459 -17.54 -19.42 -29.01
CA ILE A 459 -18.78 -18.64 -28.94
C ILE A 459 -18.77 -17.53 -30.00
N GLU A 460 -19.86 -17.44 -30.77
CA GLU A 460 -20.03 -16.43 -31.80
C GLU A 460 -20.12 -15.01 -31.21
N PRO A 461 -19.40 -14.01 -31.76
CA PRO A 461 -19.47 -12.63 -31.26
C PRO A 461 -20.89 -12.04 -31.23
N GLY A 462 -21.76 -12.41 -32.18
CA GLY A 462 -23.15 -11.95 -32.19
C GLY A 462 -23.93 -12.36 -30.94
N LEU A 463 -23.72 -13.58 -30.43
CA LEU A 463 -24.35 -14.03 -29.18
C LEU A 463 -23.78 -13.28 -27.96
N LEU A 464 -22.50 -12.91 -27.99
CA LEU A 464 -21.91 -12.06 -26.95
C LEU A 464 -22.46 -10.61 -27.00
N GLU A 465 -22.79 -10.08 -28.19
CA GLU A 465 -23.51 -8.80 -28.34
C GLU A 465 -24.93 -8.90 -27.77
N ASP A 466 -25.69 -9.95 -28.11
CA ASP A 466 -27.05 -10.18 -27.62
C ASP A 466 -27.12 -10.26 -26.08
N ILE A 467 -26.14 -10.93 -25.46
CA ILE A 467 -26.00 -11.01 -23.99
C ILE A 467 -25.55 -9.65 -23.42
N ALA A 468 -24.59 -8.97 -24.03
CA ALA A 468 -24.13 -7.66 -23.59
C ALA A 468 -25.25 -6.60 -23.65
N ALA A 469 -26.20 -6.74 -24.57
CA ALA A 469 -27.40 -5.89 -24.68
C ALA A 469 -28.44 -6.13 -23.58
N GLN A 470 -28.38 -7.25 -22.83
CA GLN A 470 -29.25 -7.48 -21.66
C GLN A 470 -28.68 -6.91 -20.35
N VAL A 471 -27.44 -6.38 -20.35
CA VAL A 471 -26.86 -5.82 -19.13
C VAL A 471 -27.51 -4.46 -18.86
N PRO A 472 -28.19 -4.27 -17.71
CA PRO A 472 -28.92 -3.03 -17.44
C PRO A 472 -28.02 -1.81 -17.28
N ASP A 473 -28.59 -0.63 -17.50
CA ASP A 473 -27.95 0.68 -17.33
C ASP A 473 -28.79 1.51 -16.33
N PRO A 474 -28.23 2.00 -15.20
CA PRO A 474 -26.84 1.85 -14.76
C PRO A 474 -26.45 0.41 -14.42
N VAL A 475 -25.20 0.07 -14.71
CA VAL A 475 -24.63 -1.28 -14.53
C VAL A 475 -24.44 -1.61 -13.03
N PRO A 476 -25.05 -2.70 -12.52
CA PRO A 476 -24.81 -3.20 -11.16
C PRO A 476 -23.34 -3.50 -10.88
N ALA A 477 -22.86 -3.20 -9.67
CA ALA A 477 -21.44 -3.28 -9.30
C ALA A 477 -20.84 -4.69 -9.43
N ASP A 478 -21.65 -5.74 -9.27
CA ASP A 478 -21.30 -7.15 -9.45
C ASP A 478 -21.19 -7.57 -10.93
N LEU A 479 -21.79 -6.83 -11.85
CA LEU A 479 -21.75 -7.08 -13.29
C LEU A 479 -20.63 -6.32 -14.01
N VAL A 480 -20.05 -5.28 -13.43
CA VAL A 480 -19.02 -4.42 -14.06
C VAL A 480 -17.86 -5.23 -14.65
N VAL A 481 -17.24 -6.11 -13.86
CA VAL A 481 -16.09 -6.93 -14.31
C VAL A 481 -16.49 -7.87 -15.45
N GLY A 482 -17.67 -8.49 -15.37
CA GLY A 482 -18.18 -9.39 -16.41
C GLY A 482 -18.54 -8.65 -17.72
N GLN A 483 -19.13 -7.46 -17.62
CA GLN A 483 -19.42 -6.61 -18.76
C GLN A 483 -18.12 -6.09 -19.42
N ALA A 484 -17.11 -5.74 -18.62
CA ALA A 484 -15.80 -5.35 -19.11
C ALA A 484 -15.11 -6.50 -19.86
N ALA A 485 -15.17 -7.74 -19.33
CA ALA A 485 -14.67 -8.94 -19.99
C ALA A 485 -15.35 -9.18 -21.36
N LEU A 486 -16.68 -9.12 -21.42
CA LEU A 486 -17.44 -9.20 -22.69
C LEU A 486 -17.02 -8.12 -23.68
N ARG A 487 -16.93 -6.85 -23.25
CA ARG A 487 -16.55 -5.72 -24.11
C ARG A 487 -15.10 -5.80 -24.60
N VAL A 488 -14.20 -6.39 -23.81
CA VAL A 488 -12.82 -6.70 -24.22
C VAL A 488 -12.79 -7.84 -25.25
N ARG A 489 -13.58 -8.90 -25.07
CA ARG A 489 -13.72 -10.01 -26.04
C ARG A 489 -14.36 -9.58 -27.37
N LEU A 490 -15.30 -8.64 -27.31
CA LEU A 490 -16.01 -8.07 -28.46
C LEU A 490 -15.21 -7.00 -29.21
N PHE A 491 -14.17 -6.42 -28.63
CA PHE A 491 -13.42 -5.29 -29.22
C PHE A 491 -12.96 -5.57 -30.65
N GLY A 492 -12.30 -6.71 -30.89
CA GLY A 492 -11.81 -7.06 -32.24
C GLY A 492 -12.93 -7.26 -33.26
N HIS A 493 -14.09 -7.75 -32.84
CA HIS A 493 -15.27 -7.90 -33.71
C HIS A 493 -15.86 -6.54 -34.07
N ARG A 494 -16.10 -5.68 -33.07
CA ARG A 494 -16.61 -4.31 -33.26
C ARG A 494 -15.66 -3.44 -34.09
N LEU A 495 -14.34 -3.62 -33.93
CA LEU A 495 -13.32 -2.92 -34.71
C LEU A 495 -13.34 -3.36 -36.19
N ALA A 496 -13.47 -4.66 -36.45
CA ALA A 496 -13.58 -5.19 -37.81
C ALA A 496 -14.93 -4.87 -38.51
N ALA A 497 -15.94 -4.43 -37.75
CA ALA A 497 -17.24 -4.02 -38.26
C ALA A 497 -17.30 -2.53 -38.69
N THR A 498 -16.22 -1.77 -38.59
CA THR A 498 -16.20 -0.35 -38.96
C THR A 498 -14.88 0.13 -39.58
N ASP A 499 -14.98 0.69 -40.79
CA ASP A 499 -13.88 1.38 -41.46
C ASP A 499 -13.79 2.88 -41.09
N ASP A 500 -14.77 3.44 -40.36
CA ASP A 500 -14.70 4.83 -39.86
C ASP A 500 -13.59 4.96 -38.79
N PRO A 501 -12.50 5.72 -39.05
CA PRO A 501 -11.42 5.87 -38.09
C PRO A 501 -11.88 6.52 -36.77
N ALA A 502 -12.92 7.36 -36.79
CA ALA A 502 -13.46 7.96 -35.59
C ALA A 502 -14.20 6.92 -34.73
N ALA A 503 -14.92 5.98 -35.34
CA ALA A 503 -15.51 4.83 -34.65
C ALA A 503 -14.44 3.90 -34.10
N GLN A 504 -13.38 3.61 -34.87
CA GLN A 504 -12.23 2.85 -34.40
C GLN A 504 -11.59 3.53 -33.18
N ALA A 505 -11.36 4.84 -33.22
CA ALA A 505 -10.81 5.60 -32.10
C ALA A 505 -11.72 5.57 -30.84
N ARG A 506 -13.04 5.74 -31.01
CA ARG A 506 -14.04 5.55 -29.92
C ARG A 506 -13.96 4.14 -29.32
N LEU A 507 -13.80 3.10 -30.15
CA LEU A 507 -13.64 1.72 -29.70
C LEU A 507 -12.32 1.51 -28.94
N PHE A 508 -11.19 2.08 -29.39
CA PHE A 508 -9.91 2.01 -28.69
C PHE A 508 -9.93 2.70 -27.31
N VAL A 509 -10.53 3.89 -27.21
CA VAL A 509 -10.71 4.60 -25.93
C VAL A 509 -11.58 3.78 -24.97
N ASN A 510 -12.71 3.26 -25.44
CA ASN A 510 -13.58 2.41 -24.63
C ASN A 510 -12.89 1.09 -24.23
N HIS A 511 -12.13 0.47 -25.13
CA HIS A 511 -11.35 -0.74 -24.82
C HIS A 511 -10.32 -0.48 -23.72
N GLY A 512 -9.64 0.68 -23.77
CA GLY A 512 -8.76 1.14 -22.71
C GLY A 512 -9.46 1.20 -21.34
N ASN A 513 -10.66 1.77 -21.28
CA ASN A 513 -11.42 1.84 -20.03
C ASN A 513 -11.83 0.45 -19.51
N ASN A 514 -12.40 -0.41 -20.36
CA ASN A 514 -12.78 -1.78 -19.94
C ASN A 514 -11.56 -2.63 -19.51
N LEU A 515 -10.37 -2.38 -20.08
CA LEU A 515 -9.12 -3.00 -19.62
C LEU A 515 -8.66 -2.46 -18.26
N ASP A 516 -8.96 -1.20 -17.94
CA ASP A 516 -8.70 -0.59 -16.63
C ASP A 516 -9.60 -1.18 -15.54
N ASP A 517 -10.88 -1.41 -15.85
CA ASP A 517 -11.86 -2.08 -14.97
C ASP A 517 -11.43 -3.53 -14.64
N LEU A 518 -10.75 -4.21 -15.58
CA LEU A 518 -10.11 -5.52 -15.38
C LEU A 518 -8.71 -5.42 -14.73
N GLY A 519 -8.23 -4.22 -14.39
CA GLY A 519 -6.90 -3.98 -13.80
C GLY A 519 -5.71 -4.20 -14.74
N ARG A 520 -5.93 -4.37 -16.04
CA ARG A 520 -4.93 -4.66 -17.09
C ARG A 520 -4.24 -3.37 -17.56
N THR A 521 -3.64 -2.65 -16.62
CA THR A 521 -3.27 -1.23 -16.75
C THR A 521 -2.30 -0.93 -17.93
N GLU A 522 -1.34 -1.80 -18.23
CA GLU A 522 -0.42 -1.63 -19.38
C GLU A 522 -1.06 -1.97 -20.76
N GLU A 523 -2.18 -2.68 -20.79
CA GLU A 523 -3.00 -2.89 -22.00
C GLU A 523 -4.01 -1.75 -22.17
N SER A 524 -4.59 -1.30 -21.05
CA SER A 524 -5.41 -0.09 -20.94
C SER A 524 -4.68 1.13 -21.51
N LEU A 525 -3.45 1.39 -21.06
CA LEU A 525 -2.60 2.48 -21.56
C LEU A 525 -2.37 2.41 -23.07
N ARG A 526 -1.98 1.24 -23.60
CA ARG A 526 -1.73 1.07 -25.04
C ARG A 526 -2.99 1.30 -25.89
N SER A 527 -4.15 0.91 -25.37
CA SER A 527 -5.43 1.07 -26.06
C SER A 527 -5.88 2.53 -26.09
N ALA A 528 -5.80 3.24 -24.96
CA ALA A 528 -6.11 4.66 -24.91
C ALA A 528 -5.12 5.52 -25.71
N GLN A 529 -3.82 5.17 -25.68
CA GLN A 529 -2.80 5.79 -26.54
C GLN A 529 -3.16 5.63 -28.02
N ARG A 530 -3.54 4.41 -28.47
CA ARG A 530 -3.94 4.21 -29.87
C ARG A 530 -5.23 4.96 -30.25
N GLY A 531 -6.16 5.11 -29.32
CA GLY A 531 -7.34 5.97 -29.51
C GLY A 531 -6.98 7.45 -29.67
N ALA A 532 -6.07 7.96 -28.83
CA ALA A 532 -5.57 9.32 -28.90
C ALA A 532 -4.75 9.59 -30.18
N GLU A 533 -3.95 8.62 -30.64
CA GLU A 533 -3.24 8.68 -31.92
C GLU A 533 -4.21 8.86 -33.10
N ILE A 534 -5.24 8.02 -33.22
CA ILE A 534 -6.19 8.08 -34.34
C ILE A 534 -7.01 9.38 -34.32
N PHE A 535 -7.44 9.84 -33.14
CA PHE A 535 -8.07 11.17 -33.05
C PHE A 535 -7.09 12.31 -33.38
N GLY A 536 -5.80 12.15 -33.06
CA GLY A 536 -4.76 13.12 -33.44
C GLY A 536 -4.55 13.20 -34.94
N ASP A 537 -4.45 12.05 -35.62
CA ASP A 537 -4.36 11.96 -37.08
C ASP A 537 -5.59 12.61 -37.75
N LEU A 538 -6.80 12.38 -37.22
CA LEU A 538 -8.04 13.00 -37.69
C LEU A 538 -8.07 14.52 -37.45
N ALA A 539 -7.64 14.98 -36.27
CA ALA A 539 -7.59 16.41 -35.91
C ALA A 539 -6.58 17.23 -36.74
N VAL A 540 -5.60 16.58 -37.40
CA VAL A 540 -4.74 17.24 -38.40
C VAL A 540 -5.53 17.56 -39.68
N THR A 541 -6.58 16.80 -40.00
CA THR A 541 -7.42 17.01 -41.20
C THR A 541 -8.70 17.79 -40.93
N ASP A 542 -9.32 17.61 -39.77
CA ASP A 542 -10.50 18.37 -39.30
C ASP A 542 -10.33 18.68 -37.80
N PRO A 543 -9.70 19.81 -37.45
CA PRO A 543 -9.49 20.19 -36.06
C PRO A 543 -10.81 20.48 -35.33
N GLU A 544 -11.77 21.11 -36.02
CA GLU A 544 -13.05 21.54 -35.47
C GLU A 544 -13.90 20.35 -35.01
N GLN A 545 -13.84 19.20 -35.73
CA GLN A 545 -14.56 17.99 -35.34
C GLN A 545 -13.83 17.15 -34.27
N TYR A 546 -12.49 17.14 -34.24
CA TYR A 546 -11.73 16.11 -33.51
C TYR A 546 -10.80 16.59 -32.37
N GLU A 547 -10.48 17.89 -32.22
CA GLU A 547 -9.61 18.33 -31.10
C GLU A 547 -10.21 18.00 -29.72
N GLU A 548 -11.52 18.09 -29.52
CA GLU A 548 -12.19 17.68 -28.27
C GLU A 548 -11.98 16.19 -27.97
N HIS A 549 -12.07 15.34 -29.00
CA HIS A 549 -11.90 13.90 -28.90
C HIS A 549 -10.45 13.52 -28.53
N VAL A 550 -9.45 14.27 -29.05
CA VAL A 550 -8.05 14.15 -28.63
C VAL A 550 -7.90 14.45 -27.14
N GLY A 551 -8.48 15.55 -26.64
CA GLY A 551 -8.40 15.93 -25.22
C GLY A 551 -9.03 14.90 -24.30
N ARG A 552 -10.19 14.34 -24.67
CA ARG A 552 -10.88 13.28 -23.91
C ARG A 552 -10.08 11.97 -23.92
N ALA A 553 -9.47 11.59 -25.04
CA ALA A 553 -8.61 10.40 -25.11
C ALA A 553 -7.31 10.56 -24.28
N LEU A 554 -6.65 11.72 -24.39
CA LEU A 554 -5.43 12.03 -23.61
C LEU A 554 -5.70 12.12 -22.09
N THR A 555 -6.91 12.50 -21.67
CA THR A 555 -7.32 12.45 -20.25
C THR A 555 -7.25 11.03 -19.70
N ASN A 556 -7.70 10.04 -20.46
CA ASN A 556 -7.66 8.64 -20.03
C ASN A 556 -6.21 8.12 -19.99
N VAL A 557 -5.39 8.48 -20.99
CA VAL A 557 -3.94 8.20 -21.00
C VAL A 557 -3.24 8.76 -19.75
N ALA A 558 -3.53 10.02 -19.38
CA ALA A 558 -2.96 10.64 -18.19
C ALA A 558 -3.38 9.92 -16.89
N GLY A 559 -4.65 9.53 -16.76
CA GLY A 559 -5.15 8.76 -15.62
C GLY A 559 -4.50 7.37 -15.49
N GLN A 560 -4.28 6.68 -16.61
CA GLN A 560 -3.62 5.37 -16.66
C GLN A 560 -2.11 5.48 -16.35
N LEU A 561 -1.42 6.49 -16.88
CA LEU A 561 -0.04 6.81 -16.50
C LEU A 561 0.08 7.08 -14.99
N ALA A 562 -0.88 7.82 -14.41
CA ALA A 562 -0.91 8.06 -12.97
C ALA A 562 -1.14 6.77 -12.18
N ARG A 563 -2.03 5.86 -12.61
CA ARG A 563 -2.22 4.54 -11.99
C ARG A 563 -0.95 3.67 -12.05
N LEU A 564 -0.19 3.74 -13.14
CA LEU A 564 1.13 3.09 -13.29
C LEU A 564 2.27 3.78 -12.50
N GLY A 565 2.00 4.88 -11.77
CA GLY A 565 3.02 5.62 -11.04
C GLY A 565 3.98 6.43 -11.93
N ARG A 566 3.69 6.57 -13.22
CA ARG A 566 4.47 7.34 -14.21
C ARG A 566 4.10 8.82 -14.12
N LEU A 567 4.28 9.40 -12.93
CA LEU A 567 3.69 10.67 -12.51
C LEU A 567 4.15 11.87 -13.35
N ASP A 568 5.42 11.95 -13.73
CA ASP A 568 5.93 13.02 -14.61
C ASP A 568 5.27 12.98 -16.00
N GLU A 569 5.05 11.79 -16.56
CA GLU A 569 4.40 11.60 -17.86
C GLU A 569 2.88 11.85 -17.77
N ALA A 570 2.24 11.41 -16.68
CA ALA A 570 0.85 11.71 -16.38
C ALA A 570 0.62 13.23 -16.28
N LEU A 571 1.50 13.94 -15.58
CA LEU A 571 1.43 15.40 -15.43
C LEU A 571 1.69 16.12 -16.76
N SER A 572 2.68 15.67 -17.54
CA SER A 572 2.95 16.23 -18.86
C SER A 572 1.77 16.04 -19.82
N THR A 573 1.12 14.87 -19.78
CA THR A 573 -0.07 14.57 -20.59
C THR A 573 -1.28 15.39 -20.12
N GLN A 574 -1.53 15.47 -18.81
CA GLN A 574 -2.66 16.22 -18.28
C GLN A 574 -2.52 17.74 -18.47
N GLN A 575 -1.29 18.26 -18.52
CA GLN A 575 -1.05 19.65 -18.92
C GLN A 575 -1.43 19.87 -20.39
N GLN A 576 -1.06 18.97 -21.31
CA GLN A 576 -1.46 19.08 -22.73
C GLN A 576 -2.98 19.05 -22.91
N VAL A 577 -3.70 18.27 -22.10
CA VAL A 577 -5.17 18.26 -22.08
C VAL A 577 -5.74 19.63 -21.66
N VAL A 578 -5.18 20.24 -20.61
CA VAL A 578 -5.58 21.59 -20.17
C VAL A 578 -5.23 22.64 -21.23
N ASP A 579 -4.01 22.64 -21.76
CA ASP A 579 -3.54 23.56 -22.81
C ASP A 579 -4.39 23.45 -24.10
N LEU A 580 -4.99 22.28 -24.37
CA LEU A 580 -5.91 22.02 -25.48
C LEU A 580 -7.30 22.59 -25.20
N PHE A 581 -7.92 22.22 -24.07
CA PHE A 581 -9.25 22.73 -23.72
C PHE A 581 -9.27 24.22 -23.39
N GLU A 582 -8.15 24.83 -22.99
CA GLU A 582 -8.00 26.29 -22.90
C GLU A 582 -8.13 26.97 -24.28
N ARG A 583 -7.52 26.42 -25.34
CA ARG A 583 -7.66 26.96 -26.71
C ARG A 583 -9.07 26.76 -27.26
N LEU A 584 -9.65 25.58 -27.05
CA LEU A 584 -11.01 25.27 -27.49
C LEU A 584 -12.04 26.18 -26.78
N THR A 585 -11.91 26.36 -25.46
CA THR A 585 -12.78 27.27 -24.66
C THR A 585 -12.62 28.75 -25.05
N ALA A 586 -11.46 29.15 -25.59
CA ALA A 586 -11.25 30.48 -26.16
C ALA A 586 -11.93 30.69 -27.52
N THR A 587 -12.38 29.61 -28.17
CA THR A 587 -13.09 29.62 -29.46
C THR A 587 -14.60 29.43 -29.25
N ASP A 588 -15.00 28.38 -28.54
CA ASP A 588 -16.36 28.20 -28.02
C ASP A 588 -16.36 27.90 -26.50
N GLN A 589 -16.73 28.93 -25.73
CA GLN A 589 -16.82 28.87 -24.27
C GLN A 589 -18.08 28.15 -23.75
N ALA A 590 -19.08 27.90 -24.59
CA ALA A 590 -20.27 27.15 -24.23
C ALA A 590 -20.05 25.64 -24.40
N ALA A 591 -19.40 25.23 -25.49
CA ALA A 591 -19.10 23.83 -25.78
C ALA A 591 -18.04 23.24 -24.83
N HIS A 592 -16.87 23.88 -24.67
CA HIS A 592 -15.68 23.20 -24.14
C HIS A 592 -15.31 23.51 -22.67
N ALA A 593 -16.01 24.46 -22.04
CA ALA A 593 -15.82 24.76 -20.62
C ALA A 593 -16.06 23.57 -19.66
N PRO A 594 -16.99 22.62 -19.91
CA PRO A 594 -17.15 21.42 -19.08
C PRO A 594 -15.92 20.50 -19.09
N ASP A 595 -15.36 20.24 -20.26
CA ASP A 595 -14.14 19.43 -20.40
C ASP A 595 -12.93 20.15 -19.83
N LEU A 596 -12.81 21.47 -19.98
CA LEU A 596 -11.77 22.26 -19.31
C LEU A 596 -11.87 22.15 -17.78
N ALA A 597 -13.07 22.22 -17.21
CA ALA A 597 -13.28 22.06 -15.77
C ALA A 597 -12.89 20.64 -15.29
N THR A 598 -13.19 19.62 -16.09
CA THR A 598 -12.79 18.22 -15.86
C THR A 598 -11.28 18.05 -15.95
N ALA A 599 -10.64 18.63 -16.97
CA ALA A 599 -9.20 18.59 -17.19
C ALA A 599 -8.42 19.27 -16.06
N LEU A 600 -8.90 20.40 -15.56
CA LEU A 600 -8.32 21.12 -14.42
C LEU A 600 -8.49 20.36 -13.09
N ALA A 601 -9.64 19.69 -12.88
CA ALA A 601 -9.85 18.82 -11.72
C ALA A 601 -8.92 17.60 -11.74
N ASN A 602 -8.73 16.97 -12.92
CA ASN A 602 -7.80 15.87 -13.09
C ASN A 602 -6.33 16.33 -12.97
N LEU A 603 -6.00 17.53 -13.45
CA LEU A 603 -4.69 18.15 -13.22
C LEU A 603 -4.42 18.36 -11.73
N SER A 604 -5.42 18.84 -10.97
CA SER A 604 -5.34 18.91 -9.50
C SER A 604 -5.05 17.54 -8.89
N ALA A 605 -5.74 16.48 -9.30
CA ALA A 605 -5.53 15.14 -8.75
C ALA A 605 -4.13 14.57 -9.07
N VAL A 606 -3.60 14.85 -10.26
CA VAL A 606 -2.22 14.47 -10.62
C VAL A 606 -1.19 15.31 -9.84
N LEU A 607 -1.44 16.60 -9.63
CA LEU A 607 -0.59 17.49 -8.81
C LEU A 607 -0.67 17.16 -7.31
N GLU A 608 -1.80 16.66 -6.81
CA GLU A 608 -1.97 16.11 -5.46
C GLU A 608 -1.16 14.82 -5.29
N ARG A 609 -1.10 14.00 -6.35
CA ARG A 609 -0.12 12.92 -6.49
C ARG A 609 1.28 13.41 -6.86
N CYS A 610 1.57 14.72 -6.74
CA CYS A 610 2.88 15.34 -6.96
C CYS A 610 3.26 16.48 -5.98
N ARG A 611 2.68 16.62 -4.74
CA ARG A 611 3.05 17.51 -3.57
C ARG A 611 3.16 19.01 -3.86
N ARG A 612 2.95 19.38 -5.12
CA ARG A 612 2.69 20.71 -5.62
C ARG A 612 1.25 21.07 -5.22
N TRP A 613 0.96 20.98 -3.91
CA TRP A 613 -0.35 21.21 -3.30
C TRP A 613 -0.86 22.62 -3.63
N GLU A 614 0.04 23.59 -3.76
CA GLU A 614 -0.27 24.96 -4.20
C GLU A 614 -0.72 25.00 -5.66
N GLU A 615 -0.07 24.25 -6.54
CA GLU A 615 -0.47 24.14 -7.95
C GLU A 615 -1.74 23.28 -8.12
N ALA A 616 -1.92 22.25 -7.29
CA ALA A 616 -3.15 21.47 -7.20
C ALA A 616 -4.31 22.35 -6.73
N TYR A 617 -4.10 23.15 -5.68
CA TYR A 617 -5.04 24.14 -5.18
C TYR A 617 -5.44 25.15 -6.27
N LEU A 618 -4.46 25.67 -7.04
CA LEU A 618 -4.71 26.60 -8.14
C LEU A 618 -5.46 25.92 -9.31
N ALA A 619 -5.08 24.69 -9.69
CA ALA A 619 -5.78 23.93 -10.73
C ALA A 619 -7.23 23.63 -10.31
N ASN A 620 -7.46 23.23 -9.06
CA ASN A 620 -8.78 23.01 -8.49
C ASN A 620 -9.60 24.31 -8.40
N GLU A 621 -8.99 25.43 -8.00
CA GLU A 621 -9.66 26.73 -7.90
C GLU A 621 -10.17 27.19 -9.26
N ARG A 622 -9.32 27.06 -10.30
CA ARG A 622 -9.71 27.27 -11.70
C ARG A 622 -10.81 26.29 -12.15
N ALA A 623 -10.74 25.01 -11.76
CA ALA A 623 -11.77 24.02 -12.05
C ALA A 623 -13.13 24.43 -11.43
N ALA A 624 -13.16 24.81 -10.16
CA ALA A 624 -14.36 25.24 -9.45
C ALA A 624 -14.94 26.55 -10.03
N VAL A 625 -14.10 27.52 -10.40
CA VAL A 625 -14.57 28.72 -11.11
C VAL A 625 -15.17 28.37 -12.47
N THR A 626 -14.56 27.46 -13.22
CA THR A 626 -15.07 27.01 -14.53
C THR A 626 -16.38 26.25 -14.38
N TYR A 627 -16.46 25.27 -13.47
CA TYR A 627 -17.69 24.56 -13.12
C TYR A 627 -18.81 25.51 -12.66
N ARG A 628 -18.51 26.59 -11.92
CA ARG A 628 -19.52 27.58 -11.50
C ARG A 628 -20.09 28.35 -12.69
N ASN A 629 -19.24 28.75 -13.63
CA ASN A 629 -19.68 29.44 -14.85
C ASN A 629 -20.52 28.53 -15.77
N VAL A 630 -20.21 27.23 -15.82
CA VAL A 630 -20.99 26.22 -16.55
C VAL A 630 -22.30 25.90 -15.84
N ALA A 631 -22.28 25.64 -14.52
CA ALA A 631 -23.45 25.28 -13.73
C ALA A 631 -24.52 26.39 -13.63
N ALA A 632 -24.13 27.65 -13.88
CA ALA A 632 -25.03 28.79 -14.03
C ALA A 632 -25.78 28.81 -15.37
N ARG A 633 -25.33 28.05 -16.38
CA ARG A 633 -25.97 27.87 -17.69
C ARG A 633 -26.72 26.55 -17.78
N ASP A 634 -26.15 25.48 -17.22
CA ASP A 634 -26.69 24.13 -17.24
C ASP A 634 -26.55 23.45 -15.86
N PRO A 635 -27.67 23.19 -15.14
CA PRO A 635 -27.66 22.59 -13.81
C PRO A 635 -26.95 21.24 -13.68
N GLN A 636 -26.79 20.44 -14.74
CA GLN A 636 -26.21 19.08 -14.61
C GLN A 636 -24.77 19.12 -14.07
N TYR A 637 -24.05 20.22 -14.32
CA TYR A 637 -22.66 20.42 -13.88
C TYR A 637 -22.52 20.90 -12.43
N ARG A 638 -23.62 21.15 -11.70
CA ARG A 638 -23.59 21.43 -10.25
C ARG A 638 -22.93 20.29 -9.46
N ARG A 639 -23.06 19.04 -9.93
CA ARG A 639 -22.37 17.87 -9.33
C ARG A 639 -20.84 18.01 -9.43
N GLY A 640 -20.34 18.43 -10.59
CA GLY A 640 -18.91 18.68 -10.80
C GLY A 640 -18.40 19.82 -9.93
N LEU A 641 -19.18 20.91 -9.80
CA LEU A 641 -18.88 22.03 -8.92
C LEU A 641 -18.78 21.60 -7.44
N ALA A 642 -19.75 20.86 -6.93
CA ALA A 642 -19.75 20.39 -5.54
C ALA A 642 -18.53 19.50 -5.24
N ILE A 643 -18.20 18.57 -6.13
CA ILE A 643 -17.01 17.71 -5.99
C ILE A 643 -15.71 18.54 -6.03
N ALA A 644 -15.60 19.51 -6.96
CA ALA A 644 -14.44 20.38 -7.07
C ALA A 644 -14.22 21.20 -5.80
N LEU A 645 -15.27 21.84 -5.27
CA LEU A 645 -15.22 22.63 -4.04
C LEU A 645 -14.84 21.78 -2.81
N THR A 646 -15.47 20.60 -2.66
CA THR A 646 -15.25 19.68 -1.53
C THR A 646 -13.84 19.09 -1.51
N ASN A 647 -13.24 18.80 -2.67
CA ASN A 647 -11.83 18.40 -2.75
C ASN A 647 -10.89 19.60 -2.57
N GLY A 648 -11.26 20.76 -3.11
CA GLY A 648 -10.50 22.00 -3.07
C GLY A 648 -10.27 22.60 -1.69
N ALA A 649 -11.19 22.36 -0.75
CA ALA A 649 -11.06 22.86 0.61
C ALA A 649 -9.87 22.22 1.35
N SER A 650 -9.64 20.91 1.16
CA SER A 650 -8.47 20.19 1.70
C SER A 650 -7.11 20.68 1.18
N LEU A 651 -7.11 21.43 0.06
CA LEU A 651 -5.91 22.00 -0.55
C LEU A 651 -5.67 23.46 -0.10
N THR A 652 -6.50 24.01 0.79
CA THR A 652 -6.37 25.41 1.25
C THR A 652 -5.21 25.60 2.26
N PHE A 653 -4.34 26.57 1.98
CA PHE A 653 -3.30 27.02 2.92
C PHE A 653 -3.76 28.16 3.86
N ARG A 654 -5.05 28.50 3.84
CA ARG A 654 -5.66 29.57 4.65
C ARG A 654 -6.98 29.06 5.24
N PRO A 655 -7.03 28.74 6.54
CA PRO A 655 -8.21 28.08 7.15
C PRO A 655 -9.57 28.74 6.84
N PRO A 656 -9.74 30.08 6.96
CA PRO A 656 -11.06 30.70 6.75
C PRO A 656 -11.66 30.48 5.36
N ALA A 657 -10.83 30.29 4.33
CA ALA A 657 -11.28 30.10 2.94
C ALA A 657 -11.73 28.66 2.65
N GLY A 658 -11.45 27.70 3.54
CA GLY A 658 -11.93 26.32 3.42
C GLY A 658 -13.42 26.20 3.77
N ALA A 659 -13.86 26.87 4.84
CA ALA A 659 -15.23 26.80 5.33
C ALA A 659 -16.25 27.31 4.29
N ASP A 660 -16.01 28.48 3.68
CA ASP A 660 -16.94 29.06 2.69
C ASP A 660 -17.14 28.18 1.45
N ARG A 661 -16.07 27.57 0.93
CA ARG A 661 -16.15 26.62 -0.19
C ARG A 661 -16.97 25.38 0.17
N LEU A 662 -16.85 24.91 1.40
CA LEU A 662 -17.58 23.75 1.90
C LEU A 662 -19.06 24.08 2.17
N ARG A 663 -19.38 25.29 2.64
CA ARG A 663 -20.77 25.79 2.72
C ARG A 663 -21.43 25.82 1.34
N GLU A 664 -20.71 26.31 0.32
CA GLU A 664 -21.19 26.33 -1.08
C GLU A 664 -21.39 24.90 -1.64
N ALA A 665 -20.42 24.01 -1.44
CA ALA A 665 -20.53 22.61 -1.88
C ALA A 665 -21.70 21.87 -1.23
N VAL A 666 -21.96 22.14 0.05
CA VAL A 666 -23.11 21.62 0.80
C VAL A 666 -24.42 22.15 0.23
N ALA A 667 -24.54 23.46 -0.02
CA ALA A 667 -25.75 24.05 -0.60
C ALA A 667 -26.10 23.43 -1.96
N LEU A 668 -25.13 23.33 -2.87
CA LEU A 668 -25.29 22.68 -4.17
C LEU A 668 -25.66 21.19 -4.06
N SER A 669 -25.11 20.50 -3.05
CA SER A 669 -25.44 19.09 -2.81
C SER A 669 -26.85 18.90 -2.26
N ARG A 670 -27.37 19.84 -1.45
CA ARG A 670 -28.77 19.83 -1.00
C ARG A 670 -29.74 20.08 -2.15
N GLU A 671 -29.42 20.99 -3.08
CA GLU A 671 -30.23 21.23 -4.29
C GLU A 671 -30.33 19.95 -5.14
N LEU A 672 -29.21 19.30 -5.45
CA LEU A 672 -29.17 18.08 -6.28
C LEU A 672 -29.94 16.90 -5.65
N VAL A 673 -29.98 16.83 -4.32
CA VAL A 673 -30.80 15.86 -3.57
C VAL A 673 -32.29 16.22 -3.64
N ALA A 674 -32.65 17.50 -3.46
CA ALA A 674 -34.03 17.96 -3.50
C ALA A 674 -34.67 17.84 -4.89
N ASP A 675 -33.89 18.06 -5.96
CA ASP A 675 -34.28 17.86 -7.36
C ASP A 675 -34.36 16.36 -7.75
N GLY A 676 -34.01 15.44 -6.84
CA GLY A 676 -34.00 13.99 -7.08
C GLY A 676 -32.88 13.51 -8.03
N ALA A 677 -31.92 14.37 -8.35
CA ALA A 677 -30.84 14.08 -9.30
C ALA A 677 -29.73 13.19 -8.69
N LEU A 678 -29.64 13.10 -7.36
CA LEU A 678 -28.69 12.25 -6.63
C LEU A 678 -29.30 11.69 -5.33
N PRO A 679 -28.87 10.49 -4.86
CA PRO A 679 -29.21 9.97 -3.53
C PRO A 679 -28.62 10.84 -2.41
N GLU A 680 -29.24 10.81 -1.22
CA GLU A 680 -28.80 11.63 -0.06
C GLU A 680 -27.36 11.35 0.42
N ASP A 681 -26.78 10.18 0.10
CA ASP A 681 -25.43 9.82 0.52
C ASP A 681 -24.31 10.48 -0.32
N THR A 682 -24.60 10.94 -1.55
CA THR A 682 -23.57 11.30 -2.54
C THR A 682 -23.92 12.61 -3.29
N PRO A 683 -23.22 13.75 -3.10
CA PRO A 683 -21.98 13.98 -2.36
C PRO A 683 -22.18 14.84 -1.09
N LEU A 684 -23.42 14.93 -0.60
CA LEU A 684 -23.81 15.82 0.50
C LEU A 684 -23.07 15.48 1.81
N VAL A 685 -23.11 14.23 2.25
CA VAL A 685 -22.45 13.78 3.49
C VAL A 685 -20.92 13.99 3.44
N PRO A 686 -20.17 13.56 2.40
CA PRO A 686 -18.75 13.87 2.24
C PRO A 686 -18.37 15.36 2.24
N SER A 687 -19.32 16.24 1.91
CA SER A 687 -19.14 17.70 1.93
C SER A 687 -19.39 18.27 3.33
N LEU A 688 -20.49 17.86 3.98
CA LEU A 688 -20.84 18.24 5.36
C LEU A 688 -19.78 17.77 6.38
N SER A 689 -19.28 16.53 6.29
CA SER A 689 -18.25 16.02 7.22
C SER A 689 -16.93 16.78 7.11
N ARG A 690 -16.58 17.26 5.90
CA ARG A 690 -15.42 18.17 5.72
C ARG A 690 -15.73 19.56 6.29
N LEU A 691 -16.94 20.10 6.06
CA LEU A 691 -17.37 21.40 6.62
C LEU A 691 -17.26 21.41 8.14
N ARG A 692 -17.84 20.41 8.82
CA ARG A 692 -17.75 20.24 10.28
C ARG A 692 -16.31 20.29 10.78
N LYS A 693 -15.43 19.49 10.16
CA LYS A 693 -14.01 19.40 10.54
C LYS A 693 -13.28 20.74 10.37
N GLN A 694 -13.61 21.51 9.33
CA GLN A 694 -13.04 22.83 9.10
C GLN A 694 -13.55 23.84 10.13
N LEU A 695 -14.86 23.88 10.40
CA LEU A 695 -15.46 24.76 11.42
C LEU A 695 -14.93 24.48 12.83
N THR A 696 -14.68 23.21 13.19
CA THR A 696 -14.00 22.85 14.45
C THR A 696 -12.57 23.42 14.49
N ALA A 697 -11.81 23.36 13.39
CA ALA A 697 -10.45 23.87 13.31
C ALA A 697 -10.37 25.41 13.34
N ASP A 698 -11.37 26.09 12.77
CA ASP A 698 -11.53 27.56 12.79
C ASP A 698 -12.10 28.10 14.12
N GLY A 699 -12.53 27.22 15.04
CA GLY A 699 -13.12 27.59 16.33
C GLY A 699 -14.61 27.97 16.27
N CYS A 700 -15.26 27.78 15.13
CA CYS A 700 -16.69 28.07 14.89
C CYS A 700 -17.59 26.96 15.47
N HIS A 701 -17.41 26.62 16.75
CA HIS A 701 -17.95 25.39 17.35
C HIS A 701 -19.49 25.29 17.32
N ALA A 702 -20.23 26.40 17.44
CA ALA A 702 -21.69 26.40 17.35
C ALA A 702 -22.19 25.99 15.95
N GLU A 703 -21.58 26.52 14.89
CA GLU A 703 -21.91 26.15 13.50
C GLU A 703 -21.42 24.71 13.19
N ALA A 704 -20.29 24.29 13.76
CA ALA A 704 -19.83 22.90 13.68
C ALA A 704 -20.83 21.91 14.31
N VAL A 705 -21.53 22.32 15.38
CA VAL A 705 -22.63 21.56 15.98
C VAL A 705 -23.82 21.50 15.02
N GLU A 706 -24.29 22.61 14.46
CA GLU A 706 -25.44 22.64 13.52
C GLU A 706 -25.19 21.72 12.31
N VAL A 707 -24.00 21.80 11.70
CA VAL A 707 -23.60 20.92 10.58
C VAL A 707 -23.56 19.45 11.03
N ALA A 708 -23.07 19.15 12.24
CA ALA A 708 -23.05 17.78 12.75
C ALA A 708 -24.46 17.26 13.11
N GLN A 709 -25.39 18.12 13.54
CA GLN A 709 -26.80 17.77 13.77
C GLN A 709 -27.47 17.35 12.47
N GLU A 710 -27.19 18.03 11.36
CA GLU A 710 -27.66 17.66 10.03
C GLU A 710 -27.07 16.32 9.56
N VAL A 711 -25.75 16.12 9.66
CA VAL A 711 -25.11 14.84 9.28
C VAL A 711 -25.68 13.69 10.11
N ALA A 712 -25.89 13.89 11.41
CA ALA A 712 -26.54 12.91 12.28
C ALA A 712 -28.03 12.70 11.96
N ALA A 713 -28.75 13.70 11.44
CA ALA A 713 -30.14 13.56 10.99
C ALA A 713 -30.25 12.83 9.64
N ILE A 714 -29.35 13.08 8.69
CA ILE A 714 -29.24 12.31 7.44
C ILE A 714 -28.86 10.86 7.78
N GLY A 715 -27.82 10.66 8.59
CA GLY A 715 -27.41 9.34 9.06
C GLY A 715 -28.53 8.55 9.73
N ARG A 716 -29.33 9.19 10.59
CA ARG A 716 -30.51 8.54 11.22
C ARG A 716 -31.58 8.17 10.20
N ARG A 717 -32.00 9.05 9.29
CA ARG A 717 -33.00 8.72 8.26
C ARG A 717 -32.54 7.59 7.33
N LEU A 718 -31.27 7.59 6.93
CA LEU A 718 -30.68 6.50 6.14
C LEU A 718 -30.61 5.19 6.96
N ALA A 719 -30.31 5.25 8.25
CA ALA A 719 -30.32 4.10 9.16
C ALA A 719 -31.72 3.66 9.62
N GLU A 720 -32.77 4.46 9.39
CA GLU A 720 -34.18 4.06 9.53
C GLU A 720 -34.66 3.36 8.25
N ALA A 721 -34.33 3.91 7.08
CA ALA A 721 -34.69 3.35 5.77
C ALA A 721 -33.89 2.09 5.40
N SER A 722 -32.64 1.96 5.85
CA SER A 722 -31.79 0.79 5.63
C SER A 722 -30.78 0.61 6.77
N PRO A 723 -31.25 0.12 7.95
CA PRO A 723 -30.42 -0.02 9.16
C PRO A 723 -29.15 -0.83 8.94
N GLN A 724 -29.24 -1.89 8.14
CA GLN A 724 -28.12 -2.81 7.84
C GLN A 724 -26.97 -2.13 7.08
N HIS A 725 -27.27 -1.10 6.28
CA HIS A 725 -26.27 -0.41 5.47
C HIS A 725 -25.72 0.84 6.17
N TYR A 726 -26.59 1.65 6.78
CA TYR A 726 -26.22 3.00 7.23
C TYR A 726 -26.09 3.18 8.76
N ALA A 727 -26.40 2.17 9.59
CA ALA A 727 -26.27 2.32 11.05
C ALA A 727 -24.82 2.60 11.48
N GLY A 728 -23.82 1.98 10.86
CA GLY A 728 -22.40 2.26 11.13
C GLY A 728 -22.02 3.72 10.87
N SER A 729 -22.40 4.26 9.71
CA SER A 729 -22.23 5.68 9.37
C SER A 729 -23.07 6.60 10.27
N SER A 730 -24.26 6.19 10.70
CA SER A 730 -25.09 6.97 11.64
C SER A 730 -24.46 7.05 13.03
N ALA A 731 -23.86 5.97 13.53
CA ALA A 731 -23.09 5.98 14.77
C ALA A 731 -21.90 6.93 14.69
N ALA A 732 -21.12 6.87 13.60
CA ALA A 732 -20.01 7.80 13.36
C ALA A 732 -20.50 9.26 13.30
N SER A 733 -21.63 9.50 12.63
CA SER A 733 -22.25 10.84 12.52
C SER A 733 -22.71 11.39 13.87
N LEU A 734 -23.32 10.56 14.72
CA LEU A 734 -23.73 10.93 16.08
C LEU A 734 -22.51 11.16 16.98
N MET A 735 -21.41 10.41 16.81
CA MET A 735 -20.16 10.66 17.54
C MET A 735 -19.47 11.96 17.10
N ASP A 736 -19.48 12.26 15.80
CA ASP A 736 -19.00 13.53 15.25
C ASP A 736 -19.76 14.74 15.84
N LEU A 737 -21.07 14.60 16.05
CA LEU A 737 -21.92 15.57 16.75
C LEU A 737 -21.62 15.65 18.26
N HIS A 738 -21.46 14.51 18.93
CA HIS A 738 -21.08 14.46 20.34
C HIS A 738 -19.77 15.22 20.59
N THR A 739 -18.74 15.01 19.76
CA THR A 739 -17.48 15.77 19.85
C THR A 739 -17.68 17.26 19.59
N ALA A 740 -18.43 17.65 18.55
CA ALA A 740 -18.70 19.06 18.26
C ALA A 740 -19.41 19.77 19.44
N LEU A 741 -20.36 19.11 20.10
CA LEU A 741 -21.07 19.62 21.27
C LEU A 741 -20.14 19.80 22.49
N LEU A 742 -19.10 18.97 22.64
CA LEU A 742 -18.09 19.15 23.69
C LEU A 742 -17.16 20.32 23.42
N ASP A 743 -16.67 20.47 22.19
CA ASP A 743 -15.88 21.62 21.77
C ASP A 743 -16.66 22.93 21.97
N ALA A 744 -17.96 22.92 21.63
CA ALA A 744 -18.88 24.04 21.82
C ALA A 744 -19.25 24.33 23.30
N ARG A 745 -18.87 23.46 24.25
CA ARG A 745 -19.23 23.56 25.68
C ARG A 745 -20.72 23.33 25.99
N HIS A 746 -21.38 22.48 25.21
CA HIS A 746 -22.75 21.98 25.44
C HIS A 746 -22.75 20.52 25.97
N PRO A 747 -22.13 20.20 27.13
CA PRO A 747 -21.97 18.81 27.54
C PRO A 747 -23.30 18.12 27.87
N GLY A 748 -24.35 18.84 28.27
CA GLY A 748 -25.68 18.26 28.51
C GLY A 748 -26.32 17.67 27.26
N GLU A 749 -26.19 18.36 26.12
CA GLU A 749 -26.65 17.88 24.82
C GLU A 749 -25.70 16.81 24.26
N ALA A 750 -24.38 16.98 24.46
CA ALA A 750 -23.39 15.98 24.10
C ALA A 750 -23.69 14.63 24.78
N LEU A 751 -24.11 14.64 26.04
CA LEU A 751 -24.49 13.43 26.78
C LEU A 751 -25.68 12.71 26.15
N ALA A 752 -26.73 13.42 25.75
CA ALA A 752 -27.91 12.81 25.13
C ALA A 752 -27.58 12.19 23.76
N VAL A 753 -26.85 12.92 22.90
CA VAL A 753 -26.38 12.41 21.60
C VAL A 753 -25.39 11.25 21.79
N GLY A 754 -24.50 11.36 22.77
CA GLY A 754 -23.54 10.31 23.11
C GLY A 754 -24.23 9.05 23.61
N GLU A 755 -25.31 9.16 24.38
CA GLU A 755 -26.14 8.02 24.79
C GLU A 755 -26.89 7.38 23.61
N GLU A 756 -27.39 8.17 22.65
CA GLU A 756 -27.96 7.65 21.39
C GLU A 756 -26.89 6.92 20.55
N ALA A 757 -25.72 7.54 20.36
CA ALA A 757 -24.58 6.98 19.65
C ALA A 757 -24.09 5.68 20.31
N ILE A 758 -23.95 5.67 21.64
CA ILE A 758 -23.59 4.51 22.46
C ILE A 758 -24.69 3.44 22.42
N ALA A 759 -25.98 3.80 22.33
CA ALA A 759 -27.06 2.81 22.17
C ALA A 759 -27.11 2.21 20.75
N LEU A 760 -26.67 2.94 19.72
CA LEU A 760 -26.44 2.40 18.38
C LEU A 760 -25.18 1.52 18.37
N LEU A 761 -24.07 2.01 18.93
CA LEU A 761 -22.79 1.30 19.03
C LEU A 761 -22.83 0.08 19.96
N ARG A 762 -23.68 0.04 20.99
CA ARG A 762 -23.93 -1.18 21.81
C ARG A 762 -24.73 -2.23 21.05
N ARG A 763 -25.59 -1.83 20.08
CA ARG A 763 -26.28 -2.75 19.15
C ARG A 763 -25.34 -3.24 18.05
N LEU A 764 -24.56 -2.33 17.46
CA LEU A 764 -23.56 -2.64 16.45
C LEU A 764 -22.40 -3.46 17.02
N ALA A 765 -21.83 -3.14 18.18
CA ALA A 765 -20.85 -4.01 18.85
C ALA A 765 -21.49 -5.29 19.44
N GLY A 766 -22.82 -5.35 19.52
CA GLY A 766 -23.57 -6.56 19.88
C GLY A 766 -23.79 -7.53 18.70
N THR A 767 -23.44 -7.12 17.49
CA THR A 767 -23.47 -7.92 16.24
C THR A 767 -22.05 -8.05 15.68
N ALA A 768 -21.42 -6.90 15.45
CA ALA A 768 -20.08 -6.67 14.95
C ALA A 768 -19.09 -6.13 16.03
N PRO A 769 -18.76 -6.89 17.12
CA PRO A 769 -17.93 -6.39 18.22
C PRO A 769 -16.57 -5.84 17.79
N ALA A 770 -15.76 -6.56 17.01
CA ALA A 770 -14.43 -6.06 16.67
C ALA A 770 -14.42 -4.79 15.80
N THR A 771 -15.47 -4.57 15.00
CA THR A 771 -15.62 -3.36 14.17
C THR A 771 -16.08 -2.15 14.99
N TYR A 772 -16.94 -2.35 16.00
CA TYR A 772 -17.58 -1.25 16.74
C TYR A 772 -17.30 -1.19 18.24
N GLU A 773 -16.65 -2.17 18.87
CA GLU A 773 -16.34 -2.16 20.31
C GLU A 773 -15.17 -1.20 20.62
N GLY A 774 -14.18 -1.08 19.73
CA GLY A 774 -13.18 -0.01 19.82
C GLY A 774 -13.79 1.38 19.65
N VAL A 775 -14.78 1.51 18.76
CA VAL A 775 -15.53 2.76 18.54
C VAL A 775 -16.45 3.06 19.73
N LEU A 776 -17.10 2.04 20.31
CA LEU A 776 -17.93 2.10 21.51
C LEU A 776 -17.10 2.46 22.75
N LEU A 777 -15.91 1.89 22.93
CA LEU A 777 -15.01 2.26 24.01
C LEU A 777 -14.55 3.72 23.86
N SER A 778 -14.18 4.14 22.65
CA SER A 778 -13.86 5.54 22.35
C SER A 778 -15.04 6.47 22.64
N ALA A 779 -16.27 6.05 22.30
CA ALA A 779 -17.50 6.77 22.61
C ALA A 779 -17.79 6.84 24.11
N LEU A 780 -17.61 5.74 24.85
CA LEU A 780 -17.76 5.68 26.30
C LEU A 780 -16.70 6.53 27.02
N HIS A 781 -15.48 6.64 26.48
CA HIS A 781 -14.46 7.57 26.99
C HIS A 781 -14.82 9.03 26.72
N ALA A 782 -15.24 9.37 25.50
CA ALA A 782 -15.73 10.72 25.17
C ALA A 782 -16.94 11.11 26.03
N GLN A 783 -17.90 10.21 26.21
CA GLN A 783 -19.04 10.34 27.12
C GLN A 783 -18.58 10.54 28.57
N ASN A 784 -17.51 9.87 29.02
CA ASN A 784 -16.97 10.10 30.36
C ASN A 784 -16.29 11.46 30.55
N ASP A 785 -15.72 12.03 29.50
CA ASP A 785 -15.20 13.40 29.54
C ASP A 785 -16.33 14.44 29.36
N ALA A 786 -17.43 14.08 28.68
CA ALA A 786 -18.70 14.82 28.71
C ALA A 786 -19.31 14.88 30.11
N ARG A 787 -19.43 13.73 30.79
CA ARG A 787 -19.92 13.64 32.18
C ARG A 787 -19.07 14.49 33.12
N GLN A 788 -17.75 14.36 33.04
CA GLN A 788 -16.83 15.17 33.84
C GLN A 788 -16.96 16.67 33.55
N SER A 789 -17.16 17.06 32.28
CA SER A 789 -17.38 18.46 31.88
C SER A 789 -18.74 19.02 32.35
N ALA A 790 -19.74 18.16 32.52
CA ALA A 790 -21.04 18.49 33.13
C ALA A 790 -21.03 18.45 34.68
N GLY A 791 -19.90 18.12 35.32
CA GLY A 791 -19.81 17.92 36.78
C GLY A 791 -20.47 16.63 37.29
N LEU A 792 -20.79 15.70 36.39
CA LEU A 792 -21.40 14.40 36.71
C LEU A 792 -20.33 13.31 36.93
N PRO A 793 -20.60 12.29 37.77
CA PRO A 793 -19.69 11.17 37.95
C PRO A 793 -19.57 10.34 36.66
N LYS A 794 -18.35 9.88 36.37
CA LYS A 794 -18.05 8.99 35.23
C LYS A 794 -18.83 7.68 35.31
N ASP A 795 -19.21 7.16 34.15
CA ASP A 795 -19.76 5.82 33.97
C ASP A 795 -18.63 4.78 34.14
N PRO A 796 -18.77 3.79 35.04
CA PRO A 796 -17.73 2.80 35.30
C PRO A 796 -17.48 1.83 34.14
N GLU A 797 -18.36 1.71 33.12
CA GLU A 797 -18.15 0.77 32.02
C GLU A 797 -16.89 1.10 31.19
N ALA A 798 -16.61 2.38 30.96
CA ALA A 798 -15.45 2.81 30.17
C ALA A 798 -14.11 2.57 30.90
N ASP A 799 -14.10 2.75 32.22
CA ASP A 799 -12.93 2.47 33.06
C ASP A 799 -12.71 0.95 33.20
N ALA A 800 -13.77 0.14 33.17
CA ALA A 800 -13.71 -1.31 33.25
C ALA A 800 -13.26 -2.01 31.95
N ARG A 801 -13.60 -1.46 30.77
CA ARG A 801 -13.24 -2.05 29.45
C ARG A 801 -11.93 -1.52 28.86
N SER A 802 -11.18 -0.67 29.56
CA SER A 802 -9.91 -0.11 29.07
C SER A 802 -8.78 -1.16 29.03
N PRO A 803 -8.15 -1.46 27.87
CA PRO A 803 -7.10 -2.47 27.79
C PRO A 803 -5.84 -2.12 28.60
N ARG A 804 -5.36 -3.08 29.40
CA ARG A 804 -3.98 -3.03 29.93
C ARG A 804 -3.02 -3.40 28.80
N LEU A 805 -2.41 -2.40 28.17
CA LEU A 805 -1.59 -2.57 26.96
C LEU A 805 -0.35 -3.44 27.19
N ASP A 806 -0.23 -4.50 26.38
CA ASP A 806 1.01 -5.28 26.20
C ASP A 806 1.99 -4.52 25.28
N PRO A 807 3.26 -4.29 25.70
CA PRO A 807 4.26 -3.59 24.90
C PRO A 807 4.64 -4.22 23.56
N ASP A 808 4.45 -5.53 23.36
CA ASP A 808 4.97 -6.21 22.16
C ASP A 808 4.19 -5.88 20.88
N HIS A 809 2.92 -5.45 20.97
CA HIS A 809 2.10 -5.23 19.78
C HIS A 809 2.53 -4.01 18.94
N MET A 810 3.09 -2.95 19.55
CA MET A 810 3.47 -1.67 18.90
C MET A 810 4.69 -1.74 17.95
N ARG A 811 5.03 -2.91 17.40
CA ARG A 811 6.19 -3.14 16.53
C ARG A 811 5.91 -3.58 15.09
N ARG A 812 4.65 -3.83 14.67
CA ARG A 812 4.35 -4.58 13.44
C ARG A 812 3.55 -3.90 12.29
N ILE A 813 3.35 -2.57 12.28
CA ILE A 813 2.78 -1.88 11.11
C ILE A 813 3.74 -0.79 10.59
N PRO A 814 4.31 -0.92 9.38
CA PRO A 814 5.05 0.14 8.68
C PRO A 814 4.13 0.90 7.71
N ALA A 815 4.16 2.23 7.73
CA ALA A 815 3.39 3.06 6.81
C ALA A 815 4.09 3.22 5.44
N ALA A 816 3.39 2.93 4.35
CA ALA A 816 3.87 3.12 2.98
C ALA A 816 3.41 4.50 2.43
N THR A 817 4.29 5.47 2.58
CA THR A 817 4.50 6.66 1.73
C THR A 817 3.48 7.00 0.62
N ILE A 818 2.89 8.20 0.71
CA ILE A 818 2.57 9.01 -0.48
C ILE A 818 3.62 10.15 -0.58
N THR A 819 4.57 9.96 -1.50
CA THR A 819 5.62 10.93 -1.89
C THR A 819 5.55 11.23 -3.38
N VAL A 820 6.10 12.40 -3.69
CA VAL A 820 5.49 13.45 -4.49
C VAL A 820 6.45 14.70 -4.39
N HIS A 821 6.36 15.75 -5.23
CA HIS A 821 7.46 16.70 -5.60
C HIS A 821 7.15 18.20 -5.29
N GLY A 822 7.97 19.26 -5.48
CA GLY A 822 9.36 19.45 -5.91
C GLY A 822 9.52 20.77 -6.71
N TRP A 823 9.91 21.89 -6.06
CA TRP A 823 10.00 23.24 -6.69
C TRP A 823 11.22 23.44 -7.61
N ARG A 824 11.13 24.33 -8.62
CA ARG A 824 12.22 24.65 -9.58
C ARG A 824 12.69 26.12 -9.51
N PRO A 825 14.01 26.32 -9.42
CA PRO A 825 14.66 27.49 -10.03
C PRO A 825 15.97 27.17 -10.79
N ASP A 826 16.24 27.90 -11.88
CA ASP A 826 17.51 28.00 -12.65
C ASP A 826 17.41 29.27 -13.52
N PRO A 827 18.51 29.94 -13.94
CA PRO A 827 19.91 29.97 -13.46
C PRO A 827 20.16 31.24 -12.57
N ARG A 828 21.32 31.65 -12.04
CA ARG A 828 22.71 31.15 -11.77
C ARG A 828 23.28 32.07 -10.63
N PRO A 829 24.59 32.16 -10.27
CA PRO A 829 25.83 31.51 -10.73
C PRO A 829 26.34 30.45 -9.72
N GLY A 830 27.62 30.04 -9.84
CA GLY A 830 28.43 29.44 -8.76
C GLY A 830 28.11 28.01 -8.31
N ARG A 831 26.89 27.51 -8.59
CA ARG A 831 26.43 26.23 -8.05
C ARG A 831 27.03 25.02 -8.79
N ALA A 832 27.84 24.20 -8.10
CA ALA A 832 28.29 22.89 -8.58
C ALA A 832 27.11 21.95 -8.92
N LEU A 833 27.33 20.93 -9.77
CA LEU A 833 26.28 20.03 -10.28
C LEU A 833 26.59 18.56 -9.97
N ALA A 834 25.55 17.79 -9.63
CA ALA A 834 25.66 16.34 -9.42
C ALA A 834 26.13 15.63 -10.71
N PRO A 835 26.92 14.53 -10.65
CA PRO A 835 27.64 14.00 -11.81
C PRO A 835 26.82 13.73 -13.07
N ALA A 836 25.58 13.24 -12.94
CA ALA A 836 24.67 13.06 -14.08
C ALA A 836 24.23 14.40 -14.71
N ALA A 837 23.86 15.38 -13.88
CA ALA A 837 23.49 16.73 -14.31
C ALA A 837 24.69 17.51 -14.88
N LEU A 838 25.87 17.33 -14.29
CA LEU A 838 27.15 17.87 -14.78
C LEU A 838 27.44 17.38 -16.22
N HIS A 839 27.30 16.08 -16.48
CA HIS A 839 27.48 15.50 -17.81
C HIS A 839 26.37 15.89 -18.80
N ALA A 840 25.15 16.12 -18.32
CA ALA A 840 24.02 16.58 -19.13
C ALA A 840 24.15 18.06 -19.55
N GLU A 841 24.48 18.97 -18.61
CA GLU A 841 24.71 20.38 -18.94
C GLU A 841 25.98 20.55 -19.78
N ALA A 842 27.03 19.75 -19.53
CA ALA A 842 28.17 19.68 -20.44
C ALA A 842 27.76 19.29 -21.86
N ALA A 843 26.85 18.32 -22.03
CA ALA A 843 26.31 17.96 -23.34
C ALA A 843 25.45 19.08 -23.95
N ARG A 844 24.69 19.83 -23.15
CA ARG A 844 23.90 21.00 -23.60
C ARG A 844 24.82 22.13 -24.09
N LEU A 845 25.79 22.54 -23.28
CA LEU A 845 26.76 23.59 -23.63
C LEU A 845 27.65 23.18 -24.81
N THR A 846 28.01 21.89 -24.94
CA THR A 846 28.69 21.36 -26.15
C THR A 846 27.84 21.52 -27.42
N LYS A 847 26.52 21.24 -27.35
CA LYS A 847 25.61 21.45 -28.48
C LYS A 847 25.49 22.94 -28.86
N LEU A 848 25.41 23.82 -27.86
CA LEU A 848 25.32 25.27 -28.03
C LEU A 848 26.66 25.92 -28.45
N ARG A 849 27.79 25.21 -28.30
CA ARG A 849 29.16 25.71 -28.47
C ARG A 849 29.53 26.87 -27.53
N ASP A 850 28.86 26.96 -26.38
CA ASP A 850 29.14 27.96 -25.35
C ASP A 850 30.32 27.48 -24.49
N TRP A 851 31.52 27.71 -25.02
CA TRP A 851 32.77 27.29 -24.39
C TRP A 851 33.15 28.09 -23.12
N PRO A 852 32.86 29.41 -23.00
CA PRO A 852 32.97 30.13 -21.73
C PRO A 852 32.15 29.48 -20.61
N ALA A 853 30.85 29.25 -20.81
CA ALA A 853 30.02 28.60 -19.79
C ALA A 853 30.42 27.13 -19.55
N TYR A 854 30.93 26.42 -20.58
CA TYR A 854 31.49 25.08 -20.41
C TYR A 854 32.75 25.10 -19.52
N TRP A 855 33.55 26.17 -19.57
CA TRP A 855 34.75 26.29 -18.74
C TRP A 855 34.41 26.65 -17.29
N GLU A 856 33.43 27.50 -17.04
CA GLU A 856 32.85 27.69 -15.71
C GLU A 856 32.35 26.35 -15.12
N LEU A 857 31.69 25.53 -15.93
CA LEU A 857 31.26 24.17 -15.56
C LEU A 857 32.43 23.23 -15.23
N VAL A 858 33.60 23.40 -15.86
CA VAL A 858 34.83 22.65 -15.53
C VAL A 858 35.41 23.13 -14.18
N CYS A 859 35.44 24.43 -13.92
CA CYS A 859 35.95 24.98 -12.66
C CYS A 859 35.00 24.71 -11.47
N ALA A 860 33.70 24.60 -11.72
CA ALA A 860 32.70 24.16 -10.74
C ALA A 860 32.69 22.63 -10.51
N ALA A 861 33.46 21.85 -11.30
CA ALA A 861 33.59 20.41 -11.13
C ALA A 861 34.72 20.04 -10.14
N PRO A 862 34.63 18.87 -9.48
CA PRO A 862 35.75 18.27 -8.78
C PRO A 862 36.88 17.87 -9.74
N LEU A 863 38.10 17.76 -9.20
CA LEU A 863 39.32 17.42 -9.96
C LEU A 863 39.13 16.21 -10.90
N ALA A 864 38.43 15.18 -10.41
CA ALA A 864 38.06 13.97 -11.14
C ALA A 864 37.31 14.25 -12.46
N ASP A 865 36.18 14.94 -12.35
CA ASP A 865 35.27 15.16 -13.47
C ASP A 865 35.73 16.33 -14.34
N ALA A 866 36.45 17.30 -13.81
CA ALA A 866 37.15 18.32 -14.59
C ALA A 866 38.08 17.68 -15.64
N VAL A 867 38.87 16.67 -15.27
CA VAL A 867 39.74 15.90 -16.18
C VAL A 867 38.92 15.12 -17.24
N ARG A 868 37.70 14.66 -16.93
CA ARG A 868 36.78 14.07 -17.93
C ARG A 868 36.24 15.13 -18.88
N LEU A 869 35.65 16.21 -18.34
CA LEU A 869 34.93 17.25 -19.08
C LEU A 869 35.84 17.99 -20.05
N VAL A 870 37.07 18.31 -19.65
CA VAL A 870 38.06 19.03 -20.47
C VAL A 870 38.39 18.33 -21.79
N ARG A 871 38.14 17.03 -21.89
CA ARG A 871 38.33 16.25 -23.13
C ARG A 871 37.34 16.60 -24.25
N ARG A 872 36.18 17.18 -23.91
CA ARG A 872 35.17 17.64 -24.90
C ARG A 872 35.37 19.10 -25.34
N LEU A 873 36.17 19.90 -24.61
CA LEU A 873 36.54 21.25 -25.05
C LEU A 873 37.38 21.18 -26.34
N PRO A 874 37.09 22.01 -27.35
CA PRO A 874 37.76 21.94 -28.65
C PRO A 874 39.26 22.21 -28.53
N ARG A 875 40.09 21.41 -29.22
CA ARG A 875 41.56 21.55 -29.20
C ARG A 875 42.09 22.74 -30.01
N ARG A 876 41.25 23.39 -30.82
CA ARG A 876 41.54 24.59 -31.61
C ARG A 876 40.30 25.48 -31.66
N GLY A 877 40.49 26.80 -31.72
CA GLY A 877 39.42 27.79 -31.92
C GLY A 877 38.82 28.41 -30.66
N TRP A 878 39.14 27.92 -29.46
CA TRP A 878 38.77 28.57 -28.19
C TRP A 878 39.82 28.31 -27.10
N SER A 879 39.94 29.24 -26.15
CA SER A 879 40.85 29.21 -25.00
C SER A 879 40.27 30.08 -23.86
N PRO A 880 40.52 29.75 -22.58
CA PRO A 880 40.23 30.63 -21.44
C PRO A 880 40.97 31.97 -21.54
N ALA A 881 40.39 33.00 -20.92
CA ALA A 881 40.90 34.37 -20.96
C ALA A 881 42.09 34.61 -20.01
N SER A 882 42.05 34.10 -18.79
CA SER A 882 43.14 34.25 -17.80
C SER A 882 44.40 33.47 -18.21
N LEU A 883 45.55 33.76 -17.59
CA LEU A 883 46.76 32.96 -17.78
C LEU A 883 46.67 31.63 -16.99
N SER A 884 46.30 31.71 -15.72
CA SER A 884 46.14 30.58 -14.80
C SER A 884 45.20 29.52 -15.35
N ASP A 885 44.09 29.94 -15.97
CA ASP A 885 43.09 29.06 -16.58
C ASP A 885 43.65 28.30 -17.79
N ARG A 886 44.54 28.92 -18.56
CA ARG A 886 45.20 28.26 -19.71
C ARG A 886 46.22 27.23 -19.24
N GLU A 887 46.93 27.52 -18.16
CA GLU A 887 47.86 26.57 -17.52
C GLU A 887 47.08 25.39 -16.90
N LEU A 888 45.99 25.67 -16.19
CA LEU A 888 45.06 24.67 -15.65
C LEU A 888 44.42 23.81 -16.76
N LEU A 889 43.94 24.42 -17.85
CA LEU A 889 43.41 23.69 -19.00
C LEU A 889 44.48 22.82 -19.67
N SER A 890 45.73 23.28 -19.74
CA SER A 890 46.85 22.50 -20.26
C SER A 890 47.14 21.27 -19.38
N TRP A 891 47.16 21.46 -18.06
CA TRP A 891 47.34 20.39 -17.08
C TRP A 891 46.19 19.36 -17.12
N LEU A 892 44.92 19.82 -17.06
CA LEU A 892 43.74 18.96 -17.16
C LEU A 892 43.69 18.17 -18.49
N ARG A 893 44.28 18.69 -19.57
CA ARG A 893 44.43 17.99 -20.87
C ARG A 893 45.54 16.94 -20.90
N ALA A 894 46.54 17.04 -20.02
CA ALA A 894 47.62 16.05 -19.90
C ALA A 894 47.19 14.84 -19.05
N THR A 895 46.32 15.04 -18.06
CA THR A 895 45.90 13.99 -17.10
C THR A 895 45.02 12.88 -17.72
N SER A 896 45.22 11.65 -17.25
CA SER A 896 44.50 10.45 -17.72
C SER A 896 43.45 9.97 -16.70
N PRO A 897 42.14 9.91 -17.04
CA PRO A 897 41.11 9.31 -16.19
C PRO A 897 41.41 7.87 -15.79
N ARG A 898 42.10 7.09 -16.64
CA ARG A 898 42.49 5.70 -16.33
C ARG A 898 43.42 5.58 -15.12
N HIS A 899 44.13 6.65 -14.75
CA HIS A 899 44.98 6.70 -13.55
C HIS A 899 44.28 7.46 -12.41
N ALA A 900 43.31 8.32 -12.72
CA ALA A 900 42.52 9.04 -11.72
C ALA A 900 41.48 8.14 -11.02
N ASP A 901 40.70 7.39 -11.80
CA ASP A 901 39.51 6.68 -11.30
C ASP A 901 39.78 5.70 -10.13
N PRO A 902 40.88 4.90 -10.13
CA PRO A 902 41.20 4.04 -8.99
C PRO A 902 41.57 4.85 -7.74
N LEU A 903 42.44 5.85 -7.89
CA LEU A 903 43.02 6.59 -6.76
C LEU A 903 42.03 7.58 -6.11
N ILE A 904 40.98 7.99 -6.84
CA ILE A 904 39.83 8.69 -6.26
C ILE A 904 38.97 7.72 -5.42
N ALA A 905 38.80 6.47 -5.86
CA ALA A 905 38.07 5.47 -5.09
C ALA A 905 38.83 5.08 -3.81
N ASP A 906 40.14 4.82 -3.91
CA ASP A 906 41.00 4.49 -2.77
C ASP A 906 41.01 5.63 -1.73
N ALA A 907 41.25 6.87 -2.16
CA ALA A 907 41.29 8.03 -1.28
C ALA A 907 39.93 8.37 -0.64
N ALA A 908 38.82 8.08 -1.34
CA ALA A 908 37.46 8.22 -0.80
C ALA A 908 37.18 7.17 0.28
N VAL A 909 37.67 5.93 0.11
CA VAL A 909 37.57 4.86 1.12
C VAL A 909 38.42 5.21 2.34
N ASP A 910 39.66 5.67 2.17
CA ASP A 910 40.52 6.02 3.31
C ASP A 910 40.01 7.23 4.12
N ALA A 911 39.39 8.21 3.45
CA ALA A 911 38.78 9.38 4.12
C ALA A 911 37.42 9.09 4.78
N THR A 912 36.71 8.02 4.36
CA THR A 912 35.33 7.72 4.78
C THR A 912 35.25 6.45 5.61
N ARG A 913 35.05 6.60 6.92
CA ARG A 913 34.81 5.46 7.81
C ARG A 913 33.33 5.13 7.89
N LEU A 914 32.97 3.86 7.70
CA LEU A 914 31.64 3.36 8.04
C LEU A 914 31.53 3.23 9.57
N LEU A 915 30.43 3.74 10.14
CA LEU A 915 30.00 3.30 11.45
C LEU A 915 29.42 1.89 11.30
N PRO A 916 29.77 0.92 12.17
CA PRO A 916 29.16 -0.41 12.14
C PRO A 916 27.65 -0.34 12.33
N GLU A 917 26.93 -1.33 11.79
CA GLU A 917 25.48 -1.28 11.55
C GLU A 917 24.60 -1.13 12.81
N ASP A 918 25.17 -1.40 13.99
CA ASP A 918 24.53 -1.18 15.29
C ASP A 918 24.50 0.30 15.72
N LEU A 919 25.50 1.10 15.32
CA LEU A 919 25.55 2.56 15.54
C LEU A 919 24.94 3.33 14.36
N GLY A 920 23.66 3.09 14.11
CA GLY A 920 22.90 3.79 13.08
C GLY A 920 22.54 5.24 13.45
N LEU A 921 23.15 6.23 12.80
CA LEU A 921 22.74 7.64 12.92
C LEU A 921 21.31 7.91 12.43
N TYR A 922 20.74 7.02 11.61
CA TYR A 922 19.32 7.04 11.24
C TYR A 922 18.38 6.64 12.41
N SER A 923 18.87 5.94 13.42
CA SER A 923 18.12 5.53 14.61
C SER A 923 18.40 6.40 15.84
N ALA A 924 19.29 7.40 15.68
CA ALA A 924 19.68 8.37 16.68
C ALA A 924 18.92 9.70 16.46
N PRO A 925 17.80 9.98 17.15
CA PRO A 925 17.13 11.27 17.05
C PRO A 925 18.00 12.46 17.52
N HIS A 926 19.02 12.19 18.34
CA HIS A 926 19.95 13.19 18.86
C HIS A 926 21.39 12.69 18.84
N SER A 927 22.29 13.54 18.36
CA SER A 927 23.73 13.33 18.36
C SER A 927 24.47 14.66 18.54
N ALA A 928 25.64 14.65 19.18
CA ALA A 928 26.48 15.84 19.33
C ALA A 928 27.96 15.48 19.47
N PHE A 929 28.84 16.34 18.98
CA PHE A 929 30.29 16.22 19.15
C PHE A 929 30.79 16.93 20.42
N ALA A 930 31.96 16.50 20.89
CA ALA A 930 32.75 17.24 21.87
C ALA A 930 33.60 18.35 21.22
N TYR A 931 33.95 19.38 22.01
CA TYR A 931 34.94 20.37 21.61
C TYR A 931 36.36 19.86 21.89
N GLY A 932 37.25 20.02 20.90
CA GLY A 932 38.68 19.71 21.01
C GLY A 932 39.09 18.24 20.78
N GLY A 933 38.22 17.38 20.23
CA GLY A 933 38.57 16.00 19.88
C GLY A 933 37.48 15.27 19.10
N GLY A 934 37.82 14.14 18.47
CA GLY A 934 36.93 13.36 17.60
C GLY A 934 35.82 12.56 18.30
N VAL A 935 35.26 13.03 19.42
CA VAL A 935 34.24 12.26 20.16
C VAL A 935 32.83 12.64 19.72
N LEU A 936 32.06 11.65 19.26
CA LEU A 936 30.66 11.75 18.87
C LEU A 936 29.77 11.00 19.88
N ALA A 937 28.82 11.69 20.52
CA ALA A 937 27.77 11.06 21.33
C ALA A 937 26.48 10.87 20.52
N MET A 938 25.83 9.72 20.70
CA MET A 938 24.59 9.31 20.01
C MET A 938 23.61 8.67 20.99
N ALA A 939 22.41 9.25 21.11
CA ALA A 939 21.28 8.62 21.80
C ALA A 939 20.42 7.87 20.76
N HIS A 940 20.43 6.53 20.80
CA HIS A 940 19.88 5.68 19.74
C HIS A 940 19.20 4.41 20.30
N VAL A 941 18.39 3.72 19.50
CA VAL A 941 17.62 2.54 19.95
C VAL A 941 18.22 1.25 19.38
N VAL A 942 19.05 0.57 20.19
CA VAL A 942 19.69 -0.70 19.82
C VAL A 942 18.65 -1.83 19.70
N THR A 943 18.44 -2.34 18.50
CA THR A 943 17.56 -3.50 18.21
C THR A 943 18.24 -4.84 18.55
N GLY A 944 18.55 -5.04 19.83
CA GLY A 944 18.97 -6.33 20.37
C GLY A 944 17.78 -7.22 20.76
N ALA A 945 18.04 -8.51 20.98
CA ALA A 945 17.03 -9.57 21.15
C ALA A 945 16.26 -9.58 22.50
N ASP A 946 16.20 -8.45 23.21
CA ASP A 946 15.60 -8.35 24.55
C ASP A 946 14.39 -7.39 24.57
N ARG A 947 13.41 -7.67 25.44
CA ARG A 947 12.05 -7.10 25.38
C ARG A 947 11.94 -5.68 25.96
N GLY A 948 12.51 -4.71 25.25
CA GLY A 948 12.27 -3.28 25.52
C GLY A 948 12.73 -2.36 24.38
N ARG A 949 12.02 -1.26 24.12
CA ARG A 949 12.54 -0.14 23.30
C ARG A 949 13.40 0.78 24.18
N ALA A 950 14.50 0.24 24.71
CA ALA A 950 15.46 1.00 25.49
C ALA A 950 16.29 1.92 24.57
N GLU A 951 16.39 3.19 24.93
CA GLU A 951 17.34 4.12 24.33
C GLU A 951 18.69 3.94 25.01
N THR A 952 19.76 4.00 24.22
CA THR A 952 21.15 3.81 24.63
C THR A 952 21.93 5.06 24.25
N ILE A 953 22.59 5.67 25.24
CA ILE A 953 23.53 6.78 25.00
C ILE A 953 24.92 6.17 24.98
N GLU A 954 25.55 6.24 23.81
CA GLU A 954 26.94 5.83 23.62
C GLU A 954 27.77 6.99 23.05
N THR A 955 29.05 6.98 23.39
CA THR A 955 30.08 7.79 22.75
C THR A 955 30.96 6.92 21.86
N LEU A 956 31.39 7.48 20.74
CA LEU A 956 32.43 6.93 19.88
C LEU A 956 33.54 7.98 19.75
N ASP A 957 34.72 7.64 20.25
CA ASP A 957 35.96 8.33 19.92
C ASP A 957 36.41 7.87 18.52
N LEU A 958 36.38 8.79 17.56
CA LEU A 958 36.74 8.54 16.17
C LEU A 958 38.24 8.45 15.94
N ASP A 959 39.07 8.97 16.86
CA ASP A 959 40.53 8.91 16.75
C ASP A 959 41.05 7.57 17.28
N SER A 960 40.52 7.06 18.39
CA SER A 960 40.92 5.76 18.96
C SER A 960 40.01 4.57 18.59
N GLY A 961 38.84 4.83 18.01
CA GLY A 961 37.79 3.81 17.78
C GLY A 961 37.07 3.34 19.04
N ARG A 962 37.41 3.88 20.22
CA ARG A 962 36.82 3.48 21.50
C ARG A 962 35.34 3.88 21.57
N ARG A 963 34.48 2.89 21.75
CA ARG A 963 33.09 3.07 22.19
C ARG A 963 33.01 3.14 23.72
N THR A 964 32.09 3.92 24.27
CA THR A 964 31.71 3.81 25.68
C THR A 964 30.20 3.96 25.85
N VAL A 965 29.58 3.00 26.53
CA VAL A 965 28.14 3.03 26.88
C VAL A 965 27.97 3.83 28.17
N LEU A 966 27.19 4.92 28.11
CA LEU A 966 26.97 5.84 29.24
C LEU A 966 25.58 5.68 29.85
N HIS A 967 24.59 5.28 29.06
CA HIS A 967 23.24 4.99 29.54
C HIS A 967 22.56 3.93 28.69
N ARG A 968 21.71 3.11 29.31
CA ARG A 968 20.74 2.25 28.62
C ARG A 968 19.47 2.18 29.46
N GLY A 969 18.33 2.57 28.91
CA GLY A 969 17.09 2.66 29.69
C GLY A 969 15.84 2.98 28.86
N PRO A 970 14.63 2.83 29.45
CA PRO A 970 13.37 3.05 28.74
C PRO A 970 13.00 4.53 28.54
N VAL A 971 13.82 5.47 29.04
CA VAL A 971 13.52 6.91 29.02
C VAL A 971 14.23 7.57 27.85
N ARG A 972 13.47 8.27 27.00
CA ARG A 972 14.02 9.01 25.86
C ARG A 972 14.52 10.41 26.23
N HIS A 973 15.60 10.81 25.57
CA HIS A 973 16.21 12.13 25.68
C HIS A 973 15.69 13.04 24.55
N ALA A 974 15.76 14.36 24.74
CA ALA A 974 15.23 15.39 23.83
C ALA A 974 16.31 16.36 23.30
N SER A 975 17.51 16.31 23.90
CA SER A 975 18.72 17.02 23.52
C SER A 975 19.89 16.42 24.30
N LEU A 976 21.10 16.42 23.74
CA LEU A 976 22.32 15.99 24.43
C LEU A 976 23.53 16.86 24.03
N ALA A 977 24.53 16.91 24.89
CA ALA A 977 25.84 17.54 24.68
C ALA A 977 26.97 16.61 25.17
N CYS A 978 28.03 16.49 24.39
CA CYS A 978 29.15 15.58 24.65
C CYS A 978 30.32 16.33 25.30
N LEU A 979 30.63 16.06 26.57
CA LEU A 979 31.73 16.73 27.29
C LEU A 979 33.09 16.01 27.10
N GLY A 980 33.04 14.76 26.66
CA GLY A 980 34.18 13.88 26.36
C GLY A 980 33.73 12.42 26.26
N THR A 981 34.65 11.48 26.05
CA THR A 981 34.37 10.05 25.85
C THR A 981 33.53 9.43 26.97
N ASP A 982 33.77 9.85 28.22
CA ASP A 982 33.14 9.24 29.40
C ASP A 982 32.13 10.17 30.10
N ASP A 983 31.63 11.21 29.41
CA ASP A 983 30.81 12.26 30.03
C ASP A 983 29.84 12.93 29.03
N VAL A 984 28.53 12.69 29.18
CA VAL A 984 27.46 13.29 28.35
C VAL A 984 26.40 13.92 29.25
N VAL A 985 25.90 15.09 28.87
CA VAL A 985 24.77 15.77 29.52
C VAL A 985 23.57 15.74 28.59
N ALA A 986 22.40 15.34 29.10
CA ALA A 986 21.18 15.21 28.31
C ALA A 986 19.95 15.69 29.08
N VAL A 987 18.90 16.07 28.34
CA VAL A 987 17.57 16.37 28.90
C VAL A 987 16.61 15.24 28.54
N ARG A 988 15.92 14.67 29.53
CA ARG A 988 14.94 13.59 29.34
C ARG A 988 13.59 13.91 29.99
N ARG A 989 12.51 13.31 29.49
CA ARG A 989 11.15 13.49 30.03
C ARG A 989 10.73 12.24 30.81
N ARG A 990 10.18 12.40 32.02
CA ARG A 990 9.53 11.27 32.72
C ARG A 990 8.14 10.97 32.11
N PRO A 991 7.76 9.70 31.91
CA PRO A 991 6.39 9.34 31.55
C PRO A 991 5.46 9.50 32.76
N GLY A 992 4.40 10.32 32.64
CA GLY A 992 3.38 10.52 33.67
C GLY A 992 2.55 11.79 33.45
N ARG A 993 1.37 11.89 34.08
CA ARG A 993 0.57 13.14 34.10
C ARG A 993 1.39 14.25 34.77
N GLY A 994 1.56 15.38 34.08
CA GLY A 994 2.40 16.51 34.53
C GLY A 994 3.84 16.50 33.98
N SER A 995 4.29 15.40 33.36
CA SER A 995 5.51 15.25 32.56
C SER A 995 6.67 16.22 32.87
N GLU A 996 7.26 16.08 34.06
CA GLU A 996 8.50 16.79 34.39
C GLU A 996 9.67 16.31 33.52
N ALA A 997 10.61 17.22 33.26
CA ALA A 997 11.84 16.92 32.56
C ALA A 997 13.04 17.04 33.52
N GLU A 998 14.04 16.19 33.29
CA GLU A 998 15.28 16.12 34.05
C GLU A 998 16.46 16.52 33.18
N LEU A 999 17.33 17.39 33.69
CA LEU A 999 18.69 17.57 33.19
C LEU A 999 19.58 16.54 33.90
N VAL A 1000 20.27 15.69 33.13
CA VAL A 1000 20.97 14.51 33.64
C VAL A 1000 22.38 14.44 33.07
N ARG A 1001 23.35 14.05 33.91
CA ARG A 1001 24.72 13.74 33.51
C ARG A 1001 24.92 12.23 33.54
N HIS A 1002 25.36 11.68 32.43
CA HIS A 1002 25.65 10.26 32.24
C HIS A 1002 27.16 10.03 32.15
N ARG A 1003 27.64 9.05 32.89
CA ARG A 1003 29.02 8.57 32.95
C ARG A 1003 29.00 7.04 33.03
N PRO A 1004 30.11 6.32 32.78
CA PRO A 1004 30.11 4.86 32.85
C PRO A 1004 29.65 4.36 34.24
N GLY A 1005 28.47 3.75 34.30
CA GLY A 1005 27.86 3.25 35.54
C GLY A 1005 27.23 4.31 36.47
N ASP A 1006 27.24 5.60 36.12
CA ASP A 1006 26.64 6.69 36.92
C ASP A 1006 25.66 7.52 36.06
N THR A 1007 24.56 7.95 36.68
CA THR A 1007 23.48 8.71 36.03
C THR A 1007 22.89 9.66 37.06
N ARG A 1008 23.43 10.87 37.09
CA ARG A 1008 23.11 11.89 38.10
C ARG A 1008 22.16 12.93 37.54
N VAL A 1009 20.96 13.04 38.11
CA VAL A 1009 20.07 14.18 37.90
C VAL A 1009 20.75 15.44 38.45
N LEU A 1010 20.87 16.47 37.62
CA LEU A 1010 21.43 17.78 37.96
C LEU A 1010 20.33 18.79 38.32
N ALA A 1011 19.19 18.72 37.62
CA ALA A 1011 17.99 19.52 37.89
C ALA A 1011 16.74 18.78 37.37
N GLN A 1012 15.58 19.06 37.96
CA GLN A 1012 14.28 18.48 37.58
C GLN A 1012 13.20 19.56 37.75
N ASP A 1013 12.49 19.90 36.67
CA ASP A 1013 11.40 20.91 36.66
C ASP A 1013 10.54 20.71 35.40
N HIS A 1014 9.24 21.02 35.46
CA HIS A 1014 8.36 21.09 34.29
C HIS A 1014 8.88 22.08 33.23
N ARG A 1015 9.57 23.14 33.64
CA ARG A 1015 10.23 24.15 32.80
C ARG A 1015 11.44 23.63 32.02
N LEU A 1016 11.93 22.43 32.33
CA LEU A 1016 12.96 21.73 31.52
C LEU A 1016 12.36 21.01 30.29
N THR A 1017 11.06 21.20 30.01
CA THR A 1017 10.37 20.59 28.87
C THR A 1017 10.61 21.36 27.58
N GLY A 1018 11.21 20.71 26.57
CA GLY A 1018 11.38 21.28 25.23
C GLY A 1018 12.66 22.10 25.01
N LEU A 1019 13.66 21.94 25.88
CA LEU A 1019 14.91 22.70 25.83
C LEU A 1019 15.91 22.16 24.81
N ARG A 1020 16.95 22.98 24.57
CA ARG A 1020 18.21 22.56 23.95
C ARG A 1020 19.37 22.64 24.96
N VAL A 1021 20.31 21.73 24.80
CA VAL A 1021 21.63 21.74 25.44
C VAL A 1021 22.66 21.84 24.34
N ALA A 1022 23.61 22.77 24.46
CA ALA A 1022 24.76 22.87 23.56
C ALA A 1022 26.06 22.63 24.32
N THR A 1023 26.98 21.85 23.74
CA THR A 1023 28.35 21.71 24.22
C THR A 1023 29.08 23.06 24.08
N THR A 1024 30.01 23.38 24.99
CA THR A 1024 30.95 24.51 24.88
C THR A 1024 32.35 24.08 25.31
N LEU A 1025 33.37 24.89 25.05
CA LEU A 1025 34.74 24.61 25.50
C LEU A 1025 34.85 24.49 27.05
N GLY A 1026 33.99 25.23 27.77
CA GLY A 1026 33.89 25.24 29.23
C GLY A 1026 32.96 24.18 29.84
N GLY A 1027 32.21 23.42 29.04
CA GLY A 1027 31.22 22.46 29.53
C GLY A 1027 29.98 22.40 28.62
N CYS A 1028 28.81 22.76 29.14
CA CYS A 1028 27.61 22.93 28.31
C CYS A 1028 26.66 24.02 28.85
N VAL A 1029 25.83 24.55 27.95
CA VAL A 1029 24.78 25.53 28.26
C VAL A 1029 23.41 24.91 27.98
N VAL A 1030 22.45 25.15 28.88
CA VAL A 1030 21.06 24.67 28.83
C VAL A 1030 20.14 25.89 28.82
N GLY A 1031 19.43 26.12 27.71
CA GLY A 1031 18.58 27.31 27.54
C GLY A 1031 17.12 27.00 27.86
N LEU A 1032 16.48 27.81 28.70
CA LEU A 1032 15.10 27.56 29.15
C LEU A 1032 14.08 28.11 28.14
N ALA A 1033 12.98 27.38 27.93
CA ALA A 1033 11.99 27.71 26.89
C ALA A 1033 10.78 28.48 27.39
N LEU A 1034 10.49 28.42 28.70
CA LEU A 1034 9.29 28.99 29.32
C LEU A 1034 9.59 30.15 30.30
N VAL A 1035 10.88 30.49 30.48
CA VAL A 1035 11.35 31.55 31.39
C VAL A 1035 12.63 32.19 30.81
N PRO A 1036 12.93 33.46 31.12
CA PRO A 1036 14.10 34.19 30.62
C PRO A 1036 15.36 33.79 31.41
N ALA A 1037 15.81 32.54 31.31
CA ALA A 1037 17.02 32.08 31.99
C ALA A 1037 17.73 30.96 31.21
N ALA A 1038 18.99 30.72 31.59
CA ALA A 1038 19.78 29.58 31.15
C ALA A 1038 20.57 29.00 32.34
N PHE A 1039 21.04 27.77 32.20
CA PHE A 1039 22.04 27.18 33.10
C PHE A 1039 23.35 26.93 32.37
N VAL A 1040 24.46 27.31 32.99
CA VAL A 1040 25.82 26.98 32.57
C VAL A 1040 26.33 25.87 33.47
N LEU A 1041 26.72 24.74 32.90
CA LEU A 1041 27.38 23.64 33.61
C LEU A 1041 28.86 23.63 33.24
N GLY A 1042 29.73 24.00 34.17
CA GLY A 1042 31.18 23.89 33.98
C GLY A 1042 31.66 22.44 33.97
N ARG A 1043 32.81 22.14 33.35
CA ARG A 1043 33.36 20.75 33.27
C ARG A 1043 33.44 20.05 34.64
N THR A 1044 33.71 20.81 35.70
CA THR A 1044 33.74 20.39 37.12
C THR A 1044 32.40 19.92 37.69
N GLY A 1045 31.28 20.17 37.00
CA GLY A 1045 29.92 19.82 37.45
C GLY A 1045 29.22 20.89 38.29
N GLN A 1046 29.78 22.10 38.40
CA GLN A 1046 29.08 23.25 38.99
C GLN A 1046 28.04 23.78 38.00
N LEU A 1047 26.77 23.79 38.41
CA LEU A 1047 25.63 24.34 37.68
C LEU A 1047 25.37 25.77 38.17
N ARG A 1048 25.43 26.76 37.27
CA ARG A 1048 25.15 28.18 37.55
C ARG A 1048 23.93 28.63 36.74
N GLN A 1049 22.94 29.21 37.39
CA GLN A 1049 21.85 29.89 36.68
C GLN A 1049 22.29 31.28 36.19
N VAL A 1050 21.78 31.69 35.04
CA VAL A 1050 21.93 33.01 34.45
C VAL A 1050 20.53 33.54 34.18
N ASP A 1051 20.24 34.74 34.67
CA ASP A 1051 19.03 35.47 34.28
C ASP A 1051 19.30 36.15 32.93
N LEU A 1052 18.42 35.94 31.96
CA LEU A 1052 18.50 36.50 30.60
C LEU A 1052 17.54 37.68 30.41
N TYR A 1053 16.73 38.00 31.42
CA TYR A 1053 15.89 39.20 31.44
C TYR A 1053 16.76 40.46 31.45
N GLU A 1054 17.89 40.43 32.17
CA GLU A 1054 18.92 41.48 32.14
C GLU A 1054 19.50 41.70 30.73
N TRP A 1055 19.44 40.68 29.86
CA TRP A 1055 19.89 40.73 28.46
C TRP A 1055 18.71 40.90 27.49
N ALA A 1056 17.51 41.20 28.02
CA ALA A 1056 16.28 41.47 27.29
C ALA A 1056 15.81 40.33 26.35
N LEU A 1057 16.16 39.08 26.67
CA LEU A 1057 15.60 37.87 26.06
C LEU A 1057 14.43 37.35 26.91
N THR A 1058 13.37 36.86 26.26
CA THR A 1058 12.23 36.24 26.96
C THR A 1058 12.43 34.75 27.27
N CYS A 1059 13.30 34.07 26.51
CA CYS A 1059 13.69 32.67 26.69
C CYS A 1059 14.98 32.36 25.89
N ALA A 1060 15.51 31.15 26.00
CA ALA A 1060 16.69 30.67 25.26
C ALA A 1060 16.48 29.28 24.65
N HIS A 1061 15.29 29.01 24.10
CA HIS A 1061 14.95 27.73 23.45
C HIS A 1061 15.70 27.47 22.11
N ARG A 1062 16.56 28.40 21.70
CA ARG A 1062 17.41 28.35 20.50
C ARG A 1062 18.79 28.91 20.81
N MET A 1063 19.82 28.20 20.38
CA MET A 1063 21.21 28.61 20.53
C MET A 1063 22.11 27.97 19.48
N ALA A 1064 23.20 28.66 19.12
CA ALA A 1064 24.34 28.11 18.39
C ALA A 1064 25.64 28.53 19.09
N VAL A 1065 26.70 27.75 18.93
CA VAL A 1065 28.02 27.97 19.52
C VAL A 1065 29.06 28.02 18.40
N THR A 1066 30.08 28.86 18.54
CA THR A 1066 31.18 29.01 17.56
C THR A 1066 32.01 27.72 17.39
N PRO A 1067 32.71 27.55 16.26
CA PRO A 1067 33.67 26.45 16.04
C PRO A 1067 34.71 26.27 17.17
N ALA A 1068 35.21 27.36 17.76
CA ALA A 1068 36.15 27.36 18.89
C ALA A 1068 35.49 27.01 20.24
N GLY A 1069 34.18 27.22 20.39
CA GLY A 1069 33.42 26.88 21.59
C GLY A 1069 33.52 27.89 22.73
N ASP A 1070 34.05 29.08 22.45
CA ASP A 1070 34.32 30.17 23.39
C ASP A 1070 33.25 31.29 23.36
N ARG A 1071 32.50 31.40 22.25
CA ARG A 1071 31.40 32.34 22.01
C ARG A 1071 30.14 31.62 21.57
N MET A 1072 28.97 32.17 21.87
CA MET A 1072 27.67 31.60 21.46
C MET A 1072 26.61 32.67 21.21
N VAL A 1073 25.54 32.32 20.50
CA VAL A 1073 24.34 33.16 20.31
C VAL A 1073 23.14 32.47 20.95
N LEU A 1074 22.40 33.21 21.75
CA LEU A 1074 21.11 32.86 22.34
C LEU A 1074 19.97 33.54 21.58
N CYS A 1075 18.84 32.87 21.43
CA CYS A 1075 17.67 33.41 20.71
C CYS A 1075 16.35 33.04 21.40
N ASP A 1076 15.46 34.03 21.53
CA ASP A 1076 14.06 33.86 21.97
C ASP A 1076 13.07 33.75 20.78
N GLY A 1077 13.62 33.69 19.56
CA GLY A 1077 12.88 33.70 18.30
C GLY A 1077 12.74 35.08 17.67
N ARG A 1078 12.86 36.18 18.43
CA ARG A 1078 12.72 37.56 17.91
C ARG A 1078 13.93 38.46 18.18
N ARG A 1079 14.78 38.09 19.15
CA ARG A 1079 16.09 38.70 19.42
C ARG A 1079 17.21 37.68 19.35
N LEU A 1080 18.40 38.16 18.99
CA LEU A 1080 19.66 37.44 19.00
C LEU A 1080 20.60 38.16 19.97
N ILE A 1081 21.19 37.44 20.93
CA ILE A 1081 22.25 37.95 21.80
C ILE A 1081 23.48 37.07 21.62
N ALA A 1082 24.58 37.64 21.14
CA ALA A 1082 25.89 37.01 21.22
C ALA A 1082 26.48 37.22 22.61
N ALA A 1083 27.08 36.18 23.18
CA ALA A 1083 27.72 36.18 24.50
C ALA A 1083 28.97 35.30 24.49
N ASP A 1084 29.81 35.40 25.53
CA ASP A 1084 30.80 34.38 25.81
C ASP A 1084 30.12 33.05 26.20
N ALA A 1085 30.77 31.93 25.92
CA ALA A 1085 30.22 30.59 26.16
C ALA A 1085 30.13 30.19 27.65
N SER A 1086 30.60 31.04 28.59
CA SER A 1086 30.33 30.90 30.03
C SER A 1086 29.18 31.76 30.52
N LEU A 1087 28.52 32.52 29.62
CA LEU A 1087 27.42 33.45 29.85
C LEU A 1087 27.68 34.46 30.99
N THR A 1088 28.82 35.14 30.92
CA THR A 1088 29.22 36.20 31.87
C THR A 1088 29.14 37.61 31.28
N ARG A 1089 29.16 37.73 29.96
CA ARG A 1089 29.20 38.98 29.21
C ARG A 1089 28.48 38.84 27.86
N ALA A 1090 27.45 39.65 27.65
CA ALA A 1090 26.93 39.91 26.31
C ALA A 1090 28.00 40.64 25.47
N LEU A 1091 28.16 40.21 24.22
CA LEU A 1091 29.12 40.73 23.25
C LEU A 1091 28.42 41.65 22.24
N ALA A 1092 27.27 41.21 21.71
CA ALA A 1092 26.49 41.92 20.71
C ALA A 1092 25.01 41.53 20.75
N ALA A 1093 24.14 42.37 20.18
CA ALA A 1093 22.70 42.12 20.09
C ALA A 1093 22.15 42.46 18.69
N ALA A 1094 21.05 41.81 18.31
CA ALA A 1094 20.22 42.19 17.16
C ALA A 1094 18.74 41.84 17.39
N SER A 1095 17.85 42.55 16.68
CA SER A 1095 16.43 42.19 16.57
C SER A 1095 16.16 41.61 15.18
N VAL A 1096 15.38 40.54 15.14
CA VAL A 1096 15.03 39.82 13.91
C VAL A 1096 14.05 40.65 13.07
N PRO A 1097 14.28 40.87 11.77
CA PRO A 1097 13.37 41.68 10.93
C PRO A 1097 11.97 41.07 10.84
N GLN A 1098 10.94 41.92 10.73
CA GLN A 1098 9.55 41.48 10.67
C GLN A 1098 9.26 40.48 9.54
N GLY A 1099 9.96 40.60 8.40
CA GLY A 1099 9.86 39.66 7.27
C GLY A 1099 10.61 38.33 7.45
N HIS A 1100 11.23 38.08 8.61
CA HIS A 1100 11.87 36.80 9.00
C HIS A 1100 11.22 36.35 10.33
N ALA A 1101 9.88 36.35 10.36
CA ALA A 1101 9.03 36.71 11.51
C ALA A 1101 9.29 36.02 12.87
N GLN A 1102 9.91 34.83 12.87
CA GLN A 1102 10.51 34.22 14.04
C GLN A 1102 11.62 33.25 13.59
N VAL A 1103 12.75 33.19 14.31
CA VAL A 1103 13.82 32.22 14.03
C VAL A 1103 13.37 30.79 14.36
N SER A 1104 13.41 29.90 13.37
CA SER A 1104 13.12 28.46 13.52
C SER A 1104 14.30 27.67 14.05
N ASP A 1105 15.51 28.03 13.63
CA ASP A 1105 16.78 27.34 13.88
C ASP A 1105 17.98 28.25 13.56
N LEU A 1106 19.18 27.94 14.07
CA LEU A 1106 20.40 28.72 13.80
C LEU A 1106 21.70 27.90 13.93
N VAL A 1107 22.73 28.26 13.17
CA VAL A 1107 24.08 27.65 13.21
C VAL A 1107 25.16 28.68 12.86
N PHE A 1108 26.37 28.52 13.42
CA PHE A 1108 27.54 29.27 12.93
C PHE A 1108 28.10 28.61 11.67
N ALA A 1109 28.26 29.39 10.61
CA ALA A 1109 28.91 29.01 9.36
C ALA A 1109 30.44 29.05 9.46
N ASP A 1110 30.94 30.01 10.24
CA ASP A 1110 32.35 30.27 10.56
C ASP A 1110 32.39 31.04 11.90
N GLU A 1111 33.57 31.33 12.45
CA GLU A 1111 33.76 32.00 13.74
C GLU A 1111 32.92 33.28 13.94
N ASP A 1112 32.87 34.14 12.92
CA ASP A 1112 32.16 35.42 12.98
C ASP A 1112 30.90 35.47 12.09
N LEU A 1113 30.47 34.34 11.51
CA LEU A 1113 29.32 34.25 10.60
C LEU A 1113 28.23 33.31 11.14
N LEU A 1114 27.05 33.85 11.41
CA LEU A 1114 25.87 33.11 11.88
C LEU A 1114 24.80 33.04 10.79
N VAL A 1115 24.18 31.88 10.60
CA VAL A 1115 23.00 31.71 9.74
C VAL A 1115 21.77 31.38 10.59
N THR A 1116 20.68 32.10 10.39
CA THR A 1116 19.36 31.82 11.00
C THR A 1116 18.34 31.42 9.93
N ALA A 1117 17.49 30.45 10.24
CA ALA A 1117 16.32 30.11 9.43
C ALA A 1117 15.04 30.73 10.01
N GLY A 1118 14.09 31.08 9.16
CA GLY A 1118 12.78 31.62 9.57
C GLY A 1118 11.69 30.55 9.65
N ASN A 1119 10.79 30.66 10.64
CA ASN A 1119 9.62 29.79 10.80
C ASN A 1119 8.64 29.80 9.61
N HIS A 1120 8.68 30.84 8.79
CA HIS A 1120 7.88 30.98 7.56
C HIS A 1120 8.73 30.84 6.28
N GLY A 1121 9.97 30.37 6.39
CA GLY A 1121 10.94 30.38 5.29
C GLY A 1121 11.99 31.49 5.38
N GLY A 1122 12.94 31.42 4.46
CA GLY A 1122 14.11 32.29 4.38
C GLY A 1122 15.26 31.90 5.32
N LEU A 1123 16.48 32.08 4.82
CA LEU A 1123 17.72 32.08 5.57
C LEU A 1123 18.27 33.52 5.65
N MET A 1124 18.96 33.83 6.74
CA MET A 1124 19.57 35.13 6.96
C MET A 1124 20.98 34.97 7.54
N LEU A 1125 21.95 35.61 6.90
CA LEU A 1125 23.37 35.62 7.28
C LEU A 1125 23.67 36.87 8.10
N TRP A 1126 24.35 36.68 9.23
CA TRP A 1126 24.73 37.72 10.17
C TRP A 1126 26.25 37.68 10.41
N ARG A 1127 26.86 38.84 10.66
CA ARG A 1127 28.26 38.98 11.06
C ARG A 1127 28.34 39.46 12.51
N LEU A 1128 29.20 38.82 13.31
CA LEU A 1128 29.50 39.23 14.67
C LEU A 1128 30.55 40.36 14.66
N GLY A 1129 30.08 41.60 14.55
CA GLY A 1129 30.92 42.79 14.32
C GLY A 1129 30.98 43.72 15.53
N GLY A 1130 32.08 43.67 16.28
CA GLY A 1130 32.30 44.58 17.41
C GLY A 1130 31.27 44.42 18.52
N SER A 1131 30.29 45.32 18.58
CA SER A 1131 29.20 45.32 19.58
C SER A 1131 27.80 45.05 19.00
N GLU A 1132 27.67 44.77 17.70
CA GLU A 1132 26.40 44.49 17.04
C GLU A 1132 26.45 43.22 16.17
N LEU A 1133 25.28 42.63 15.92
CA LEU A 1133 25.10 41.50 15.01
C LEU A 1133 24.57 42.04 13.68
N GLU A 1134 25.48 42.32 12.75
CA GLU A 1134 25.17 42.98 11.48
C GLU A 1134 24.51 42.01 10.49
N PRO A 1135 23.36 42.35 9.88
CA PRO A 1135 22.76 41.54 8.83
C PRO A 1135 23.54 41.69 7.51
N VAL A 1136 24.13 40.61 7.03
CA VAL A 1136 24.98 40.59 5.81
C VAL A 1136 24.17 40.29 4.55
N ALA A 1137 23.34 39.25 4.61
CA ALA A 1137 22.57 38.78 3.45
C ALA A 1137 21.27 38.10 3.88
N ARG A 1138 20.29 38.07 2.98
CA ARG A 1138 19.04 37.29 3.11
C ARG A 1138 18.85 36.47 1.84
N ARG A 1139 18.49 35.20 1.99
CA ARG A 1139 18.04 34.34 0.91
C ARG A 1139 16.66 33.81 1.21
N ASP A 1140 15.68 34.08 0.36
CA ASP A 1140 14.36 33.46 0.50
C ASP A 1140 14.41 31.98 0.09
N THR A 1141 13.81 31.14 0.94
CA THR A 1141 13.81 29.67 0.88
C THR A 1141 12.51 29.15 1.49
N VAL A 1142 12.17 27.88 1.25
CA VAL A 1142 11.20 27.17 2.12
C VAL A 1142 11.71 27.11 3.57
N ARG A 1143 10.82 26.77 4.53
CA ARG A 1143 11.17 26.65 5.95
C ARG A 1143 12.25 25.57 6.14
N MET A 1144 13.40 26.02 6.65
CA MET A 1144 14.51 25.14 7.01
C MET A 1144 14.51 24.83 8.52
N SER A 1145 14.97 23.63 8.84
CA SER A 1145 15.20 23.08 10.18
C SER A 1145 16.38 22.12 10.13
N GLU A 1146 16.96 21.77 11.27
CA GLU A 1146 18.15 20.91 11.34
C GLU A 1146 19.32 21.55 10.58
N LEU A 1147 19.57 22.83 10.87
CA LEU A 1147 20.71 23.55 10.30
C LEU A 1147 22.03 22.99 10.82
N PHE A 1148 22.98 22.80 9.90
CA PHE A 1148 24.36 22.43 10.22
C PHE A 1148 25.34 23.17 9.31
N ALA A 1149 26.58 23.33 9.74
CA ALA A 1149 27.65 23.90 8.92
C ALA A 1149 28.75 22.88 8.69
N VAL A 1150 29.44 22.98 7.56
CA VAL A 1150 30.72 22.31 7.32
C VAL A 1150 31.74 23.35 6.85
N PRO A 1151 32.43 24.05 7.79
CA PRO A 1151 33.33 25.16 7.44
C PRO A 1151 34.44 24.74 6.47
N ALA A 1152 35.00 23.54 6.61
CA ALA A 1152 36.03 22.99 5.74
C ALA A 1152 35.58 22.79 4.26
N TRP A 1153 34.28 22.84 3.99
CA TRP A 1153 33.70 22.82 2.64
C TRP A 1153 33.07 24.15 2.22
N GLY A 1154 33.04 25.16 3.11
CA GLY A 1154 32.42 26.46 2.84
C GLY A 1154 30.89 26.40 2.70
N VAL A 1155 30.20 25.46 3.36
CA VAL A 1155 28.75 25.26 3.19
C VAL A 1155 27.96 25.22 4.50
N VAL A 1156 26.74 25.76 4.46
CA VAL A 1156 25.69 25.52 5.45
C VAL A 1156 24.62 24.63 4.82
N GLY A 1157 24.25 23.55 5.51
CA GLY A 1157 23.16 22.65 5.16
C GLY A 1157 21.92 22.88 6.02
N GLY A 1158 20.76 22.52 5.48
CA GLY A 1158 19.48 22.54 6.21
C GLY A 1158 18.44 21.65 5.55
N LYS A 1159 17.53 21.10 6.35
CA LYS A 1159 16.47 20.19 5.90
C LYS A 1159 15.19 20.95 5.60
N ALA A 1160 14.62 20.73 4.41
CA ALA A 1160 13.32 21.27 4.04
C ALA A 1160 12.20 20.37 4.55
N GLY A 1161 11.30 20.93 5.39
CA GLY A 1161 10.28 20.16 6.12
C GLY A 1161 9.24 19.41 5.28
N SER A 1162 9.18 19.64 3.96
CA SER A 1162 8.24 19.03 3.02
C SER A 1162 8.86 17.96 2.11
N GLU A 1163 10.19 17.88 2.01
CA GLU A 1163 10.89 17.05 1.01
C GLU A 1163 11.77 15.93 1.62
N ASP A 1164 11.90 15.87 2.96
CA ASP A 1164 12.83 14.98 3.70
C ASP A 1164 14.30 15.07 3.21
N ARG A 1165 14.64 16.21 2.60
CA ARG A 1165 15.86 16.45 1.83
C ARG A 1165 16.70 17.55 2.44
N VAL A 1166 18.02 17.40 2.34
CA VAL A 1166 19.01 18.41 2.74
C VAL A 1166 19.38 19.31 1.56
N HIS A 1167 19.36 20.62 1.78
CA HIS A 1167 19.75 21.66 0.83
C HIS A 1167 20.98 22.38 1.37
N PHE A 1168 21.91 22.74 0.50
CA PHE A 1168 23.19 23.37 0.86
C PHE A 1168 23.30 24.79 0.29
N PHE A 1169 24.01 25.67 1.00
CA PHE A 1169 24.13 27.10 0.75
C PHE A 1169 25.56 27.57 1.03
N ASP A 1170 26.08 28.47 0.19
CA ASP A 1170 27.40 29.10 0.34
C ASP A 1170 27.29 30.39 1.19
N PRO A 1171 27.90 30.46 2.39
CA PRO A 1171 27.85 31.66 3.24
C PRO A 1171 28.71 32.82 2.72
N ALA A 1172 29.72 32.56 1.90
CA ALA A 1172 30.57 33.60 1.31
C ALA A 1172 29.88 34.28 0.12
N ASP A 1173 29.19 33.52 -0.74
CA ASP A 1173 28.32 34.04 -1.80
C ASP A 1173 26.90 34.38 -1.30
N GLY A 1174 26.79 34.97 -0.10
CA GLY A 1174 25.54 35.55 0.41
C GLY A 1174 24.35 34.59 0.53
N LEU A 1175 24.61 33.29 0.80
CA LEU A 1175 23.64 32.19 0.78
C LEU A 1175 23.06 31.87 -0.61
N ALA A 1176 23.80 32.18 -1.68
CA ALA A 1176 23.58 31.60 -3.00
C ALA A 1176 23.64 30.06 -2.94
N PRO A 1177 22.77 29.35 -3.68
CA PRO A 1177 22.72 27.31 -3.04
C PRO A 1177 23.88 26.56 -3.64
N VAL A 1178 24.15 25.34 -3.25
CA VAL A 1178 25.15 24.50 -3.94
C VAL A 1178 24.59 23.09 -4.07
N ALA A 1179 25.13 22.30 -4.99
CA ALA A 1179 24.95 20.85 -4.87
C ALA A 1179 25.52 20.37 -3.53
N ALA A 1180 25.01 19.24 -3.03
CA ALA A 1180 25.65 18.56 -1.93
C ALA A 1180 27.14 18.28 -2.29
N PRO A 1181 28.10 18.58 -1.40
CA PRO A 1181 29.49 18.16 -1.57
C PRO A 1181 29.60 16.68 -1.94
N LEU A 1182 30.55 16.29 -2.79
CA LEU A 1182 30.53 14.94 -3.39
C LEU A 1182 30.71 13.80 -2.37
N ALA A 1183 31.23 14.09 -1.19
CA ALA A 1183 31.18 13.19 -0.02
C ALA A 1183 29.76 12.66 0.29
N PHE A 1184 28.71 13.40 -0.05
CA PHE A 1184 27.31 13.01 0.11
C PHE A 1184 26.64 12.52 -1.18
N VAL A 1185 27.27 12.60 -2.36
CA VAL A 1185 26.52 12.62 -3.64
C VAL A 1185 25.83 11.31 -4.03
N GLY A 1186 26.29 10.15 -3.55
CA GLY A 1186 25.55 8.89 -3.67
C GLY A 1186 24.26 8.84 -2.83
N ASP A 1187 24.15 9.72 -1.84
CA ASP A 1187 23.11 9.71 -0.80
C ASP A 1187 22.29 11.02 -0.78
N ALA A 1188 22.60 12.00 -1.63
CA ALA A 1188 22.19 13.41 -1.48
C ALA A 1188 20.68 13.69 -1.68
N GLY A 1189 19.91 12.72 -2.16
CA GLY A 1189 18.44 12.76 -2.15
C GLY A 1189 17.81 12.18 -0.86
N HIS A 1190 18.62 11.53 -0.02
CA HIS A 1190 18.20 10.63 1.04
C HIS A 1190 19.11 10.74 2.29
N LEU A 1191 19.56 11.94 2.66
CA LEU A 1191 20.27 12.16 3.93
C LEU A 1191 19.26 12.29 5.08
N LYS A 1192 19.24 11.32 6.00
CA LYS A 1192 18.27 11.29 7.12
C LYS A 1192 18.69 12.14 8.32
N SER A 1193 19.98 12.15 8.63
CA SER A 1193 20.58 12.89 9.74
C SER A 1193 22.02 13.26 9.38
N VAL A 1194 22.46 14.44 9.84
CA VAL A 1194 23.82 14.96 9.67
C VAL A 1194 24.26 15.65 10.96
N ALA A 1195 25.50 15.41 11.38
CA ALA A 1195 26.15 16.09 12.49
C ALA A 1195 27.58 16.47 12.08
N ALA A 1196 27.97 17.71 12.33
CA ALA A 1196 29.34 18.19 12.12
C ALA A 1196 30.04 18.41 13.47
N ALA A 1197 31.33 18.10 13.54
CA ALA A 1197 32.18 18.50 14.66
C ALA A 1197 32.42 20.02 14.61
N PRO A 1198 32.29 20.76 15.72
CA PRO A 1198 32.44 22.21 15.73
C PRO A 1198 33.74 22.72 15.08
N GLY A 1199 34.86 22.08 15.39
CA GLY A 1199 36.17 22.38 14.80
C GLY A 1199 36.39 21.87 13.37
N GLY A 1200 35.33 21.63 12.59
CA GLY A 1200 35.36 21.33 11.15
C GLY A 1200 35.90 19.96 10.73
N ARG A 1201 36.69 19.27 11.58
CA ARG A 1201 37.42 18.05 11.19
C ARG A 1201 36.54 16.87 10.77
N PHE A 1202 35.43 16.61 11.46
CA PHE A 1202 34.61 15.43 11.21
C PHE A 1202 33.18 15.81 10.80
N VAL A 1203 32.63 15.11 9.81
CA VAL A 1203 31.20 15.15 9.48
C VAL A 1203 30.66 13.74 9.46
N ALA A 1204 29.62 13.49 10.25
CA ALA A 1204 28.93 12.23 10.39
C ALA A 1204 27.51 12.33 9.83
N TYR A 1205 27.04 11.34 9.07
CA TYR A 1205 25.69 11.32 8.52
C TYR A 1205 25.17 9.90 8.29
N SER A 1206 23.87 9.76 8.02
CA SER A 1206 23.29 8.53 7.49
C SER A 1206 22.49 8.77 6.21
N GLY A 1207 22.66 7.86 5.24
CA GLY A 1207 22.06 7.93 3.92
C GLY A 1207 21.96 6.56 3.23
N GLN A 1208 21.36 6.57 2.05
CA GLN A 1208 21.13 5.37 1.24
C GLN A 1208 22.23 5.23 0.18
N LEU A 1209 22.94 4.10 0.18
CA LEU A 1209 24.12 3.88 -0.66
C LEU A 1209 23.75 3.64 -2.14
N ASP A 1210 24.17 4.53 -3.02
CA ASP A 1210 24.27 4.27 -4.47
C ASP A 1210 25.54 4.89 -5.11
N VAL A 1211 26.64 4.13 -5.09
CA VAL A 1211 27.68 4.16 -6.12
C VAL A 1211 28.50 2.85 -6.11
N THR A 1212 28.91 2.41 -7.31
CA THR A 1212 29.88 1.33 -7.65
C THR A 1212 29.58 -0.15 -7.35
N ALA A 1213 28.55 -0.53 -6.59
CA ALA A 1213 28.21 -1.94 -6.37
C ALA A 1213 27.55 -2.62 -7.61
N PRO A 1214 27.92 -3.86 -8.00
CA PRO A 1214 27.27 -4.56 -9.12
C PRO A 1214 25.80 -4.92 -8.87
N LEU A 1215 24.94 -4.68 -9.87
CA LEU A 1215 23.50 -4.93 -9.85
C LEU A 1215 23.13 -6.41 -9.60
N ARG A 1216 23.02 -6.86 -8.33
CA ARG A 1216 22.45 -8.18 -7.98
C ARG A 1216 21.92 -8.41 -6.55
N SER A 1217 21.62 -7.38 -5.76
CA SER A 1217 20.80 -7.51 -4.55
C SER A 1217 19.78 -6.36 -4.42
N ARG A 1218 18.59 -6.65 -3.86
CA ARG A 1218 17.53 -5.66 -3.56
C ARG A 1218 17.41 -5.47 -2.05
N SER A 1219 18.46 -4.93 -1.44
CA SER A 1219 18.55 -4.73 0.02
C SER A 1219 19.08 -3.32 0.33
N PHE A 1220 18.17 -2.36 0.50
CA PHE A 1220 18.51 -0.97 0.82
C PHE A 1220 18.94 -0.83 2.29
N ALA A 1221 20.25 -0.91 2.54
CA ALA A 1221 20.83 -0.65 3.86
C ALA A 1221 21.04 0.86 4.09
N TRP A 1222 20.56 1.36 5.25
CA TRP A 1222 20.81 2.72 5.72
C TRP A 1222 22.14 2.76 6.47
N LEU A 1223 23.23 3.00 5.73
CA LEU A 1223 24.55 3.07 6.34
C LEU A 1223 24.77 4.42 7.02
N SER A 1224 25.65 4.43 8.00
CA SER A 1224 26.10 5.64 8.69
C SER A 1224 27.60 5.81 8.46
N ARG A 1225 28.02 7.01 8.09
CA ARG A 1225 29.38 7.33 7.62
C ARG A 1225 29.94 8.50 8.40
N VAL A 1226 31.26 8.49 8.57
CA VAL A 1226 32.05 9.61 9.11
C VAL A 1226 33.18 9.93 8.14
N HIS A 1227 33.26 11.19 7.72
CA HIS A 1227 34.37 11.70 6.92
C HIS A 1227 35.34 12.44 7.82
N ASP A 1228 36.63 12.13 7.73
CA ASP A 1228 37.70 12.96 8.30
C ASP A 1228 38.16 13.96 7.24
N LEU A 1229 37.72 15.21 7.39
CA LEU A 1229 37.98 16.29 6.44
C LEU A 1229 39.42 16.80 6.52
N HIS A 1230 40.20 16.37 7.53
CA HIS A 1230 41.63 16.61 7.60
C HIS A 1230 42.44 15.45 6.97
N HIS A 1231 41.79 14.37 6.51
CA HIS A 1231 42.47 13.31 5.77
C HIS A 1231 42.92 13.83 4.39
N PRO A 1232 44.16 13.59 3.94
CA PRO A 1232 44.66 14.12 2.66
C PRO A 1232 43.82 13.74 1.42
N GLY A 1233 43.13 12.58 1.47
CA GLY A 1233 42.21 12.15 0.42
C GLY A 1233 40.99 13.06 0.23
N ALA A 1234 40.55 13.77 1.28
CA ALA A 1234 39.38 14.64 1.24
C ALA A 1234 39.51 15.79 0.22
N LEU A 1235 40.76 16.19 -0.11
CA LEU A 1235 41.05 17.21 -1.12
C LEU A 1235 40.50 16.84 -2.51
N LEU A 1236 40.42 15.55 -2.86
CA LEU A 1236 39.94 15.10 -4.17
C LEU A 1236 38.42 15.29 -4.37
N HIS A 1237 37.69 15.59 -3.29
CA HIS A 1237 36.23 15.83 -3.32
C HIS A 1237 35.87 17.32 -3.39
N ARG A 1238 36.85 18.24 -3.32
CA ARG A 1238 36.62 19.70 -3.43
C ARG A 1238 36.43 20.11 -4.90
N PRO A 1239 35.50 21.03 -5.24
CA PRO A 1239 35.43 21.67 -6.56
C PRO A 1239 36.72 22.45 -6.87
N LEU A 1240 37.12 22.56 -8.14
CA LEU A 1240 38.32 23.33 -8.52
C LEU A 1240 38.24 24.81 -8.10
N ALA A 1241 37.05 25.42 -8.11
CA ALA A 1241 36.81 26.78 -7.65
C ALA A 1241 36.99 26.99 -6.13
N ALA A 1242 37.10 25.93 -5.32
CA ALA A 1242 37.32 26.02 -3.87
C ALA A 1242 38.81 26.05 -3.48
N PHE A 1243 39.73 25.88 -4.44
CA PHE A 1243 41.17 25.95 -4.19
C PHE A 1243 41.68 27.39 -4.33
N GLY A 1244 42.51 27.84 -3.39
CA GLY A 1244 43.15 29.15 -3.47
C GLY A 1244 44.28 29.21 -4.52
N ASP A 1245 44.64 30.42 -4.95
CA ASP A 1245 45.70 30.65 -5.96
C ASP A 1245 47.01 29.91 -5.66
N ALA A 1246 47.39 29.81 -4.38
CA ALA A 1246 48.59 29.10 -3.94
C ALA A 1246 48.50 27.57 -4.15
N GLU A 1247 47.32 26.98 -3.94
CA GLU A 1247 47.06 25.55 -4.16
C GLU A 1247 47.00 25.24 -5.67
N LEU A 1248 46.29 26.06 -6.44
CA LEU A 1248 46.20 25.95 -7.91
C LEU A 1248 47.58 26.08 -8.57
N ALA A 1249 48.38 27.07 -8.14
CA ALA A 1249 49.75 27.22 -8.62
C ALA A 1249 50.66 26.05 -8.18
N ALA A 1250 50.42 25.39 -7.04
CA ALA A 1250 51.16 24.19 -6.67
C ALA A 1250 50.84 23.02 -7.62
N LEU A 1251 49.56 22.78 -7.92
CA LEU A 1251 49.11 21.74 -8.86
C LEU A 1251 49.68 21.94 -10.27
N ALA A 1252 49.63 23.17 -10.79
CA ALA A 1252 50.09 23.48 -12.15
C ALA A 1252 51.59 23.21 -12.38
N ARG A 1253 52.41 23.23 -11.32
CA ARG A 1253 53.87 23.03 -11.38
C ARG A 1253 54.32 21.56 -11.42
N ALA A 1254 53.39 20.59 -11.32
CA ALA A 1254 53.70 19.15 -11.18
C ALA A 1254 53.87 18.35 -12.50
N ASN A 1255 54.01 19.01 -13.66
CA ASN A 1255 54.21 18.34 -14.96
C ASN A 1255 55.57 17.59 -15.02
N GLY A 1256 55.68 16.37 -15.57
CA GLY A 1256 54.66 15.48 -16.12
C GLY A 1256 55.27 14.11 -16.48
N ALA A 1257 54.49 13.24 -17.15
CA ALA A 1257 54.84 11.83 -17.45
C ALA A 1257 54.88 10.88 -16.22
N ASP A 1258 53.74 10.80 -15.52
CA ASP A 1258 53.34 9.77 -14.55
C ASP A 1258 54.33 9.38 -13.42
N PRO A 1259 54.64 10.32 -12.52
CA PRO A 1259 54.77 10.05 -11.10
C PRO A 1259 53.50 10.54 -10.36
N TRP A 1260 52.32 10.09 -10.81
CA TRP A 1260 50.98 10.70 -10.60
C TRP A 1260 50.68 11.23 -9.19
N LEU A 1261 51.14 10.52 -8.15
CA LEU A 1261 50.89 10.84 -6.73
C LEU A 1261 51.92 11.75 -6.06
N ARG A 1262 53.09 12.03 -6.68
CA ARG A 1262 54.27 12.58 -5.96
C ARG A 1262 53.99 13.88 -5.19
N ASP A 1263 53.13 14.73 -5.71
CA ASP A 1263 52.92 16.08 -5.16
C ASP A 1263 51.64 16.20 -4.33
N LEU A 1264 50.65 15.33 -4.56
CA LEU A 1264 49.60 15.03 -3.59
C LEU A 1264 50.24 14.58 -2.25
N PHE A 1265 51.24 13.69 -2.35
CA PHE A 1265 52.01 13.21 -1.20
C PHE A 1265 52.97 14.26 -0.62
N ARG A 1266 53.63 15.12 -1.41
CA ARG A 1266 54.49 16.18 -0.84
C ARG A 1266 53.71 17.23 -0.04
N LEU A 1267 52.50 17.59 -0.47
CA LEU A 1267 51.67 18.54 0.28
C LEU A 1267 51.18 17.93 1.60
N ALA A 1268 50.59 16.72 1.53
CA ALA A 1268 50.14 15.95 2.69
C ALA A 1268 51.27 15.74 3.72
N HIS A 1269 52.46 15.36 3.26
CA HIS A 1269 53.63 15.13 4.12
C HIS A 1269 54.11 16.42 4.82
N SER A 1270 54.04 17.57 4.14
CA SER A 1270 54.45 18.87 4.73
C SER A 1270 53.51 19.39 5.81
N LEU A 1271 52.22 19.06 5.73
CA LEU A 1271 51.20 19.42 6.73
C LEU A 1271 51.21 18.46 7.92
N ALA A 1272 51.61 17.20 7.72
CA ALA A 1272 51.80 16.21 8.78
C ALA A 1272 53.17 16.31 9.51
N SER A 1273 54.02 17.29 9.17
CA SER A 1273 55.40 17.38 9.67
C SER A 1273 55.79 18.72 10.30
N ARG A 1274 54.82 19.45 10.87
CA ARG A 1274 55.06 20.54 11.84
C ARG A 1274 54.11 20.37 13.04
N PRO A 1275 54.59 20.61 14.27
CA PRO A 1275 53.78 20.47 15.49
C PRO A 1275 52.80 21.64 15.68
#